data_AF-A0A9C9BVY4-F1
#
_entry.id   AF-A0A9C9BVY4-F1
#
_cell.length_a   1.000
_cell.length_b   1.000
_cell.length_c   1.000
_cell.angle_alpha   90.00
_cell.angle_beta   90.00
_cell.angle_gamma   90.00
#
_symmetry.space_group_name_H-M   'P 1'
#
loop_
_entity.id
_entity.type
_entity.pdbx_description
1 polymer ?
#
loop_
_entity_poly.entity_id
_entity_poly.type
_entity_poly.pdbx_seq_one_letter_code
_entity_poly.pdbx_strand_id
1 'polypeptide(L)'
;MKARFLATRPKNQTTIQTTETRRKRPSKTRRRRILGVFISGVLIVGVLIAGLNHTKAATNVGGTFSYPVAFVDKTSVDLHWTHPDPIYDTYVISRDGHQIFTTGTSVTFYRDTGLTEGQTYTYEITAIDEDDGYTLRASQNATTGQIHGTLYQDKIWPADTYSLSGNIDILPGVTFEIQSGSIINDANGFSRISDLAGGELHITDSTVHTDMSVGTANSVVSDVIFSGCILFYERSDEFNTTNIFTNGAILHIGSGLPTIRSQMFEKGAAVVVEGSALATIEQCIFEQAQVSVENGGSAIITGNVFRLGGSTDDDPDPAVLVSSSGDVDILNNHFDDADILLDAYVTGNVNIRNNTMQGGPQTWAGIRIKSGTPEITDNVIYRYSTGIHYNLGNKPDGGTATGNTIALNYTGIDIDGASTPLINDNCIAGNREGVYASPLDHDVDMTGNWWGAASGPYHSTNPNGAGNRVYGDTVDFSGWLTTDNCQAGDVVITDMEAVQAIGSDLDWVSQKLVPLPAVAGRETIVRAYADAPVGAVSGVEGKLRAYRDGAYLGEIDSENTIRIEPKVPLETQRSNLKEGAVYFELPAEWTTAGTLTYTVTLNPDENPVELSTSNNVMTNTVDFIEQPPFRIAYVPILYKPGGGSKGVPPSVGLIVKGHVFLQSILPYANVEMGLFSPLTWKKQMQGADEHDEWTRGGELLNILSVILIQWNLTHPPAERFDQIIGVFPGSALEMISSGEADSRWGGDDEPNMGLGIASYCWASGDCFAHEIGHNLGLHHTNVQGKDCYAPDIESYWLQHYSDNTIQNFGYYDTRNELVPATTPDIMSYCQDAWVSPLHWKMLLNTRGVPQPPYEGEVPVTDPSLAATRSTTAAAETTYLLVRGWTSIEGVTEFLPFWTATTTDFPLWTPDNGTDYCVRMKDGDGNIIAEKCMDAIFADPEANAWRITKHMLVALPVPAGYTAQNADGTLANIAEISVFSNKFQQDVAILQPSEHQPTVSWVNPAPGTVFTQDTEIRWTGADADGDPLVYSVFYRPASDAPWIPLIVDTAKNSYPVALQELPAGSAGQFKVAASDGYHVVEAISGAVSVPERSPGVYLLSPVTDETYTPEVYLSGYGYHPDYGLLPGESLTWNSNRDGVLGSGEALTVTLSPGEHLITLTGSCEGQTTTTVVTITVNAEATAITGLAIIGPDEVTTGIPVTLQASLTSGTDVSYTWNFGDGTTATGKTVTHIFPIAWYEHTYNVQLTAVNPLSQRMAYKNVTITMNQVFLPVIVR
;
A
#
# COMPACT_ATOMS: atom_id res chain seq x y z
N MET A 1 36.91 -4.84 41.54
CA MET A 1 37.97 -5.63 42.22
C MET A 1 39.19 -5.66 41.30
N LYS A 2 40.22 -4.80 41.46
CA LYS A 2 41.56 -5.06 42.09
C LYS A 2 42.11 -6.47 41.77
N ALA A 3 43.33 -6.74 41.28
CA ALA A 3 44.62 -6.03 41.18
C ALA A 3 45.56 -6.86 40.23
N ARG A 4 46.28 -6.27 39.24
CA ARG A 4 47.68 -5.75 39.21
C ARG A 4 48.87 -6.78 39.27
N PHE A 5 49.72 -6.69 38.22
CA PHE A 5 51.21 -6.74 38.17
C PHE A 5 51.94 -8.08 38.51
N LEU A 6 53.15 -8.44 38.03
CA LEU A 6 54.31 -7.71 37.46
C LEU A 6 55.27 -8.71 36.74
N ALA A 7 56.14 -8.18 35.87
CA ALA A 7 57.18 -8.83 35.08
C ALA A 7 58.45 -9.25 35.87
N THR A 8 59.29 -10.13 35.30
CA THR A 8 60.74 -9.91 34.95
C THR A 8 61.56 -11.22 34.73
N ARG A 9 62.46 -11.19 33.74
CA ARG A 9 63.59 -12.15 33.46
C ARG A 9 64.78 -11.87 34.45
N PRO A 10 66.03 -12.45 34.40
CA PRO A 10 66.69 -13.39 33.44
C PRO A 10 67.79 -14.39 34.01
N LYS A 11 68.46 -15.11 33.07
CA LYS A 11 69.89 -15.61 33.01
C LYS A 11 70.36 -16.95 33.66
N ASN A 12 70.66 -17.90 32.75
CA ASN A 12 71.85 -18.77 32.55
C ASN A 12 72.61 -19.42 33.74
N GLN A 13 72.73 -20.76 33.73
CA GLN A 13 74.02 -21.46 33.55
C GLN A 13 73.86 -22.98 33.24
N THR A 14 74.80 -23.43 32.41
CA THR A 14 75.03 -24.73 31.74
C THR A 14 75.48 -25.88 32.66
N THR A 15 75.14 -27.14 32.34
CA THR A 15 76.07 -28.29 32.20
C THR A 15 75.37 -29.45 31.45
N ILE A 16 76.14 -30.11 30.57
CA ILE A 16 75.76 -31.07 29.53
C ILE A 16 76.03 -32.51 30.01
N GLN A 17 75.16 -33.50 29.67
CA GLN A 17 75.54 -34.71 28.91
C GLN A 17 74.33 -35.60 28.54
N THR A 18 74.20 -35.83 27.21
CA THR A 18 73.83 -37.08 26.48
C THR A 18 72.45 -37.72 26.74
N THR A 19 71.58 -38.07 25.78
CA THR A 19 71.74 -38.33 24.32
C THR A 19 70.38 -38.15 23.61
N GLU A 20 70.42 -37.59 22.40
CA GLU A 20 69.35 -37.41 21.41
C GLU A 20 68.84 -38.76 20.84
N THR A 21 67.60 -38.86 20.36
CA THR A 21 67.28 -38.50 18.95
C THR A 21 65.80 -38.14 18.77
N ARG A 22 65.61 -37.03 18.07
CA ARG A 22 64.36 -36.34 17.72
C ARG A 22 64.20 -36.40 16.20
N ARG A 23 62.98 -36.50 15.67
CA ARG A 23 62.65 -36.00 14.32
C ARG A 23 61.41 -35.10 14.38
N LYS A 24 61.66 -33.80 14.20
CA LYS A 24 60.76 -32.81 13.60
C LYS A 24 61.02 -32.80 12.08
N ARG A 25 60.03 -32.41 11.28
CA ARG A 25 60.24 -31.56 10.10
C ARG A 25 59.12 -30.51 10.00
N PRO A 26 59.49 -29.23 9.78
CA PRO A 26 58.57 -28.17 9.36
C PRO A 26 58.84 -27.72 7.90
N SER A 27 57.98 -26.81 7.45
CA SER A 27 57.98 -26.08 6.19
C SER A 27 59.25 -25.27 5.88
N LYS A 28 59.53 -25.07 4.59
CA LYS A 28 59.51 -23.76 3.91
C LYS A 28 60.02 -23.84 2.47
N THR A 29 59.23 -23.24 1.60
CA THR A 29 59.43 -22.93 0.18
C THR A 29 60.30 -21.67 0.01
N ARG A 30 61.21 -21.67 -0.98
CA ARG A 30 61.65 -20.45 -1.70
C ARG A 30 62.33 -20.80 -3.04
N ARG A 31 61.71 -20.31 -4.12
CA ARG A 31 62.25 -19.81 -5.42
C ARG A 31 63.44 -20.53 -6.07
N ARG A 32 63.31 -20.86 -7.37
CA ARG A 32 64.00 -20.14 -8.49
C ARG A 32 63.70 -20.69 -9.89
N ARG A 33 63.28 -19.77 -10.76
CA ARG A 33 63.66 -19.53 -12.18
C ARG A 33 63.69 -20.72 -13.16
N ILE A 34 62.78 -20.57 -14.12
CA ILE A 34 62.77 -21.09 -15.49
C ILE A 34 64.00 -20.60 -16.27
N LEU A 35 64.59 -21.49 -17.07
CA LEU A 35 65.20 -21.17 -18.36
C LEU A 35 64.83 -22.30 -19.32
N GLY A 36 63.99 -21.98 -20.31
CA GLY A 36 63.53 -22.92 -21.33
C GLY A 36 64.58 -23.25 -22.38
N VAL A 37 64.23 -24.20 -23.26
CA VAL A 37 64.42 -24.16 -24.73
C VAL A 37 63.73 -25.39 -25.34
N PHE A 38 63.00 -25.12 -26.43
CA PHE A 38 62.28 -26.00 -27.35
C PHE A 38 63.05 -27.23 -27.85
N ILE A 39 62.34 -28.33 -28.13
CA ILE A 39 62.67 -29.23 -29.25
C ILE A 39 61.39 -29.71 -29.94
N SER A 40 61.25 -29.31 -31.21
CA SER A 40 60.38 -29.92 -32.21
C SER A 40 61.24 -30.72 -33.19
N GLY A 41 60.73 -31.86 -33.65
CA GLY A 41 61.04 -32.47 -34.96
C GLY A 41 62.24 -33.42 -35.01
N VAL A 42 61.99 -34.65 -35.48
CA VAL A 42 63.02 -35.49 -36.11
C VAL A 42 62.45 -36.16 -37.36
N LEU A 43 63.16 -35.99 -38.47
CA LEU A 43 63.03 -36.77 -39.70
C LEU A 43 64.40 -37.42 -40.00
N ILE A 44 64.31 -38.72 -40.28
CA ILE A 44 65.20 -39.79 -40.80
C ILE A 44 66.63 -39.47 -41.34
N VAL A 45 67.53 -40.44 -41.08
CA VAL A 45 68.58 -41.09 -41.94
C VAL A 45 70.02 -40.96 -41.41
N GLY A 46 70.73 -42.10 -41.27
CA GLY A 46 72.20 -42.12 -41.29
C GLY A 46 72.88 -43.34 -40.64
N VAL A 47 73.25 -44.32 -41.46
CA VAL A 47 74.05 -45.53 -41.17
C VAL A 47 75.51 -45.22 -40.81
N LEU A 48 76.15 -45.94 -39.85
CA LEU A 48 77.50 -46.54 -40.04
C LEU A 48 77.97 -47.50 -38.93
N ILE A 49 78.67 -48.52 -39.43
CA ILE A 49 79.23 -49.77 -38.91
C ILE A 49 80.49 -49.60 -38.02
N ALA A 50 80.65 -50.46 -37.01
CA ALA A 50 81.87 -51.24 -36.64
C ALA A 50 81.60 -51.97 -35.30
N GLY A 51 81.79 -53.28 -35.07
CA GLY A 51 82.73 -54.26 -35.62
C GLY A 51 83.72 -54.69 -34.52
N LEU A 52 83.42 -55.76 -33.76
CA LEU A 52 84.21 -57.01 -33.50
C LEU A 52 84.23 -57.26 -31.97
N ASN A 53 84.22 -58.48 -31.40
CA ASN A 53 84.57 -59.79 -31.90
C ASN A 53 83.96 -60.93 -31.06
N HIS A 54 83.87 -62.10 -31.70
CA HIS A 54 83.19 -63.33 -31.29
C HIS A 54 83.67 -64.03 -30.00
N THR A 55 82.72 -64.65 -29.29
CA THR A 55 82.79 -66.07 -28.96
C THR A 55 81.44 -66.73 -29.27
N LYS A 56 81.45 -67.78 -30.09
CA LYS A 56 80.26 -68.57 -30.46
C LYS A 56 79.93 -69.52 -29.30
N ALA A 57 78.77 -69.34 -28.70
CA ALA A 57 78.00 -70.38 -28.04
C ALA A 57 76.57 -70.34 -28.60
N ALA A 58 75.91 -71.49 -28.62
CA ALA A 58 74.73 -71.80 -29.41
C ALA A 58 73.56 -70.79 -29.29
N THR A 59 73.01 -70.49 -30.47
CA THR A 59 71.61 -70.12 -30.78
C THR A 59 70.65 -69.93 -29.61
N ASN A 60 70.23 -68.68 -29.41
CA ASN A 60 68.85 -68.30 -29.10
C ASN A 60 68.61 -66.95 -29.79
N VAL A 61 67.76 -66.94 -30.82
CA VAL A 61 67.24 -65.70 -31.42
C VAL A 61 66.32 -65.09 -30.37
N GLY A 62 66.81 -64.10 -29.62
CA GLY A 62 66.05 -63.39 -28.60
C GLY A 62 65.11 -62.39 -29.23
N GLY A 63 64.03 -62.85 -29.86
CA GLY A 63 62.85 -62.02 -30.12
C GLY A 63 62.04 -61.93 -28.83
N THR A 64 61.79 -60.73 -28.30
CA THR A 64 60.90 -60.53 -27.16
C THR A 64 59.47 -60.38 -27.65
N PHE A 65 58.58 -61.30 -27.26
CA PHE A 65 57.13 -61.06 -27.36
C PHE A 65 56.72 -60.00 -26.33
N SER A 66 55.85 -59.06 -26.69
CA SER A 66 55.12 -58.25 -25.71
C SER A 66 54.07 -59.10 -24.98
N TYR A 67 53.72 -58.67 -23.76
CA TYR A 67 52.68 -59.27 -22.93
C TYR A 67 51.39 -59.49 -23.75
N PRO A 68 50.85 -60.72 -23.79
CA PRO A 68 49.81 -61.10 -24.75
C PRO A 68 48.42 -60.52 -24.44
N VAL A 69 48.12 -60.15 -23.18
CA VAL A 69 46.82 -59.62 -22.77
C VAL A 69 46.78 -58.11 -23.01
N ALA A 70 45.89 -57.69 -23.90
CA ALA A 70 45.68 -56.30 -24.29
C ALA A 70 44.58 -55.63 -23.48
N PHE A 71 43.42 -56.29 -23.35
CA PHE A 71 42.27 -55.78 -22.61
C PHE A 71 41.55 -56.93 -21.90
N VAL A 72 41.20 -56.70 -20.64
CA VAL A 72 40.41 -57.62 -19.81
C VAL A 72 39.02 -57.02 -19.63
N ASP A 73 37.99 -57.81 -19.91
CA ASP A 73 36.59 -57.42 -19.79
C ASP A 73 35.86 -58.26 -18.73
N LYS A 74 34.56 -58.01 -18.54
CA LYS A 74 33.68 -58.77 -17.65
C LYS A 74 33.62 -60.27 -18.00
N THR A 75 33.52 -60.59 -19.30
CA THR A 75 33.35 -61.97 -19.80
C THR A 75 34.19 -62.29 -21.05
N SER A 76 35.17 -61.43 -21.37
CA SER A 76 36.09 -61.64 -22.49
C SER A 76 37.51 -61.17 -22.17
N VAL A 77 38.50 -61.71 -22.88
CA VAL A 77 39.88 -61.22 -22.84
C VAL A 77 40.37 -61.02 -24.27
N ASP A 78 40.86 -59.82 -24.56
CA ASP A 78 41.48 -59.47 -25.82
C ASP A 78 42.98 -59.66 -25.72
N LEU A 79 43.53 -60.39 -26.69
CA LEU A 79 44.94 -60.59 -26.87
C LEU A 79 45.44 -59.80 -28.06
N HIS A 80 46.60 -59.16 -27.93
CA HIS A 80 47.28 -58.46 -29.01
C HIS A 80 48.78 -58.72 -28.93
N TRP A 81 49.43 -58.90 -30.08
CA TRP A 81 50.86 -59.11 -30.17
C TRP A 81 51.43 -58.48 -31.42
N THR A 82 52.67 -58.04 -31.37
CA THR A 82 53.40 -57.61 -32.56
C THR A 82 54.07 -58.80 -33.21
N HIS A 83 54.11 -58.84 -34.54
CA HIS A 83 54.81 -59.89 -35.27
C HIS A 83 56.33 -59.79 -34.98
N PRO A 84 56.95 -60.78 -34.31
CA PRO A 84 58.28 -60.61 -33.73
C PRO A 84 59.43 -60.78 -34.73
N ASP A 85 59.26 -61.60 -35.78
CA ASP A 85 60.26 -61.88 -36.83
C ASP A 85 59.59 -62.57 -38.04
N PRO A 86 59.90 -62.24 -39.31
CA PRO A 86 59.33 -62.86 -40.52
C PRO A 86 59.54 -64.38 -40.68
N ILE A 87 60.36 -65.02 -39.85
CA ILE A 87 60.59 -66.48 -39.88
C ILE A 87 59.43 -67.32 -39.30
N TYR A 88 58.49 -66.72 -38.57
CA TYR A 88 57.35 -67.46 -38.00
C TYR A 88 56.16 -67.41 -38.95
N ASP A 89 55.51 -68.55 -39.21
CA ASP A 89 54.40 -68.65 -40.17
C ASP A 89 53.02 -68.68 -39.49
N THR A 90 52.95 -69.22 -38.27
CA THR A 90 51.69 -69.54 -37.59
C THR A 90 51.72 -69.15 -36.11
N TYR A 91 50.60 -68.65 -35.59
CA TYR A 91 50.33 -68.38 -34.18
C TYR A 91 49.33 -69.37 -33.61
N VAL A 92 49.64 -69.94 -32.45
CA VAL A 92 48.76 -70.78 -31.65
C VAL A 92 48.48 -70.10 -30.32
N ILE A 93 47.20 -69.93 -30.00
CA ILE A 93 46.74 -69.34 -28.75
C ILE A 93 46.18 -70.46 -27.88
N SER A 94 46.63 -70.51 -26.63
CA SER A 94 46.14 -71.45 -25.63
C SER A 94 45.65 -70.73 -24.37
N ARG A 95 44.61 -71.30 -23.75
CA ARG A 95 44.03 -70.89 -22.47
C ARG A 95 44.10 -72.06 -21.50
N ASP A 96 44.71 -71.86 -20.35
CA ASP A 96 44.95 -72.88 -19.30
C ASP A 96 45.62 -74.15 -19.85
N GLY A 97 46.54 -73.98 -20.81
CA GLY A 97 47.26 -75.07 -21.47
C GLY A 97 46.47 -75.79 -22.58
N HIS A 98 45.24 -75.37 -22.88
CA HIS A 98 44.43 -75.90 -23.98
C HIS A 98 44.42 -74.94 -25.17
N GLN A 99 44.72 -75.43 -26.37
CA GLN A 99 44.66 -74.62 -27.60
C GLN A 99 43.22 -74.19 -27.91
N ILE A 100 43.02 -72.89 -28.13
CA ILE A 100 41.72 -72.28 -28.42
C ILE A 100 41.65 -71.60 -29.80
N PHE A 101 42.78 -71.21 -30.39
CA PHE A 101 42.82 -70.56 -31.70
C PHE A 101 44.15 -70.78 -32.42
N THR A 102 44.12 -70.78 -33.76
CA THR A 102 45.31 -70.86 -34.61
C THR A 102 45.14 -69.98 -35.83
N THR A 103 46.15 -69.22 -36.19
CA THR A 103 46.11 -68.27 -37.31
C THR A 103 47.48 -68.07 -37.95
N GLY A 104 47.51 -67.63 -39.22
CA GLY A 104 48.74 -67.19 -39.89
C GLY A 104 49.20 -65.80 -39.45
N THR A 105 50.35 -65.36 -39.97
CA THR A 105 51.05 -64.11 -39.60
C THR A 105 50.29 -62.79 -39.83
N SER A 106 49.26 -62.79 -40.68
CA SER A 106 48.47 -61.59 -40.99
C SER A 106 47.48 -61.20 -39.89
N VAL A 107 47.35 -62.01 -38.85
CA VAL A 107 46.45 -61.77 -37.71
C VAL A 107 47.28 -61.61 -36.44
N THR A 108 47.12 -60.47 -35.78
CA THR A 108 47.86 -60.06 -34.58
C THR A 108 46.96 -59.75 -33.38
N PHE A 109 45.68 -60.12 -33.49
CA PHE A 109 44.65 -59.88 -32.48
C PHE A 109 43.73 -61.09 -32.36
N TYR A 110 43.29 -61.39 -31.13
CA TYR A 110 42.27 -62.42 -30.88
C TYR A 110 41.46 -62.08 -29.63
N ARG A 111 40.12 -62.16 -29.72
CA ARG A 111 39.18 -61.93 -28.60
C ARG A 111 38.56 -63.25 -28.16
N ASP A 112 38.86 -63.67 -26.93
CA ASP A 112 38.25 -64.84 -26.30
C ASP A 112 36.97 -64.42 -25.56
N THR A 113 35.82 -65.03 -25.87
CA THR A 113 34.49 -64.63 -25.36
C THR A 113 33.78 -65.77 -24.61
N GLY A 114 32.75 -65.43 -23.82
CA GLY A 114 31.95 -66.42 -23.08
C GLY A 114 32.66 -66.95 -21.82
N LEU A 115 33.59 -66.18 -21.28
CA LEU A 115 34.32 -66.49 -20.05
C LEU A 115 33.45 -66.22 -18.82
N THR A 116 33.74 -66.90 -17.71
CA THR A 116 33.04 -66.72 -16.45
C THR A 116 33.67 -65.57 -15.66
N GLU A 117 32.90 -64.52 -15.38
CA GLU A 117 33.34 -63.37 -14.57
C GLU A 117 33.97 -63.81 -13.23
N GLY A 118 35.06 -63.16 -12.84
CA GLY A 118 35.82 -63.43 -11.62
C GLY A 118 36.82 -64.58 -11.73
N GLN A 119 36.89 -65.30 -12.86
CA GLN A 119 37.86 -66.37 -13.06
C GLN A 119 39.18 -65.86 -13.66
N THR A 120 40.28 -66.41 -13.16
CA THR A 120 41.63 -66.20 -13.69
C THR A 120 41.96 -67.27 -14.73
N TYR A 121 42.32 -66.82 -15.93
CA TYR A 121 42.74 -67.65 -17.04
C TYR A 121 44.21 -67.36 -17.38
N THR A 122 44.99 -68.38 -17.70
CA THR A 122 46.37 -68.23 -18.19
C THR A 122 46.37 -68.33 -19.71
N TYR A 123 46.69 -67.23 -20.40
CA TYR A 123 46.85 -67.20 -21.85
C TYR A 123 48.31 -67.42 -22.23
N GLU A 124 48.56 -68.18 -23.28
CA GLU A 124 49.89 -68.34 -23.91
C GLU A 124 49.75 -68.23 -25.43
N ILE A 125 50.53 -67.32 -26.04
CA ILE A 125 50.69 -67.19 -27.48
C ILE A 125 51.99 -67.86 -27.88
N THR A 126 51.93 -68.81 -28.79
CA THR A 126 53.07 -69.52 -29.36
C THR A 126 53.18 -69.19 -30.85
N ALA A 127 54.25 -68.52 -31.27
CA ALA A 127 54.62 -68.40 -32.67
C ALA A 127 55.40 -69.64 -33.10
N ILE A 128 55.06 -70.21 -34.25
CA ILE A 128 55.62 -71.46 -34.80
C ILE A 128 56.14 -71.16 -36.21
N ASP A 129 57.40 -71.51 -36.43
CA ASP A 129 58.02 -71.66 -37.75
C ASP A 129 57.66 -73.07 -38.26
N GLU A 130 56.91 -73.16 -39.37
CA GLU A 130 56.40 -74.44 -39.88
C GLU A 130 57.49 -75.28 -40.58
N ASP A 131 58.60 -74.66 -40.99
CA ASP A 131 59.68 -75.28 -41.75
C ASP A 131 60.77 -75.86 -40.82
N ASP A 132 61.19 -75.12 -39.79
CA ASP A 132 62.31 -75.50 -38.90
C ASP A 132 61.88 -75.86 -37.46
N GLY A 133 60.61 -75.67 -37.10
CA GLY A 133 60.05 -76.07 -35.81
C GLY A 133 60.46 -75.20 -34.62
N TYR A 134 60.99 -73.99 -34.86
CA TYR A 134 61.27 -73.03 -33.80
C TYR A 134 59.96 -72.48 -33.21
N THR A 135 59.88 -72.40 -31.88
CA THR A 135 58.72 -71.84 -31.18
C THR A 135 59.12 -70.71 -30.24
N LEU A 136 58.43 -69.57 -30.33
CA LEU A 136 58.54 -68.46 -29.39
C LEU A 136 57.24 -68.30 -28.62
N ARG A 137 57.30 -68.20 -27.28
CA ARG A 137 56.12 -68.21 -26.42
C ARG A 137 56.09 -67.02 -25.46
N ALA A 138 54.90 -66.50 -25.19
CA ALA A 138 54.64 -65.56 -24.11
C ALA A 138 53.35 -65.94 -23.40
N SER A 139 53.38 -65.92 -22.07
CA SER A 139 52.24 -66.25 -21.23
C SER A 139 51.93 -65.15 -20.20
N GLN A 140 50.64 -64.93 -19.95
CA GLN A 140 50.14 -63.96 -18.98
C GLN A 140 48.78 -64.39 -18.43
N ASN A 141 48.53 -64.08 -17.16
CA ASN A 141 47.24 -64.32 -16.52
C ASN A 141 46.31 -63.12 -16.71
N ALA A 142 45.03 -63.39 -16.90
CA ALA A 142 43.96 -62.39 -16.94
C ALA A 142 42.80 -62.85 -16.05
N THR A 143 42.33 -61.98 -15.16
CA THR A 143 41.16 -62.26 -14.32
C THR A 143 39.97 -61.48 -14.86
N THR A 144 39.03 -62.18 -15.49
CA THR A 144 37.80 -61.56 -15.99
C THR A 144 37.01 -60.88 -14.87
N GLY A 145 36.37 -59.75 -15.18
CA GLY A 145 35.76 -58.87 -14.16
C GLY A 145 36.76 -57.88 -13.52
N GLN A 146 38.07 -58.05 -13.67
CA GLN A 146 39.05 -56.98 -13.43
C GLN A 146 39.25 -56.18 -14.72
N ILE A 147 38.31 -55.28 -15.02
CA ILE A 147 38.28 -54.57 -16.31
C ILE A 147 39.44 -53.57 -16.39
N HIS A 148 40.30 -53.67 -17.42
CA HIS A 148 41.38 -52.72 -17.74
C HIS A 148 42.05 -53.06 -19.08
N GLY A 149 42.83 -52.12 -19.64
CA GLY A 149 43.76 -52.36 -20.74
C GLY A 149 43.54 -51.44 -21.94
N THR A 150 44.03 -51.86 -23.10
CA THR A 150 44.00 -51.08 -24.35
C THR A 150 43.14 -51.75 -25.40
N LEU A 151 42.21 -51.02 -26.00
CA LEU A 151 41.35 -51.48 -27.07
C LEU A 151 42.04 -51.27 -28.43
N TYR A 152 42.28 -52.37 -29.15
CA TYR A 152 42.86 -52.40 -30.50
C TYR A 152 41.84 -52.64 -31.62
N GLN A 153 40.60 -53.01 -31.25
CA GLN A 153 39.48 -53.25 -32.16
C GLN A 153 38.17 -52.82 -31.48
N ASP A 154 37.15 -52.54 -32.30
CA ASP A 154 35.84 -52.07 -31.83
C ASP A 154 35.26 -52.96 -30.72
N LYS A 155 34.60 -52.30 -29.78
CA LYS A 155 34.00 -52.94 -28.61
C LYS A 155 32.63 -52.35 -28.34
N ILE A 156 31.68 -53.23 -28.04
CA ILE A 156 30.34 -52.85 -27.59
C ILE A 156 30.13 -53.45 -26.21
N TRP A 157 29.75 -52.60 -25.26
CA TRP A 157 29.27 -52.97 -23.95
C TRP A 157 27.74 -52.91 -23.92
N PRO A 158 27.04 -54.05 -23.68
CA PRO A 158 25.61 -54.03 -23.44
C PRO A 158 25.28 -53.29 -22.13
N ALA A 159 24.02 -52.86 -22.00
CA ALA A 159 23.51 -52.22 -20.79
C ALA A 159 23.73 -53.11 -19.56
N ASP A 160 24.67 -52.72 -18.70
CA ASP A 160 25.05 -53.45 -17.48
C ASP A 160 25.85 -52.54 -16.54
N THR A 161 26.20 -53.07 -15.37
CA THR A 161 27.18 -52.47 -14.45
C THR A 161 28.57 -53.04 -14.72
N TYR A 162 29.53 -52.13 -14.91
CA TYR A 162 30.95 -52.39 -15.16
C TYR A 162 31.78 -51.77 -14.04
N SER A 163 32.73 -52.53 -13.47
CA SER A 163 33.64 -52.05 -12.43
C SER A 163 35.08 -52.07 -12.94
N LEU A 164 35.64 -50.89 -13.14
CA LEU A 164 37.00 -50.71 -13.66
C LEU A 164 38.04 -51.00 -12.59
N SER A 165 39.06 -51.76 -12.95
CA SER A 165 40.23 -52.07 -12.12
C SER A 165 41.51 -51.39 -12.62
N GLY A 166 41.40 -50.57 -13.66
CA GLY A 166 42.49 -49.83 -14.27
C GLY A 166 42.00 -49.09 -15.51
N ASN A 167 42.92 -48.39 -16.19
CA ASN A 167 42.58 -47.55 -17.32
C ASN A 167 42.08 -48.36 -18.53
N ILE A 168 41.22 -47.73 -19.32
CA ILE A 168 40.82 -48.17 -20.65
C ILE A 168 41.33 -47.14 -21.65
N ASP A 169 42.27 -47.54 -22.50
CA ASP A 169 42.81 -46.70 -23.57
C ASP A 169 42.22 -47.12 -24.92
N ILE A 170 41.48 -46.23 -25.57
CA ILE A 170 40.90 -46.44 -26.90
C ILE A 170 41.88 -45.92 -27.94
N LEU A 171 42.43 -46.82 -28.78
CA LEU A 171 43.42 -46.44 -29.77
C LEU A 171 42.82 -45.75 -31.00
N PRO A 172 43.64 -45.07 -31.81
CA PRO A 172 43.18 -44.42 -33.03
C PRO A 172 42.51 -45.39 -34.02
N GLY A 173 41.33 -45.02 -34.52
CA GLY A 173 40.54 -45.83 -35.45
C GLY A 173 39.70 -46.94 -34.81
N VAL A 174 39.58 -46.95 -33.47
CA VAL A 174 38.76 -47.90 -32.71
C VAL A 174 37.55 -47.18 -32.12
N THR A 175 36.36 -47.79 -32.24
CA THR A 175 35.13 -47.30 -31.60
C THR A 175 34.78 -48.15 -30.38
N PHE A 176 34.56 -47.50 -29.24
CA PHE A 176 34.03 -48.10 -28.03
C PHE A 176 32.62 -47.60 -27.77
N GLU A 177 31.63 -48.47 -27.95
CA GLU A 177 30.22 -48.17 -27.75
C GLU A 177 29.73 -48.73 -26.41
N ILE A 178 29.21 -47.87 -25.54
CA ILE A 178 28.57 -48.22 -24.28
C ILE A 178 27.07 -47.96 -24.45
N GLN A 179 26.27 -49.03 -24.38
CA GLN A 179 24.83 -48.94 -24.58
C GLN A 179 24.13 -48.26 -23.40
N SER A 180 23.04 -47.55 -23.72
CA SER A 180 22.15 -46.85 -22.77
C SER A 180 21.70 -47.75 -21.61
N GLY A 181 21.61 -47.16 -20.41
CA GLY A 181 21.31 -47.81 -19.15
C GLY A 181 22.53 -48.40 -18.42
N SER A 182 23.75 -48.11 -18.87
CA SER A 182 24.98 -48.65 -18.25
C SER A 182 25.40 -47.86 -17.01
N ILE A 183 26.03 -48.56 -16.05
CA ILE A 183 26.65 -47.96 -14.85
C ILE A 183 28.13 -48.31 -14.83
N ILE A 184 29.01 -47.31 -14.79
CA ILE A 184 30.46 -47.50 -14.82
C ILE A 184 31.03 -47.06 -13.47
N ASN A 185 31.53 -48.02 -12.70
CA ASN A 185 32.14 -47.82 -11.39
C ASN A 185 33.67 -47.86 -11.48
N ASP A 186 34.34 -47.11 -10.61
CA ASP A 186 35.77 -47.26 -10.37
C ASP A 186 36.02 -48.12 -9.12
N ALA A 187 36.59 -49.31 -9.29
CA ALA A 187 36.89 -50.20 -8.16
C ALA A 187 38.15 -49.78 -7.38
N ASN A 188 39.03 -48.96 -7.97
CA ASN A 188 40.35 -48.63 -7.43
C ASN A 188 40.53 -47.14 -7.11
N GLY A 189 39.61 -46.28 -7.54
CA GLY A 189 39.61 -44.83 -7.30
C GLY A 189 40.63 -44.04 -8.15
N PHE A 190 41.22 -44.66 -9.16
CA PHE A 190 42.18 -44.04 -10.09
C PHE A 190 42.04 -44.59 -11.52
N SER A 191 40.88 -45.16 -11.88
CA SER A 191 40.63 -45.71 -13.21
C SER A 191 40.10 -44.62 -14.13
N ARG A 192 40.50 -44.66 -15.41
CA ARG A 192 40.05 -43.70 -16.43
C ARG A 192 39.73 -44.37 -17.76
N ILE A 193 38.68 -43.92 -18.44
CA ILE A 193 38.44 -44.23 -19.86
C ILE A 193 38.99 -43.08 -20.71
N SER A 194 39.87 -43.35 -21.67
CA SER A 194 40.48 -42.30 -22.50
C SER A 194 40.41 -42.61 -23.99
N ASP A 195 39.86 -41.69 -24.78
CA ASP A 195 39.96 -41.69 -26.24
C ASP A 195 41.30 -41.09 -26.68
N LEU A 196 42.33 -41.93 -26.79
CA LEU A 196 43.61 -41.46 -27.31
C LEU A 196 43.42 -40.88 -28.71
N ALA A 197 44.15 -39.80 -29.04
CA ALA A 197 43.94 -38.99 -30.24
C ALA A 197 43.67 -39.81 -31.52
N GLY A 198 42.38 -39.89 -31.91
CA GLY A 198 41.86 -40.62 -33.07
C GLY A 198 40.95 -41.82 -32.74
N GLY A 199 40.80 -42.23 -31.47
CA GLY A 199 39.82 -43.23 -31.03
C GLY A 199 38.44 -42.60 -30.80
N GLU A 200 37.36 -43.38 -30.75
CA GLU A 200 35.99 -42.88 -30.61
C GLU A 200 35.27 -43.56 -29.43
N LEU A 201 34.73 -42.77 -28.51
CA LEU A 201 33.91 -43.24 -27.39
C LEU A 201 32.45 -42.81 -27.62
N HIS A 202 31.53 -43.76 -27.70
CA HIS A 202 30.10 -43.49 -27.80
C HIS A 202 29.40 -43.97 -26.53
N ILE A 203 28.90 -43.03 -25.72
CA ILE A 203 28.15 -43.31 -24.49
C ILE A 203 26.91 -42.41 -24.45
N THR A 204 25.76 -43.02 -24.17
CA THR A 204 24.49 -42.32 -24.04
C THR A 204 23.70 -42.82 -22.83
N ASP A 205 22.89 -41.97 -22.19
CA ASP A 205 21.91 -42.35 -21.15
C ASP A 205 22.50 -43.34 -20.11
N SER A 206 23.59 -42.95 -19.47
CA SER A 206 24.39 -43.85 -18.60
C SER A 206 24.91 -43.10 -17.39
N THR A 207 25.28 -43.83 -16.33
CA THR A 207 25.87 -43.27 -15.10
C THR A 207 27.35 -43.60 -15.02
N VAL A 208 28.20 -42.60 -14.79
CA VAL A 208 29.66 -42.71 -14.76
C VAL A 208 30.18 -42.24 -13.39
N HIS A 209 30.94 -43.10 -12.73
CA HIS A 209 31.62 -42.85 -11.45
C HIS A 209 33.16 -42.94 -11.55
N THR A 210 33.70 -42.88 -12.77
CA THR A 210 35.13 -43.01 -13.05
C THR A 210 35.57 -41.86 -13.95
N ASP A 211 36.85 -41.48 -13.91
CA ASP A 211 37.33 -40.39 -14.75
C ASP A 211 37.22 -40.74 -16.24
N MET A 212 37.01 -39.72 -17.07
CA MET A 212 36.88 -39.87 -18.52
C MET A 212 37.67 -38.78 -19.25
N SER A 213 38.43 -39.17 -20.27
CA SER A 213 39.00 -38.24 -21.26
C SER A 213 38.16 -38.26 -22.51
N VAL A 214 37.85 -37.07 -23.03
CA VAL A 214 37.22 -36.91 -24.33
C VAL A 214 37.98 -35.86 -25.13
N GLY A 215 38.88 -36.33 -25.99
CA GLY A 215 39.78 -35.50 -26.80
C GLY A 215 39.51 -35.56 -28.30
N THR A 216 38.67 -36.48 -28.80
CA THR A 216 38.46 -36.66 -30.25
C THR A 216 37.06 -36.22 -30.67
N ALA A 217 36.91 -35.31 -31.63
CA ALA A 217 35.61 -34.71 -31.99
C ALA A 217 34.48 -35.71 -32.35
N ASN A 218 34.81 -36.94 -32.76
CA ASN A 218 33.84 -37.95 -33.13
C ASN A 218 33.26 -38.73 -31.93
N SER A 219 33.86 -38.67 -30.73
CA SER A 219 33.27 -39.30 -29.54
C SER A 219 31.94 -38.62 -29.19
N VAL A 220 30.93 -39.42 -28.84
CA VAL A 220 29.56 -39.00 -28.50
C VAL A 220 29.34 -39.24 -27.02
N VAL A 221 29.06 -38.18 -26.28
CA VAL A 221 28.69 -38.22 -24.86
C VAL A 221 27.38 -37.46 -24.72
N SER A 222 26.28 -38.15 -24.43
CA SER A 222 24.95 -37.53 -24.34
C SER A 222 24.12 -38.14 -23.22
N ASP A 223 23.36 -37.32 -22.50
CA ASP A 223 22.44 -37.80 -21.46
C ASP A 223 23.16 -38.61 -20.36
N VAL A 224 24.43 -38.30 -20.11
CA VAL A 224 25.25 -39.01 -19.12
C VAL A 224 25.15 -38.33 -17.75
N ILE A 225 25.03 -39.14 -16.70
CA ILE A 225 25.13 -38.69 -15.31
C ILE A 225 26.56 -38.96 -14.81
N PHE A 226 27.36 -37.91 -14.69
CA PHE A 226 28.69 -37.95 -14.07
C PHE A 226 28.56 -37.74 -12.56
N SER A 227 29.07 -38.67 -11.75
CA SER A 227 28.94 -38.59 -10.30
C SER A 227 30.25 -38.90 -9.56
N GLY A 228 30.81 -37.88 -8.92
CA GLY A 228 32.05 -37.99 -8.13
C GLY A 228 33.32 -38.27 -8.95
N CYS A 229 33.32 -37.91 -10.24
CA CYS A 229 34.42 -38.17 -11.18
C CYS A 229 34.78 -36.91 -11.99
N ILE A 230 35.89 -36.98 -12.73
CA ILE A 230 36.35 -35.89 -13.61
C ILE A 230 36.13 -36.25 -15.08
N LEU A 231 35.43 -35.40 -15.82
CA LEU A 231 35.41 -35.40 -17.28
C LEU A 231 36.44 -34.39 -17.80
N PHE A 232 37.53 -34.88 -18.37
CA PHE A 232 38.52 -34.07 -19.08
C PHE A 232 38.04 -33.83 -20.51
N TYR A 233 37.55 -32.63 -20.79
CA TYR A 233 37.07 -32.22 -22.11
C TYR A 233 38.16 -31.42 -22.83
N GLU A 234 38.88 -32.07 -23.74
CA GLU A 234 40.09 -31.53 -24.37
C GLU A 234 39.90 -31.16 -25.86
N ARG A 235 38.67 -30.80 -26.24
CA ARG A 235 38.28 -30.46 -27.62
C ARG A 235 37.60 -29.09 -27.71
N SER A 236 37.48 -28.57 -28.93
CA SER A 236 37.03 -27.18 -29.22
C SER A 236 35.65 -27.08 -29.86
N ASP A 237 34.87 -28.15 -29.86
CA ASP A 237 33.51 -28.20 -30.39
C ASP A 237 32.47 -27.88 -29.29
N GLU A 238 31.19 -27.88 -29.69
CA GLU A 238 30.07 -27.59 -28.81
C GLU A 238 29.64 -28.85 -28.01
N PHE A 239 29.58 -28.71 -26.69
CA PHE A 239 29.03 -29.71 -25.77
C PHE A 239 27.59 -29.32 -25.39
N ASN A 240 26.65 -29.70 -26.25
CA ASN A 240 25.23 -29.30 -26.20
C ASN A 240 24.29 -30.51 -26.10
N THR A 241 24.77 -31.59 -25.50
CA THR A 241 23.94 -32.74 -25.11
C THR A 241 23.57 -32.61 -23.64
N THR A 242 22.38 -32.98 -23.20
CA THR A 242 21.94 -32.70 -21.81
C THR A 242 22.57 -33.67 -20.81
N ASN A 243 23.75 -33.35 -20.26
CA ASN A 243 24.39 -34.17 -19.22
C ASN A 243 24.14 -33.59 -17.82
N ILE A 244 24.26 -34.46 -16.80
CA ILE A 244 24.11 -34.09 -15.39
C ILE A 244 25.42 -34.39 -14.67
N PHE A 245 25.98 -33.39 -13.99
CA PHE A 245 27.14 -33.53 -13.12
C PHE A 245 26.66 -33.43 -11.67
N THR A 246 27.00 -34.40 -10.82
CA THR A 246 26.50 -34.48 -9.44
C THR A 246 27.53 -35.03 -8.45
N ASN A 247 27.29 -34.86 -7.16
CA ASN A 247 28.10 -35.37 -6.06
C ASN A 247 29.60 -35.05 -6.21
N GLY A 248 29.95 -33.79 -6.52
CA GLY A 248 31.34 -33.37 -6.67
C GLY A 248 32.00 -33.71 -8.02
N ALA A 249 31.23 -34.08 -9.04
CA ALA A 249 31.77 -34.31 -10.38
C ALA A 249 32.32 -33.00 -10.99
N ILE A 250 33.42 -33.11 -11.73
CA ILE A 250 34.12 -31.96 -12.33
C ILE A 250 34.14 -32.08 -13.85
N LEU A 251 33.66 -31.06 -14.54
CA LEU A 251 33.95 -30.84 -15.96
C LEU A 251 35.24 -30.00 -16.07
N HIS A 252 36.32 -30.62 -16.51
CA HIS A 252 37.63 -29.99 -16.61
C HIS A 252 37.96 -29.60 -18.05
N ILE A 253 38.32 -28.33 -18.26
CA ILE A 253 38.64 -27.75 -19.57
C ILE A 253 40.03 -27.11 -19.50
N GLY A 254 41.05 -27.85 -19.93
CA GLY A 254 42.46 -27.39 -19.88
C GLY A 254 43.00 -26.77 -21.17
N SER A 255 42.32 -26.95 -22.31
CA SER A 255 42.70 -26.38 -23.61
C SER A 255 41.53 -26.35 -24.58
N GLY A 256 41.66 -25.61 -25.69
CA GLY A 256 40.64 -25.52 -26.74
C GLY A 256 39.66 -24.35 -26.56
N LEU A 257 38.66 -24.30 -27.44
CA LEU A 257 37.62 -23.27 -27.49
C LEU A 257 36.20 -23.84 -27.38
N PRO A 258 35.88 -24.66 -26.36
CA PRO A 258 34.59 -25.33 -26.30
C PRO A 258 33.45 -24.38 -25.95
N THR A 259 32.25 -24.72 -26.42
CA THR A 259 30.99 -24.12 -25.94
C THR A 259 30.21 -25.15 -25.15
N ILE A 260 30.06 -24.93 -23.85
CA ILE A 260 29.30 -25.78 -22.93
C ILE A 260 27.90 -25.18 -22.81
N ARG A 261 26.89 -25.94 -23.26
CA ARG A 261 25.52 -25.45 -23.35
C ARG A 261 24.53 -26.44 -22.73
N SER A 262 23.52 -25.93 -22.03
CA SER A 262 22.37 -26.72 -21.54
C SER A 262 22.73 -27.93 -20.68
N GLN A 263 23.79 -27.82 -19.89
CA GLN A 263 24.19 -28.81 -18.89
C GLN A 263 23.55 -28.51 -17.53
N MET A 264 23.43 -29.53 -16.70
CA MET A 264 23.00 -29.41 -15.30
C MET A 264 24.14 -29.81 -14.36
N PHE A 265 24.48 -28.95 -13.40
CA PHE A 265 25.46 -29.21 -12.36
C PHE A 265 24.77 -29.12 -11.01
N GLU A 266 24.89 -30.16 -10.19
CA GLU A 266 24.26 -30.20 -8.87
C GLU A 266 25.18 -30.78 -7.78
N LYS A 267 24.84 -30.56 -6.51
CA LYS A 267 25.43 -31.26 -5.34
C LYS A 267 26.97 -31.22 -5.29
N GLY A 268 27.54 -30.01 -5.33
CA GLY A 268 28.98 -29.78 -5.25
C GLY A 268 29.75 -30.00 -6.55
N ALA A 269 29.05 -30.24 -7.68
CA ALA A 269 29.70 -30.33 -8.99
C ALA A 269 30.34 -29.01 -9.41
N ALA A 270 31.32 -29.07 -10.32
CA ALA A 270 32.03 -27.88 -10.78
C ALA A 270 32.43 -27.93 -12.26
N VAL A 271 32.53 -26.76 -12.87
CA VAL A 271 33.25 -26.54 -14.14
C VAL A 271 34.57 -25.86 -13.82
N VAL A 272 35.69 -26.40 -14.28
CA VAL A 272 37.02 -25.82 -14.07
C VAL A 272 37.64 -25.51 -15.43
N VAL A 273 37.86 -24.23 -15.70
CA VAL A 273 38.51 -23.72 -16.91
C VAL A 273 39.92 -23.27 -16.57
N GLU A 274 40.94 -23.89 -17.15
CA GLU A 274 42.32 -23.55 -16.87
C GLU A 274 43.28 -23.63 -18.06
N GLY A 275 44.52 -23.20 -17.84
CA GLY A 275 45.61 -23.34 -18.81
C GLY A 275 45.48 -22.35 -19.96
N SER A 276 45.26 -22.86 -21.17
CA SER A 276 45.14 -22.04 -22.40
C SER A 276 43.73 -22.09 -23.01
N ALA A 277 42.76 -22.59 -22.25
CA ALA A 277 41.37 -22.68 -22.68
C ALA A 277 40.71 -21.30 -22.77
N LEU A 278 39.81 -21.14 -23.75
CA LEU A 278 38.82 -20.07 -23.78
C LEU A 278 37.44 -20.72 -23.97
N ALA A 279 36.71 -20.92 -22.88
CA ALA A 279 35.44 -21.64 -22.88
C ALA A 279 34.25 -20.67 -22.90
N THR A 280 33.19 -20.99 -23.64
CA THR A 280 31.87 -20.35 -23.48
C THR A 280 30.99 -21.28 -22.68
N ILE A 281 30.42 -20.82 -21.57
CA ILE A 281 29.50 -21.56 -20.71
C ILE A 281 28.17 -20.82 -20.73
N GLU A 282 27.15 -21.44 -21.31
CA GLU A 282 25.86 -20.77 -21.49
C GLU A 282 24.63 -21.64 -21.29
N GLN A 283 23.53 -21.02 -20.87
CA GLN A 283 22.23 -21.69 -20.70
C GLN A 283 22.30 -22.94 -19.80
N CYS A 284 23.26 -23.00 -18.88
CA CYS A 284 23.44 -24.08 -17.92
C CYS A 284 22.77 -23.74 -16.58
N ILE A 285 22.45 -24.78 -15.81
CA ILE A 285 21.86 -24.67 -14.47
C ILE A 285 22.87 -25.22 -13.45
N PHE A 286 23.16 -24.42 -12.42
CA PHE A 286 24.06 -24.75 -11.33
C PHE A 286 23.30 -24.74 -9.99
N GLU A 287 23.09 -25.90 -9.39
CA GLU A 287 22.41 -26.08 -8.10
C GLU A 287 23.39 -26.59 -7.02
N GLN A 288 23.85 -25.70 -6.13
CA GLN A 288 24.95 -25.98 -5.20
C GLN A 288 26.23 -26.40 -5.96
N ALA A 289 26.49 -25.74 -7.08
CA ALA A 289 27.58 -26.05 -7.99
C ALA A 289 28.32 -24.77 -8.42
N GLN A 290 29.56 -24.94 -8.89
CA GLN A 290 30.49 -23.83 -9.12
C GLN A 290 31.05 -23.80 -10.55
N VAL A 291 31.35 -22.59 -11.04
CA VAL A 291 32.28 -22.39 -12.16
C VAL A 291 33.56 -21.76 -11.63
N SER A 292 34.71 -22.34 -11.93
CA SER A 292 36.02 -21.79 -11.58
C SER A 292 36.85 -21.53 -12.84
N VAL A 293 37.42 -20.33 -12.94
CA VAL A 293 38.33 -19.92 -14.02
C VAL A 293 39.70 -19.63 -13.41
N GLU A 294 40.65 -20.52 -13.66
CA GLU A 294 41.93 -20.56 -12.96
C GLU A 294 43.15 -20.66 -13.88
N ASN A 295 44.34 -20.42 -13.34
CA ASN A 295 45.63 -20.78 -13.94
C ASN A 295 45.81 -20.42 -15.45
N GLY A 296 45.38 -19.23 -15.85
CA GLY A 296 45.50 -18.68 -17.20
C GLY A 296 44.32 -18.93 -18.13
N GLY A 297 43.30 -19.67 -17.70
CA GLY A 297 42.07 -19.90 -18.47
C GLY A 297 41.25 -18.63 -18.68
N SER A 298 40.54 -18.56 -19.79
CA SER A 298 39.59 -17.50 -20.13
C SER A 298 38.17 -18.07 -20.28
N ALA A 299 37.14 -17.29 -19.98
CA ALA A 299 35.76 -17.78 -20.12
C ALA A 299 34.74 -16.69 -20.45
N ILE A 300 33.70 -17.06 -21.20
CA ILE A 300 32.46 -16.29 -21.35
C ILE A 300 31.36 -17.07 -20.66
N ILE A 301 30.85 -16.57 -19.54
CA ILE A 301 29.80 -17.18 -18.72
C ILE A 301 28.52 -16.38 -18.96
N THR A 302 27.56 -16.91 -19.72
CA THR A 302 26.36 -16.14 -20.09
C THR A 302 25.03 -16.88 -20.13
N GLY A 303 23.95 -16.23 -19.67
CA GLY A 303 22.61 -16.82 -19.74
C GLY A 303 22.41 -18.03 -18.84
N ASN A 304 23.25 -18.20 -17.81
CA ASN A 304 23.17 -19.31 -16.86
C ASN A 304 22.33 -18.95 -15.63
N VAL A 305 21.92 -19.99 -14.88
CA VAL A 305 21.22 -19.85 -13.61
C VAL A 305 22.03 -20.51 -12.50
N PHE A 306 22.36 -19.76 -11.45
CA PHE A 306 23.10 -20.22 -10.27
C PHE A 306 22.21 -20.19 -9.03
N ARG A 307 22.15 -21.30 -8.29
CA ARG A 307 21.42 -21.45 -7.03
C ARG A 307 22.28 -22.18 -6.01
N LEU A 308 22.91 -21.49 -5.05
CA LEU A 308 23.78 -22.18 -4.07
C LEU A 308 23.05 -22.62 -2.79
N GLY A 309 22.00 -21.90 -2.38
CA GLY A 309 21.27 -22.18 -1.14
C GLY A 309 22.13 -21.92 0.09
N GLY A 310 21.71 -20.96 0.93
CA GLY A 310 22.53 -20.32 1.95
C GLY A 310 23.39 -21.27 2.78
N SER A 311 24.69 -20.99 2.80
CA SER A 311 25.66 -21.62 3.69
C SER A 311 25.74 -20.89 5.03
N THR A 312 25.98 -21.62 6.11
CA THR A 312 26.27 -21.03 7.44
C THR A 312 27.77 -20.81 7.69
N ASP A 313 28.63 -21.12 6.71
CA ASP A 313 30.06 -20.90 6.82
C ASP A 313 30.39 -19.41 6.64
N ASP A 314 31.36 -18.92 7.42
CA ASP A 314 31.81 -17.51 7.38
C ASP A 314 32.42 -17.10 6.02
N ASP A 315 32.76 -18.07 5.15
CA ASP A 315 33.30 -17.86 3.79
C ASP A 315 32.84 -19.00 2.85
N PRO A 316 31.61 -18.94 2.30
CA PRO A 316 31.10 -20.00 1.43
C PRO A 316 31.80 -20.03 0.07
N ASP A 317 31.87 -21.23 -0.51
CA ASP A 317 32.39 -21.44 -1.87
C ASP A 317 31.56 -20.62 -2.87
N PRO A 318 32.21 -19.82 -3.73
CA PRO A 318 31.50 -18.92 -4.62
C PRO A 318 30.87 -19.64 -5.81
N ALA A 319 29.78 -19.11 -6.35
CA ALA A 319 29.16 -19.69 -7.56
C ALA A 319 30.06 -19.53 -8.78
N VAL A 320 30.74 -18.38 -8.88
CA VAL A 320 31.79 -18.14 -9.87
C VAL A 320 33.07 -17.71 -9.16
N LEU A 321 34.14 -18.49 -9.33
CA LEU A 321 35.49 -18.17 -8.87
C LEU A 321 36.38 -17.74 -10.03
N VAL A 322 37.06 -16.62 -9.91
CA VAL A 322 38.09 -16.17 -10.86
C VAL A 322 39.40 -15.96 -10.11
N SER A 323 40.45 -16.67 -10.51
CA SER A 323 41.74 -16.63 -9.82
C SER A 323 42.90 -16.90 -10.77
N SER A 324 43.93 -16.05 -10.83
CA SER A 324 45.07 -16.25 -11.74
C SER A 324 44.68 -16.51 -13.21
N SER A 325 43.60 -15.89 -13.69
CA SER A 325 42.94 -16.16 -14.99
C SER A 325 43.46 -15.30 -16.16
N GLY A 326 43.07 -15.68 -17.38
CA GLY A 326 42.97 -14.80 -18.55
C GLY A 326 41.69 -13.94 -18.49
N ASP A 327 41.20 -13.51 -19.66
CA ASP A 327 40.01 -12.65 -19.78
C ASP A 327 38.71 -13.42 -19.44
N VAL A 328 37.83 -12.81 -18.65
CA VAL A 328 36.58 -13.43 -18.17
C VAL A 328 35.40 -12.47 -18.34
N ASP A 329 34.38 -12.88 -19.08
CA ASP A 329 33.12 -12.17 -19.24
C ASP A 329 31.99 -12.91 -18.52
N ILE A 330 31.31 -12.26 -17.57
CA ILE A 330 30.17 -12.80 -16.82
C ILE A 330 28.95 -11.95 -17.16
N LEU A 331 28.10 -12.44 -18.07
CA LEU A 331 27.08 -11.62 -18.74
C LEU A 331 25.68 -12.25 -18.69
N ASN A 332 24.61 -11.49 -18.42
CA ASN A 332 23.23 -11.98 -18.56
C ASN A 332 22.89 -13.24 -17.73
N ASN A 333 23.54 -13.45 -16.58
CA ASN A 333 23.25 -14.59 -15.71
C ASN A 333 22.29 -14.20 -14.59
N HIS A 334 21.61 -15.21 -14.05
CA HIS A 334 20.76 -15.09 -12.87
C HIS A 334 21.40 -15.81 -11.69
N PHE A 335 21.63 -15.09 -10.59
CA PHE A 335 22.19 -15.61 -9.35
C PHE A 335 21.14 -15.52 -8.25
N ASP A 336 20.83 -16.65 -7.62
CA ASP A 336 19.90 -16.77 -6.51
C ASP A 336 20.64 -17.40 -5.31
N ASP A 337 20.78 -16.62 -4.24
CA ASP A 337 21.60 -16.95 -3.07
C ASP A 337 23.02 -17.38 -3.45
N ALA A 338 23.60 -16.70 -4.45
CA ALA A 338 24.85 -17.04 -5.11
C ALA A 338 25.69 -15.79 -5.40
N ASP A 339 27.01 -15.95 -5.54
CA ASP A 339 27.95 -14.84 -5.62
C ASP A 339 29.11 -15.06 -6.61
N ILE A 340 29.83 -13.98 -6.87
CA ILE A 340 31.04 -13.95 -7.69
C ILE A 340 32.22 -13.58 -6.80
N LEU A 341 33.32 -14.33 -6.86
CA LEU A 341 34.57 -14.02 -6.16
C LEU A 341 35.75 -13.87 -7.13
N LEU A 342 36.37 -12.69 -7.09
CA LEU A 342 37.65 -12.41 -7.73
C LEU A 342 38.77 -12.57 -6.70
N ASP A 343 39.41 -13.74 -6.69
CA ASP A 343 40.40 -14.12 -5.68
C ASP A 343 41.85 -13.79 -6.12
N ALA A 344 42.86 -14.53 -5.65
CA ALA A 344 44.25 -14.10 -5.72
C ALA A 344 44.80 -13.99 -7.16
N TYR A 345 45.43 -12.85 -7.46
CA TYR A 345 46.23 -12.60 -8.67
C TYR A 345 45.45 -12.69 -10.00
N VAL A 346 44.19 -12.21 -10.06
CA VAL A 346 43.50 -11.99 -11.35
C VAL A 346 44.38 -11.16 -12.29
N THR A 347 44.69 -11.71 -13.46
CA THR A 347 45.63 -11.10 -14.43
C THR A 347 45.00 -10.66 -15.75
N GLY A 348 43.89 -11.26 -16.16
CA GLY A 348 43.12 -10.82 -17.33
C GLY A 348 42.04 -9.80 -16.98
N ASN A 349 41.38 -9.28 -18.01
CA ASN A 349 40.25 -8.35 -17.86
C ASN A 349 39.02 -9.14 -17.39
N VAL A 350 38.26 -8.59 -16.44
CA VAL A 350 37.03 -9.21 -15.93
C VAL A 350 35.88 -8.24 -16.14
N ASN A 351 34.89 -8.63 -16.95
CA ASN A 351 33.69 -7.85 -17.20
C ASN A 351 32.49 -8.55 -16.57
N ILE A 352 31.78 -7.88 -15.66
CA ILE A 352 30.57 -8.40 -15.02
C ILE A 352 29.42 -7.50 -15.44
N ARG A 353 28.52 -7.99 -16.31
CA ARG A 353 27.50 -7.13 -16.91
C ARG A 353 26.11 -7.73 -17.08
N ASN A 354 25.07 -6.93 -16.84
CA ASN A 354 23.68 -7.31 -17.08
C ASN A 354 23.27 -8.59 -16.35
N ASN A 355 23.84 -8.85 -15.17
CA ASN A 355 23.43 -9.98 -14.33
C ASN A 355 22.36 -9.52 -13.33
N THR A 356 21.46 -10.44 -12.97
CA THR A 356 20.51 -10.25 -11.86
C THR A 356 20.94 -11.14 -10.71
N MET A 357 21.21 -10.53 -9.56
CA MET A 357 21.76 -11.18 -8.36
C MET A 357 20.84 -10.91 -7.17
N GLN A 358 20.23 -11.96 -6.64
CA GLN A 358 19.35 -11.93 -5.49
C GLN A 358 19.99 -12.70 -4.32
N GLY A 359 20.22 -12.02 -3.21
CA GLY A 359 20.70 -12.61 -1.98
C GLY A 359 19.57 -13.26 -1.15
N GLY A 360 19.96 -14.27 -0.37
CA GLY A 360 19.15 -14.89 0.66
C GLY A 360 19.55 -14.40 2.08
N PRO A 361 18.83 -14.84 3.13
CA PRO A 361 19.04 -14.38 4.52
C PRO A 361 20.43 -14.63 5.11
N GLN A 362 21.28 -15.41 4.44
CA GLN A 362 22.62 -15.81 4.90
C GLN A 362 23.72 -15.48 3.88
N THR A 363 23.41 -14.88 2.73
CA THR A 363 24.43 -14.59 1.71
C THR A 363 25.23 -13.36 2.11
N TRP A 364 26.55 -13.53 2.18
CA TRP A 364 27.43 -12.47 2.63
C TRP A 364 27.54 -11.34 1.61
N ALA A 365 27.97 -11.61 0.37
CA ALA A 365 28.07 -10.58 -0.65
C ALA A 365 27.75 -11.07 -2.05
N GLY A 366 27.19 -10.21 -2.90
CA GLY A 366 26.89 -10.54 -4.30
C GLY A 366 28.16 -10.61 -5.16
N ILE A 367 29.01 -9.60 -5.06
CA ILE A 367 30.31 -9.56 -5.73
C ILE A 367 31.42 -9.28 -4.72
N ARG A 368 32.41 -10.17 -4.66
CA ARG A 368 33.58 -10.10 -3.75
C ARG A 368 34.86 -9.88 -4.55
N ILE A 369 35.59 -8.81 -4.22
CA ILE A 369 36.78 -8.39 -4.97
C ILE A 369 38.00 -8.38 -4.05
N LYS A 370 38.87 -9.39 -4.18
CA LYS A 370 40.14 -9.51 -3.45
C LYS A 370 41.37 -9.19 -4.33
N SER A 371 41.22 -9.21 -5.66
CA SER A 371 42.25 -8.79 -6.62
C SER A 371 41.65 -8.45 -8.00
N GLY A 372 42.37 -7.67 -8.80
CA GLY A 372 41.99 -7.35 -10.19
C GLY A 372 41.33 -5.98 -10.32
N THR A 373 41.02 -5.59 -11.56
CA THR A 373 40.34 -4.33 -11.90
C THR A 373 39.12 -4.62 -12.77
N PRO A 374 38.02 -5.12 -12.18
CA PRO A 374 36.85 -5.50 -12.95
C PRO A 374 36.11 -4.28 -13.51
N GLU A 375 35.41 -4.47 -14.63
CA GLU A 375 34.37 -3.56 -15.12
C GLU A 375 32.99 -4.14 -14.76
N ILE A 376 32.30 -3.52 -13.80
CA ILE A 376 31.01 -3.97 -13.28
C ILE A 376 29.94 -3.04 -13.82
N THR A 377 29.13 -3.50 -14.76
CA THR A 377 28.17 -2.61 -15.46
C THR A 377 26.77 -3.18 -15.58
N ASP A 378 25.75 -2.33 -15.46
CA ASP A 378 24.36 -2.71 -15.72
C ASP A 378 23.84 -3.93 -14.93
N ASN A 379 24.38 -4.24 -13.74
CA ASN A 379 23.89 -5.37 -12.92
C ASN A 379 22.82 -4.94 -11.92
N VAL A 380 21.91 -5.84 -11.58
CA VAL A 380 20.90 -5.66 -10.52
C VAL A 380 21.27 -6.56 -9.34
N ILE A 381 21.68 -5.97 -8.21
CA ILE A 381 22.23 -6.66 -7.04
C ILE A 381 21.43 -6.29 -5.80
N TYR A 382 20.73 -7.25 -5.21
CA TYR A 382 19.83 -6.98 -4.09
C TYR A 382 19.73 -8.10 -3.05
N ARG A 383 19.34 -7.73 -1.82
CA ARG A 383 19.13 -8.64 -0.67
C ARG A 383 20.35 -9.39 -0.13
N TYR A 384 21.56 -8.89 -0.36
CA TYR A 384 22.77 -9.39 0.27
C TYR A 384 23.09 -8.67 1.59
N SER A 385 23.96 -9.25 2.42
CA SER A 385 24.56 -8.50 3.52
C SER A 385 25.43 -7.35 2.98
N THR A 386 26.15 -7.60 1.89
CA THR A 386 26.89 -6.60 1.13
C THR A 386 26.62 -6.74 -0.37
N GLY A 387 26.20 -5.71 -1.08
CA GLY A 387 26.03 -5.79 -2.54
C GLY A 387 27.36 -6.07 -3.25
N ILE A 388 28.30 -5.13 -3.12
CA ILE A 388 29.67 -5.25 -3.65
C ILE A 388 30.68 -5.04 -2.52
N HIS A 389 31.60 -6.00 -2.31
CA HIS A 389 32.65 -5.93 -1.31
C HIS A 389 34.04 -5.80 -1.92
N TYR A 390 34.70 -4.66 -1.69
CA TYR A 390 36.08 -4.40 -2.06
C TYR A 390 37.02 -4.71 -0.89
N ASN A 391 37.83 -5.76 -0.98
CA ASN A 391 38.81 -6.16 0.04
C ASN A 391 40.20 -6.43 -0.57
N LEU A 392 40.83 -5.37 -1.07
CA LEU A 392 42.09 -5.45 -1.83
C LEU A 392 43.36 -5.42 -0.98
N GLY A 393 43.25 -5.31 0.34
CA GLY A 393 44.39 -5.16 1.24
C GLY A 393 45.19 -3.88 0.93
N ASN A 394 46.48 -4.00 0.58
CA ASN A 394 47.37 -2.86 0.28
C ASN A 394 47.48 -2.54 -1.23
N LYS A 395 46.56 -3.03 -2.07
CA LYS A 395 46.62 -2.81 -3.53
C LYS A 395 45.66 -1.66 -3.92
N PRO A 396 46.11 -0.70 -4.75
CA PRO A 396 45.32 0.48 -5.07
C PRO A 396 44.17 0.24 -6.07
N ASP A 397 44.30 -0.66 -7.04
CA ASP A 397 43.38 -0.65 -8.18
C ASP A 397 42.10 -1.47 -7.95
N GLY A 398 40.96 -0.77 -7.87
CA GLY A 398 39.62 -1.32 -7.60
C GLY A 398 38.69 -1.52 -8.80
N GLY A 399 39.10 -1.16 -10.01
CA GLY A 399 38.23 -1.26 -11.20
C GLY A 399 37.11 -0.20 -11.21
N THR A 400 36.07 -0.47 -12.01
CA THR A 400 34.93 0.44 -12.21
C THR A 400 33.59 -0.25 -11.90
N ALA A 401 32.65 0.51 -11.36
CA ALA A 401 31.26 0.10 -11.23
C ALA A 401 30.34 1.22 -11.74
N THR A 402 29.59 0.95 -12.82
CA THR A 402 28.77 1.97 -13.51
C THR A 402 27.43 1.44 -13.98
N GLY A 403 26.34 2.19 -13.82
CA GLY A 403 25.01 1.80 -14.32
C GLY A 403 24.34 0.64 -13.56
N ASN A 404 24.88 0.21 -12.42
CA ASN A 404 24.32 -0.90 -11.64
C ASN A 404 23.16 -0.42 -10.74
N THR A 405 22.20 -1.29 -10.48
CA THR A 405 21.19 -1.14 -9.42
C THR A 405 21.60 -1.97 -8.22
N ILE A 406 22.04 -1.31 -7.14
CA ILE A 406 22.48 -1.93 -5.89
C ILE A 406 21.46 -1.56 -4.82
N ALA A 407 20.57 -2.50 -4.50
CA ALA A 407 19.36 -2.17 -3.75
C ALA A 407 19.00 -3.18 -2.66
N LEU A 408 18.28 -2.72 -1.62
CA LEU A 408 17.74 -3.60 -0.56
C LEU A 408 18.78 -4.51 0.12
N ASN A 409 20.06 -4.13 0.11
CA ASN A 409 21.13 -4.82 0.82
C ASN A 409 21.27 -4.25 2.24
N TYR A 410 21.91 -4.99 3.15
CA TYR A 410 22.28 -4.41 4.44
C TYR A 410 23.32 -3.29 4.25
N THR A 411 24.39 -3.56 3.51
CA THR A 411 25.33 -2.57 3.00
C THR A 411 25.31 -2.64 1.48
N GLY A 412 25.09 -1.53 0.77
CA GLY A 412 25.17 -1.50 -0.69
C GLY A 412 26.59 -1.80 -1.16
N ILE A 413 27.55 -1.01 -0.72
CA ILE A 413 28.97 -1.14 -1.08
C ILE A 413 29.83 -1.07 0.18
N ASP A 414 30.70 -2.06 0.36
CA ASP A 414 31.68 -2.11 1.44
C ASP A 414 33.09 -1.97 0.88
N ILE A 415 33.86 -1.02 1.42
CA ILE A 415 35.20 -0.66 0.93
C ILE A 415 36.21 -0.77 2.08
N ASP A 416 37.12 -1.74 1.93
CA ASP A 416 38.21 -2.01 2.85
C ASP A 416 39.60 -1.77 2.21
N GLY A 417 40.55 -1.39 3.06
CA GLY A 417 41.98 -1.34 2.72
C GLY A 417 42.38 -0.10 1.90
N ALA A 418 43.34 -0.28 0.98
CA ALA A 418 43.89 0.79 0.14
C ALA A 418 43.17 0.92 -1.23
N SER A 419 41.91 0.49 -1.33
CA SER A 419 41.20 0.33 -2.60
C SER A 419 40.64 1.65 -3.15
N THR A 420 40.98 2.00 -4.40
CA THR A 420 40.46 3.19 -5.10
C THR A 420 39.58 2.82 -6.30
N PRO A 421 38.39 2.21 -6.12
CA PRO A 421 37.46 1.97 -7.22
C PRO A 421 36.84 3.28 -7.71
N LEU A 422 36.45 3.34 -8.99
CA LEU A 422 35.60 4.40 -9.54
C LEU A 422 34.16 3.88 -9.60
N ILE A 423 33.26 4.48 -8.82
CA ILE A 423 31.89 4.01 -8.69
C ILE A 423 30.95 5.15 -9.06
N ASN A 424 30.44 5.22 -10.29
CA ASN A 424 29.67 6.35 -10.77
C ASN A 424 28.42 5.92 -11.55
N ASP A 425 27.44 6.81 -11.70
CA ASP A 425 26.21 6.55 -12.47
C ASP A 425 25.46 5.26 -12.06
N ASN A 426 25.55 4.84 -10.80
CA ASN A 426 24.80 3.69 -10.25
C ASN A 426 23.54 4.18 -9.52
N CYS A 427 22.54 3.31 -9.42
CA CYS A 427 21.43 3.42 -8.48
C CYS A 427 21.77 2.69 -7.19
N ILE A 428 21.95 3.42 -6.09
CA ILE A 428 22.19 2.90 -4.75
C ILE A 428 20.99 3.31 -3.87
N ALA A 429 19.99 2.44 -3.78
CA ALA A 429 18.70 2.79 -3.17
C ALA A 429 18.13 1.67 -2.30
N GLY A 430 17.32 2.00 -1.28
CA GLY A 430 16.69 1.00 -0.41
C GLY A 430 17.63 0.17 0.49
N ASN A 431 18.94 0.37 0.42
CA ASN A 431 19.89 -0.29 1.33
C ASN A 431 19.78 0.27 2.75
N ARG A 432 20.08 -0.54 3.77
CA ARG A 432 20.17 -0.01 5.15
C ARG A 432 21.31 1.00 5.26
N GLU A 433 22.46 0.66 4.70
CA GLU A 433 23.61 1.55 4.53
C GLU A 433 23.98 1.57 3.05
N GLY A 434 24.18 2.75 2.46
CA GLY A 434 24.55 2.86 1.05
C GLY A 434 26.00 2.45 0.85
N VAL A 435 26.88 3.05 1.65
CA VAL A 435 28.33 2.80 1.63
C VAL A 435 28.85 2.68 3.04
N TYR A 436 29.70 1.66 3.25
CA TYR A 436 30.57 1.57 4.39
C TYR A 436 32.03 1.63 3.92
N ALA A 437 32.72 2.74 4.18
CA ALA A 437 34.15 2.86 3.95
C ALA A 437 34.86 2.88 5.31
N SER A 438 35.66 1.84 5.57
CA SER A 438 36.59 1.82 6.72
C SER A 438 37.58 2.99 6.59
N PRO A 439 38.15 3.58 7.67
CA PRO A 439 39.00 4.76 7.55
C PRO A 439 40.11 4.62 6.49
N LEU A 440 39.93 5.32 5.36
CA LEU A 440 40.85 5.31 4.22
C LEU A 440 41.88 6.44 4.37
N ASP A 441 43.04 6.28 3.73
CA ASP A 441 44.08 7.32 3.61
C ASP A 441 44.03 8.09 2.29
N HIS A 442 42.97 7.88 1.50
CA HIS A 442 42.72 8.43 0.17
C HIS A 442 41.21 8.57 -0.08
N ASP A 443 40.85 9.39 -1.06
CA ASP A 443 39.45 9.60 -1.45
C ASP A 443 38.97 8.55 -2.47
N VAL A 444 37.70 8.14 -2.37
CA VAL A 444 37.01 7.26 -3.33
C VAL A 444 36.00 8.08 -4.11
N ASP A 445 36.10 8.04 -5.45
CA ASP A 445 35.19 8.73 -6.34
C ASP A 445 33.87 7.96 -6.46
N MET A 446 32.83 8.53 -5.85
CA MET A 446 31.45 8.05 -5.89
C MET A 446 30.50 9.11 -6.45
N THR A 447 31.00 9.95 -7.36
CA THR A 447 30.23 11.04 -7.96
C THR A 447 29.17 10.52 -8.94
N GLY A 448 28.11 11.30 -9.17
CA GLY A 448 27.10 10.97 -10.18
C GLY A 448 26.23 9.74 -9.88
N ASN A 449 26.22 9.21 -8.65
CA ASN A 449 25.29 8.13 -8.27
C ASN A 449 23.94 8.68 -7.81
N TRP A 450 22.88 7.90 -8.00
CA TRP A 450 21.59 8.07 -7.32
C TRP A 450 21.62 7.38 -5.95
N TRP A 451 21.19 8.07 -4.91
CA TRP A 451 21.25 7.56 -3.52
C TRP A 451 19.87 7.16 -2.96
N GLY A 452 18.88 6.99 -3.84
CA GLY A 452 17.50 6.69 -3.42
C GLY A 452 16.71 7.90 -2.91
N ALA A 453 17.19 9.13 -3.14
CA ALA A 453 16.45 10.38 -2.90
C ALA A 453 17.11 11.56 -3.64
N ALA A 454 16.29 12.52 -4.11
CA ALA A 454 16.79 13.70 -4.83
C ALA A 454 17.64 14.64 -3.96
N SER A 455 17.46 14.59 -2.64
CA SER A 455 18.29 15.32 -1.67
C SER A 455 19.68 14.71 -1.43
N GLY A 456 19.99 13.58 -2.09
CA GLY A 456 21.28 12.90 -1.99
C GLY A 456 21.43 12.03 -0.74
N PRO A 457 22.63 11.49 -0.50
CA PRO A 457 22.88 10.56 0.60
C PRO A 457 22.85 11.25 1.96
N TYR A 458 22.51 10.50 3.00
CA TYR A 458 22.68 10.95 4.37
C TYR A 458 24.15 10.88 4.79
N HIS A 459 24.75 12.03 5.12
CA HIS A 459 26.13 12.14 5.61
C HIS A 459 26.27 13.31 6.59
N SER A 460 27.33 13.34 7.41
CA SER A 460 27.58 14.45 8.35
C SER A 460 27.70 15.81 7.65
N THR A 461 28.21 15.83 6.40
CA THR A 461 28.30 17.01 5.53
C THR A 461 27.05 17.28 4.69
N ASN A 462 26.07 16.36 4.69
CA ASN A 462 24.75 16.51 4.08
C ASN A 462 23.64 15.99 5.04
N PRO A 463 23.40 16.65 6.18
CA PRO A 463 22.54 16.13 7.24
C PRO A 463 21.05 16.05 6.87
N ASN A 464 20.64 16.74 5.81
CA ASN A 464 19.25 16.74 5.30
C ASN A 464 19.05 15.74 4.14
N GLY A 465 20.09 15.00 3.74
CA GLY A 465 19.97 13.97 2.71
C GLY A 465 19.07 12.84 3.20
N ALA A 466 18.04 12.49 2.42
CA ALA A 466 17.10 11.41 2.72
C ALA A 466 17.47 10.09 2.02
N GLY A 467 18.56 10.08 1.25
CA GLY A 467 19.10 8.92 0.56
C GLY A 467 19.78 7.93 1.50
N ASN A 468 20.34 6.86 0.93
CA ASN A 468 21.12 5.90 1.69
C ASN A 468 22.30 6.58 2.39
N ARG A 469 22.66 6.05 3.56
CA ARG A 469 23.72 6.61 4.40
C ARG A 469 25.10 6.24 3.87
N VAL A 470 26.02 7.18 3.98
CA VAL A 470 27.44 6.99 3.69
C VAL A 470 28.21 7.04 5.01
N TYR A 471 29.08 6.06 5.26
CA TYR A 471 30.08 6.12 6.32
C TYR A 471 31.48 6.25 5.73
N GLY A 472 32.19 7.33 6.10
CA GLY A 472 33.56 7.60 5.70
C GLY A 472 33.71 9.01 5.14
N ASP A 473 34.54 9.83 5.77
CA ASP A 473 34.77 11.24 5.33
C ASP A 473 35.57 11.34 4.02
N THR A 474 36.06 10.22 3.50
CA THR A 474 36.88 10.10 2.28
C THR A 474 36.07 9.64 1.06
N VAL A 475 34.74 9.56 1.16
CA VAL A 475 33.87 9.23 0.02
C VAL A 475 33.40 10.53 -0.65
N ASP A 476 33.78 10.75 -1.90
CA ASP A 476 33.26 11.88 -2.69
C ASP A 476 31.96 11.47 -3.37
N PHE A 477 30.84 11.81 -2.74
CA PHE A 477 29.50 11.61 -3.27
C PHE A 477 28.95 12.84 -4.02
N SER A 478 29.78 13.83 -4.35
CA SER A 478 29.32 15.09 -4.95
C SER A 478 28.71 14.90 -6.35
N GLY A 479 27.86 15.85 -6.76
CA GLY A 479 27.20 15.77 -8.07
C GLY A 479 26.24 14.58 -8.21
N TRP A 480 25.66 14.10 -7.10
CA TRP A 480 24.66 13.02 -7.11
C TRP A 480 23.48 13.33 -8.05
N LEU A 481 22.84 12.27 -8.56
CA LEU A 481 21.69 12.39 -9.44
C LEU A 481 20.46 12.88 -8.66
N THR A 482 19.60 13.67 -9.31
CA THR A 482 18.33 14.16 -8.73
C THR A 482 17.10 13.41 -9.28
N THR A 483 17.31 12.58 -10.29
CA THR A 483 16.32 11.64 -10.85
C THR A 483 16.88 10.24 -10.71
N ASP A 484 16.01 9.26 -10.46
CA ASP A 484 16.45 7.87 -10.40
C ASP A 484 16.99 7.39 -11.76
N ASN A 485 17.91 6.42 -11.68
CA ASN A 485 18.48 5.71 -12.83
C ASN A 485 18.46 4.19 -12.59
N CYS A 486 17.57 3.74 -11.70
CA CYS A 486 17.45 2.34 -11.31
C CYS A 486 16.87 1.52 -12.46
N GLN A 487 17.46 0.35 -12.71
CA GLN A 487 17.05 -0.57 -13.78
C GLN A 487 15.85 -1.43 -13.37
N ALA A 488 15.59 -1.55 -12.07
CA ALA A 488 14.46 -2.27 -11.49
C ALA A 488 13.89 -1.48 -10.31
N GLY A 489 12.56 -1.49 -10.20
CA GLY A 489 11.82 -0.91 -9.08
C GLY A 489 11.42 -1.96 -8.05
N ASP A 490 10.86 -1.49 -6.95
CA ASP A 490 10.23 -2.30 -5.90
C ASP A 490 9.00 -1.55 -5.43
N VAL A 491 7.91 -2.24 -5.16
CA VAL A 491 6.69 -1.70 -4.57
C VAL A 491 6.56 -2.26 -3.15
N VAL A 492 6.00 -1.47 -2.25
CA VAL A 492 5.65 -1.92 -0.91
C VAL A 492 4.42 -1.19 -0.44
N ILE A 493 3.48 -1.90 0.19
CA ILE A 493 2.41 -1.23 0.94
C ILE A 493 2.99 -0.70 2.25
N THR A 494 2.91 0.61 2.47
CA THR A 494 3.39 1.28 3.68
C THR A 494 2.32 1.42 4.75
N ASP A 495 1.08 1.71 4.36
CA ASP A 495 -0.07 1.85 5.25
C ASP A 495 -1.40 1.66 4.48
N MET A 496 -2.51 1.45 5.21
CA MET A 496 -3.85 1.36 4.64
C MET A 496 -4.91 1.93 5.58
N GLU A 497 -5.97 2.51 5.01
CA GLU A 497 -7.12 2.99 5.77
C GLU A 497 -8.45 2.69 5.08
N ALA A 498 -9.50 2.53 5.89
CA ALA A 498 -10.89 2.54 5.44
C ALA A 498 -11.50 3.89 5.83
N VAL A 499 -12.17 4.58 4.91
CA VAL A 499 -12.60 5.98 5.08
C VAL A 499 -14.10 6.14 4.85
N GLN A 500 -14.76 6.81 5.81
CA GLN A 500 -16.12 7.37 5.70
C GLN A 500 -16.05 8.89 5.86
N ALA A 501 -16.71 9.51 6.83
CA ALA A 501 -16.50 10.93 7.14
C ALA A 501 -15.05 11.23 7.57
N ILE A 502 -14.46 10.27 8.28
CA ILE A 502 -13.09 10.23 8.80
C ILE A 502 -12.65 8.76 8.76
N GLY A 503 -11.39 8.47 8.40
CA GLY A 503 -10.98 7.08 8.16
C GLY A 503 -10.14 6.45 9.26
N SER A 504 -9.20 7.21 9.80
CA SER A 504 -8.20 6.69 10.73
C SER A 504 -7.87 7.72 11.80
N ASP A 505 -7.21 7.30 12.86
CA ASP A 505 -6.45 8.16 13.76
C ASP A 505 -4.97 8.01 13.43
N LEU A 506 -4.19 9.09 13.51
CA LEU A 506 -2.75 9.02 13.28
C LEU A 506 -2.04 8.85 14.63
N ASP A 507 -1.35 7.73 14.83
CA ASP A 507 -0.45 7.60 15.96
C ASP A 507 0.82 8.42 15.70
N TRP A 508 0.91 9.60 16.32
CA TRP A 508 2.02 10.53 16.13
C TRP A 508 3.39 9.97 16.53
N VAL A 509 3.45 8.94 17.40
CA VAL A 509 4.70 8.29 17.80
C VAL A 509 5.19 7.33 16.73
N SER A 510 4.29 6.51 16.20
CA SER A 510 4.64 5.48 15.21
C SER A 510 4.47 5.92 13.75
N GLN A 511 3.81 7.06 13.51
CA GLN A 511 3.40 7.58 12.20
C GLN A 511 2.57 6.56 11.39
N LYS A 512 1.76 5.76 12.10
CA LYS A 512 0.88 4.74 11.49
C LYS A 512 -0.59 5.09 11.64
N LEU A 513 -1.38 4.68 10.65
CA LEU A 513 -2.82 4.83 10.69
C LEU A 513 -3.46 3.74 11.57
N VAL A 514 -4.31 4.17 12.48
CA VAL A 514 -5.13 3.28 13.32
C VAL A 514 -6.57 3.37 12.83
N PRO A 515 -7.19 2.25 12.37
CA PRO A 515 -8.57 2.27 11.89
C PRO A 515 -9.55 2.79 12.95
N LEU A 516 -10.50 3.61 12.52
CA LEU A 516 -11.64 4.01 13.33
C LEU A 516 -12.81 3.05 13.09
N PRO A 517 -13.70 2.84 14.08
CA PRO A 517 -14.96 2.18 13.80
C PRO A 517 -15.76 2.96 12.76
N ALA A 518 -16.36 2.23 11.84
CA ALA A 518 -17.15 2.74 10.74
C ALA A 518 -18.64 2.47 11.00
N VAL A 519 -19.53 3.24 10.38
CA VAL A 519 -20.97 3.02 10.48
C VAL A 519 -21.41 2.02 9.43
N ALA A 520 -22.16 1.00 9.85
CA ALA A 520 -22.68 -0.01 8.95
C ALA A 520 -23.63 0.57 7.90
N GLY A 521 -23.51 0.13 6.64
CA GLY A 521 -24.37 0.53 5.53
C GLY A 521 -24.04 1.89 4.92
N ARG A 522 -23.00 2.60 5.41
CA ARG A 522 -22.49 3.80 4.74
C ARG A 522 -21.47 3.43 3.66
N GLU A 523 -21.42 4.26 2.62
CA GLU A 523 -20.36 4.21 1.62
C GLU A 523 -18.99 4.30 2.32
N THR A 524 -18.09 3.40 1.93
CA THR A 524 -16.77 3.28 2.56
C THR A 524 -15.76 2.99 1.48
N ILE A 525 -14.68 3.76 1.45
CA ILE A 525 -13.55 3.51 0.56
C ILE A 525 -12.41 2.89 1.36
N VAL A 526 -11.59 2.06 0.72
CA VAL A 526 -10.31 1.61 1.26
C VAL A 526 -9.19 2.21 0.42
N ARG A 527 -8.16 2.77 1.06
CA ARG A 527 -6.97 3.30 0.41
C ARG A 527 -5.75 2.53 0.89
N ALA A 528 -4.89 2.13 -0.04
CA ALA A 528 -3.60 1.53 0.27
C ALA A 528 -2.47 2.38 -0.27
N TYR A 529 -1.62 2.85 0.64
CA TYR A 529 -0.47 3.70 0.37
C TYR A 529 0.74 2.85 0.06
N ALA A 530 1.49 3.28 -0.94
CA ALA A 530 2.61 2.53 -1.45
C ALA A 530 3.87 3.38 -1.48
N ASP A 531 5.03 2.76 -1.27
CA ASP A 531 6.33 3.36 -1.50
C ASP A 531 7.09 2.55 -2.56
N ALA A 532 8.03 3.20 -3.22
CA ALA A 532 8.91 2.60 -4.19
C ALA A 532 10.39 2.73 -3.75
N PRO A 533 10.86 1.90 -2.80
CA PRO A 533 12.11 2.14 -2.07
C PRO A 533 13.38 2.12 -2.92
N VAL A 534 13.29 1.62 -4.16
CA VAL A 534 14.41 1.51 -5.09
C VAL A 534 14.33 2.57 -6.19
N GLY A 535 13.21 2.62 -6.92
CA GLY A 535 12.99 3.56 -8.01
C GLY A 535 11.51 3.60 -8.40
N ALA A 536 11.08 4.69 -9.04
CA ALA A 536 9.68 4.94 -9.29
C ALA A 536 9.03 3.86 -10.18
N VAL A 537 7.85 3.40 -9.78
CA VAL A 537 7.11 2.33 -10.48
C VAL A 537 5.81 2.90 -11.02
N SER A 538 5.54 2.73 -12.31
CA SER A 538 4.31 3.24 -12.95
C SER A 538 3.42 2.11 -13.41
N GLY A 539 2.10 2.34 -13.41
CA GLY A 539 1.17 1.33 -13.89
C GLY A 539 0.77 0.31 -12.81
N VAL A 540 0.91 0.68 -11.53
CA VAL A 540 0.62 -0.24 -10.42
C VAL A 540 -0.87 -0.21 -10.09
N GLU A 541 -1.48 -1.39 -10.10
CA GLU A 541 -2.88 -1.62 -9.71
C GLU A 541 -2.93 -2.42 -8.39
N GLY A 542 -4.11 -2.46 -7.77
CA GLY A 542 -4.34 -3.16 -6.53
C GLY A 542 -5.51 -4.12 -6.61
N LYS A 543 -5.49 -5.13 -5.74
CA LYS A 543 -6.60 -6.06 -5.53
C LYS A 543 -6.93 -6.16 -4.05
N LEU A 544 -8.21 -6.02 -3.70
CA LEU A 544 -8.68 -6.11 -2.33
C LEU A 544 -9.54 -7.35 -2.15
N ARG A 545 -9.13 -8.22 -1.22
CA ARG A 545 -9.84 -9.42 -0.81
C ARG A 545 -10.44 -9.24 0.57
N ALA A 546 -11.72 -9.57 0.77
CA ALA A 546 -12.40 -9.33 2.05
C ALA A 546 -13.05 -10.58 2.68
N TYR A 547 -13.10 -10.56 4.01
CA TYR A 547 -13.74 -11.55 4.88
C TYR A 547 -14.55 -10.85 5.97
N ARG A 548 -15.71 -11.39 6.33
CA ARG A 548 -16.50 -10.96 7.50
C ARG A 548 -16.56 -12.09 8.51
N ASP A 549 -16.09 -11.85 9.72
CA ASP A 549 -16.05 -12.85 10.80
C ASP A 549 -15.41 -14.19 10.36
N GLY A 550 -14.43 -14.12 9.45
CA GLY A 550 -13.75 -15.28 8.85
C GLY A 550 -14.42 -15.90 7.62
N ALA A 551 -15.61 -15.45 7.21
CA ALA A 551 -16.29 -15.89 5.99
C ALA A 551 -15.85 -15.05 4.78
N TYR A 552 -15.46 -15.71 3.69
CA TYR A 552 -15.02 -15.05 2.45
C TYR A 552 -16.17 -14.32 1.76
N LEU A 553 -15.98 -13.04 1.43
CA LEU A 553 -16.99 -12.20 0.75
C LEU A 553 -16.72 -12.07 -0.75
N GLY A 554 -15.46 -11.92 -1.15
CA GLY A 554 -15.09 -11.73 -2.55
C GLY A 554 -13.77 -10.97 -2.71
N GLU A 555 -13.55 -10.49 -3.94
CA GLU A 555 -12.37 -9.73 -4.35
C GLU A 555 -12.79 -8.64 -5.34
N ILE A 556 -12.20 -7.45 -5.23
CA ILE A 556 -12.44 -6.30 -6.09
C ILE A 556 -11.10 -5.71 -6.57
N ASP A 557 -11.09 -5.18 -7.78
CA ASP A 557 -9.95 -4.48 -8.37
C ASP A 557 -9.96 -3.01 -7.92
N SER A 558 -8.80 -2.36 -7.95
CA SER A 558 -8.69 -0.92 -7.62
C SER A 558 -9.34 -0.07 -8.70
N GLU A 559 -9.95 1.05 -8.29
CA GLU A 559 -10.60 2.01 -9.20
C GLU A 559 -9.58 2.85 -10.01
N ASN A 560 -8.29 2.80 -9.63
CA ASN A 560 -7.23 3.57 -10.27
C ASN A 560 -5.93 2.77 -10.43
N THR A 561 -5.11 3.21 -11.38
CA THR A 561 -3.71 2.81 -11.55
C THR A 561 -2.81 3.95 -11.09
N ILE A 562 -1.76 3.66 -10.33
CA ILE A 562 -0.87 4.70 -9.77
C ILE A 562 0.56 4.65 -10.31
N ARG A 563 1.24 5.79 -10.22
CA ARG A 563 2.70 5.88 -10.25
C ARG A 563 3.20 6.13 -8.84
N ILE A 564 4.07 5.25 -8.36
CA ILE A 564 4.64 5.25 -7.02
C ILE A 564 6.01 5.88 -7.10
N GLU A 565 6.22 6.92 -6.31
CA GLU A 565 7.47 7.66 -6.23
C GLU A 565 8.26 7.24 -4.99
N PRO A 566 9.60 7.20 -5.05
CA PRO A 566 10.42 6.81 -3.91
C PRO A 566 10.32 7.78 -2.74
N LYS A 567 10.09 7.26 -1.53
CA LYS A 567 10.14 7.94 -0.23
C LYS A 567 9.25 9.18 -0.14
N VAL A 568 8.06 9.13 -0.74
CA VAL A 568 7.07 10.21 -0.55
C VAL A 568 6.49 10.09 0.87
N PRO A 569 6.53 11.16 1.69
CA PRO A 569 5.93 11.13 3.02
C PRO A 569 4.45 10.78 2.95
N LEU A 570 3.99 9.95 3.89
CA LEU A 570 2.59 9.50 3.95
C LEU A 570 1.59 10.67 3.89
N GLU A 571 1.87 11.78 4.59
CA GLU A 571 1.02 12.99 4.56
C GLU A 571 0.85 13.57 3.14
N THR A 572 1.92 13.56 2.33
CA THR A 572 1.86 14.02 0.94
C THR A 572 1.05 13.05 0.08
N GLN A 573 1.21 11.74 0.27
CA GLN A 573 0.42 10.72 -0.43
C GLN A 573 -1.08 10.84 -0.10
N ARG A 574 -1.40 11.16 1.16
CA ARG A 574 -2.78 11.28 1.64
C ARG A 574 -3.50 12.53 1.14
N SER A 575 -2.77 13.56 0.71
CA SER A 575 -3.32 14.85 0.27
C SER A 575 -4.08 14.83 -1.06
N ASN A 576 -3.98 13.74 -1.82
CA ASN A 576 -4.70 13.55 -3.07
C ASN A 576 -5.44 12.20 -3.02
N LEU A 577 -6.71 12.17 -3.42
CA LEU A 577 -7.51 10.93 -3.40
C LEU A 577 -7.02 9.89 -4.42
N LYS A 578 -6.64 10.35 -5.63
CA LYS A 578 -6.34 9.50 -6.79
C LYS A 578 -4.85 9.33 -7.07
N GLU A 579 -3.99 10.14 -6.44
CA GLU A 579 -2.54 10.08 -6.56
C GLU A 579 -1.91 9.56 -5.26
N GLY A 580 -0.90 8.69 -5.35
CA GLY A 580 -0.14 8.19 -4.19
C GLY A 580 -0.76 7.01 -3.43
N ALA A 581 -1.99 6.59 -3.78
CA ALA A 581 -2.63 5.40 -3.23
C ALA A 581 -3.54 4.72 -4.27
N VAL A 582 -3.61 3.39 -4.22
CA VAL A 582 -4.72 2.68 -4.87
C VAL A 582 -5.93 2.79 -3.95
N TYR A 583 -7.13 2.96 -4.52
CA TYR A 583 -8.36 2.98 -3.74
C TYR A 583 -9.42 2.04 -4.29
N PHE A 584 -10.31 1.64 -3.39
CA PHE A 584 -11.37 0.66 -3.61
C PHE A 584 -12.66 1.20 -3.01
N GLU A 585 -13.76 1.16 -3.77
CA GLU A 585 -15.09 1.39 -3.22
C GLU A 585 -15.65 0.07 -2.69
N LEU A 586 -16.00 0.01 -1.40
CA LEU A 586 -16.53 -1.22 -0.82
C LEU A 586 -18.00 -1.41 -1.24
N PRO A 587 -18.37 -2.60 -1.73
CA PRO A 587 -19.77 -2.93 -2.01
C PRO A 587 -20.65 -2.76 -0.76
N ALA A 588 -21.91 -2.36 -0.94
CA ALA A 588 -22.84 -2.12 0.16
C ALA A 588 -23.06 -3.38 1.04
N GLU A 589 -22.99 -4.58 0.45
CA GLU A 589 -23.04 -5.84 1.18
C GLU A 589 -21.81 -6.08 2.08
N TRP A 590 -20.67 -5.42 1.79
CA TRP A 590 -19.44 -5.50 2.58
C TRP A 590 -19.37 -4.44 3.67
N THR A 591 -20.31 -3.50 3.74
CA THR A 591 -20.36 -2.50 4.82
C THR A 591 -21.44 -2.81 5.86
N THR A 592 -22.07 -4.00 5.84
CA THR A 592 -22.98 -4.41 6.93
C THR A 592 -22.26 -4.58 8.28
N ALA A 593 -23.02 -4.56 9.37
CA ALA A 593 -22.47 -4.66 10.72
C ALA A 593 -21.57 -5.90 10.93
N GLY A 594 -20.55 -5.75 11.78
CA GLY A 594 -19.54 -6.76 12.08
C GLY A 594 -18.12 -6.37 11.66
N THR A 595 -17.14 -7.20 12.00
CA THR A 595 -15.73 -6.96 11.68
C THR A 595 -15.42 -7.39 10.25
N LEU A 596 -14.96 -6.45 9.43
CA LEU A 596 -14.44 -6.71 8.10
C LEU A 596 -12.91 -6.84 8.17
N THR A 597 -12.38 -8.00 7.80
CA THR A 597 -10.95 -8.21 7.56
C THR A 597 -10.70 -8.12 6.06
N TYR A 598 -9.78 -7.27 5.62
CA TYR A 598 -9.46 -7.10 4.21
C TYR A 598 -7.95 -7.14 3.98
N THR A 599 -7.56 -7.72 2.85
CA THR A 599 -6.17 -7.84 2.41
C THR A 599 -6.04 -7.16 1.06
N VAL A 600 -5.17 -6.16 0.95
CA VAL A 600 -4.81 -5.54 -0.32
C VAL A 600 -3.51 -6.15 -0.83
N THR A 601 -3.46 -6.45 -2.12
CA THR A 601 -2.27 -6.87 -2.87
C THR A 601 -2.01 -5.84 -3.97
N LEU A 602 -0.85 -5.19 -3.96
CA LEU A 602 -0.39 -4.35 -5.06
C LEU A 602 0.31 -5.18 -6.13
N ASN A 603 0.22 -4.72 -7.38
CA ASN A 603 0.84 -5.37 -8.53
C ASN A 603 0.55 -6.89 -8.62
N PRO A 604 -0.72 -7.31 -8.53
CA PRO A 604 -1.07 -8.73 -8.44
C PRO A 604 -0.66 -9.56 -9.67
N ASP A 605 -0.50 -8.90 -10.83
CA ASP A 605 -0.08 -9.53 -12.09
C ASP A 605 1.44 -9.51 -12.30
N GLU A 606 2.21 -9.00 -11.33
CA GLU A 606 3.67 -8.85 -11.39
C GLU A 606 4.12 -8.05 -12.64
N ASN A 607 3.34 -7.04 -13.01
CA ASN A 607 3.58 -6.19 -14.16
C ASN A 607 3.32 -4.70 -13.81
N PRO A 608 4.37 -3.86 -13.73
CA PRO A 608 5.75 -4.14 -14.08
C PRO A 608 6.43 -5.13 -13.12
N VAL A 609 7.39 -5.91 -13.64
CA VAL A 609 8.22 -6.82 -12.83
C VAL A 609 9.05 -6.00 -11.84
N GLU A 610 9.14 -6.47 -10.61
CA GLU A 610 9.83 -5.79 -9.51
C GLU A 610 10.75 -6.72 -8.72
N LEU A 611 11.52 -6.15 -7.79
CA LEU A 611 12.51 -6.86 -7.01
C LEU A 611 11.91 -7.73 -5.90
N SER A 612 10.77 -7.35 -5.34
CA SER A 612 10.07 -8.11 -4.31
C SER A 612 8.56 -7.97 -4.43
N THR A 613 7.85 -9.09 -4.42
CA THR A 613 6.38 -9.12 -4.40
C THR A 613 5.83 -9.45 -3.00
N SER A 614 6.66 -9.93 -2.09
CA SER A 614 6.25 -10.38 -0.73
C SER A 614 5.78 -9.25 0.19
N ASN A 615 6.18 -8.02 -0.10
CA ASN A 615 5.89 -6.78 0.62
C ASN A 615 4.76 -5.97 -0.03
N ASN A 616 4.13 -6.52 -1.07
CA ASN A 616 2.98 -5.91 -1.75
C ASN A 616 1.65 -6.26 -1.09
N VAL A 617 1.66 -7.03 0.00
CA VAL A 617 0.46 -7.55 0.63
C VAL A 617 0.35 -7.03 2.04
N MET A 618 -0.79 -6.43 2.37
CA MET A 618 -1.09 -5.97 3.73
C MET A 618 -2.53 -6.34 4.09
N THR A 619 -2.75 -6.74 5.35
CA THR A 619 -4.06 -7.08 5.89
C THR A 619 -4.41 -6.11 7.01
N ASN A 620 -5.65 -5.62 7.04
CA ASN A 620 -6.17 -4.77 8.09
C ASN A 620 -7.64 -5.16 8.44
N THR A 621 -8.16 -4.58 9.51
CA THR A 621 -9.53 -4.81 10.00
C THR A 621 -10.25 -3.49 10.26
N VAL A 622 -11.55 -3.46 9.99
CA VAL A 622 -12.44 -2.35 10.37
C VAL A 622 -13.73 -2.90 10.95
N ASP A 623 -14.21 -2.29 12.03
CA ASP A 623 -15.46 -2.67 12.68
C ASP A 623 -16.61 -1.79 12.18
N PHE A 624 -17.64 -2.41 11.60
CA PHE A 624 -18.86 -1.72 11.19
C PHE A 624 -19.92 -1.81 12.30
N ILE A 625 -20.30 -0.65 12.85
CA ILE A 625 -21.25 -0.51 13.94
C ILE A 625 -22.62 -0.12 13.38
N GLU A 626 -23.66 -0.86 13.76
CA GLU A 626 -25.04 -0.51 13.42
C GLU A 626 -25.53 0.67 14.27
N GLN A 627 -26.12 1.68 13.63
CA GLN A 627 -26.68 2.85 14.29
C GLN A 627 -28.15 3.02 13.89
N PRO A 628 -29.06 3.30 14.84
CA PRO A 628 -30.45 3.60 14.49
C PRO A 628 -30.55 4.90 13.68
N PRO A 629 -31.63 5.12 12.91
CA PRO A 629 -31.83 6.39 12.22
C PRO A 629 -31.85 7.57 13.20
N PHE A 630 -31.17 8.66 12.85
CA PHE A 630 -31.11 9.88 13.63
C PHE A 630 -31.98 10.95 12.97
N ARG A 631 -33.02 11.42 13.66
CA ARG A 631 -34.06 12.27 13.06
C ARG A 631 -34.00 13.70 13.59
N ILE A 632 -33.92 14.67 12.68
CA ILE A 632 -33.80 16.09 13.03
C ILE A 632 -35.03 16.86 12.51
N ALA A 633 -35.74 17.53 13.42
CA ALA A 633 -36.81 18.45 13.11
C ALA A 633 -36.27 19.87 12.89
N TYR A 634 -36.55 20.48 11.75
CA TYR A 634 -36.17 21.85 11.43
C TYR A 634 -37.42 22.74 11.51
N VAL A 635 -37.33 23.86 12.23
CA VAL A 635 -38.40 24.85 12.36
C VAL A 635 -37.94 26.17 11.74
N PRO A 636 -38.40 26.52 10.52
CA PRO A 636 -38.06 27.80 9.91
C PRO A 636 -38.51 29.00 10.77
N ILE A 637 -37.63 29.91 11.11
CA ILE A 637 -37.99 31.11 11.90
C ILE A 637 -38.32 32.27 10.97
N LEU A 638 -39.59 32.64 10.91
CA LEU A 638 -40.04 33.85 10.19
C LEU A 638 -39.74 35.08 11.06
N TYR A 639 -38.56 35.67 10.86
CA TYR A 639 -38.06 36.74 11.71
C TYR A 639 -38.64 38.12 11.33
N LYS A 640 -39.24 38.81 12.32
CA LYS A 640 -39.97 40.10 12.19
C LYS A 640 -39.69 41.05 13.37
N PRO A 641 -38.45 41.48 13.61
CA PRO A 641 -38.18 42.38 14.72
C PRO A 641 -38.90 43.73 14.56
N GLY A 642 -39.45 44.27 15.64
CA GLY A 642 -40.06 45.60 15.67
C GLY A 642 -41.39 45.75 14.90
N GLY A 643 -41.98 44.66 14.38
CA GLY A 643 -43.30 44.68 13.73
C GLY A 643 -43.31 45.17 12.28
N GLY A 644 -42.17 45.10 11.57
CA GLY A 644 -42.07 45.37 10.13
C GLY A 644 -43.05 44.54 9.27
N SER A 645 -43.42 45.06 8.09
CA SER A 645 -44.54 44.57 7.30
C SER A 645 -44.31 43.27 6.50
N LYS A 646 -43.08 42.76 6.40
CA LYS A 646 -42.79 41.42 5.85
C LYS A 646 -41.66 40.76 6.63
N GLY A 647 -41.92 39.55 7.13
CA GLY A 647 -40.89 38.73 7.75
C GLY A 647 -40.06 38.05 6.69
N VAL A 648 -38.80 37.79 7.01
CA VAL A 648 -37.88 37.08 6.12
C VAL A 648 -37.82 35.63 6.61
N PRO A 649 -38.35 34.65 5.86
CA PRO A 649 -38.17 33.24 6.19
C PRO A 649 -36.76 32.78 5.78
N PRO A 650 -36.20 31.75 6.41
CA PRO A 650 -34.99 31.11 5.91
C PRO A 650 -35.26 30.41 4.57
N SER A 651 -34.21 30.29 3.76
CA SER A 651 -34.28 29.50 2.53
C SER A 651 -34.33 28.02 2.89
N VAL A 652 -35.40 27.34 2.52
CA VAL A 652 -35.53 25.87 2.67
C VAL A 652 -34.37 25.14 1.99
N GLY A 653 -33.88 25.66 0.86
CA GLY A 653 -32.71 25.08 0.18
C GLY A 653 -31.42 25.15 0.99
N LEU A 654 -31.25 26.19 1.84
CA LEU A 654 -30.10 26.26 2.73
C LEU A 654 -30.25 25.32 3.93
N ILE A 655 -31.47 25.13 4.45
CA ILE A 655 -31.76 24.16 5.51
C ILE A 655 -31.38 22.76 5.04
N VAL A 656 -31.88 22.35 3.87
CA VAL A 656 -31.61 20.99 3.39
C VAL A 656 -30.15 20.84 2.94
N LYS A 657 -29.50 21.88 2.39
CA LYS A 657 -28.04 21.85 2.16
C LYS A 657 -27.26 21.61 3.46
N GLY A 658 -27.66 22.25 4.56
CA GLY A 658 -27.09 22.01 5.89
C GLY A 658 -27.39 20.60 6.41
N HIS A 659 -28.58 20.05 6.13
CA HIS A 659 -28.93 18.67 6.49
C HIS A 659 -28.07 17.62 5.78
N VAL A 660 -27.82 17.78 4.47
CA VAL A 660 -26.95 16.85 3.74
C VAL A 660 -25.51 16.90 4.25
N PHE A 661 -25.02 18.08 4.65
CA PHE A 661 -23.73 18.16 5.33
C PHE A 661 -23.71 17.31 6.62
N LEU A 662 -24.79 17.32 7.42
CA LEU A 662 -24.90 16.46 8.61
C LEU A 662 -24.93 14.97 8.28
N GLN A 663 -25.54 14.55 7.15
CA GLN A 663 -25.50 13.16 6.69
C GLN A 663 -24.06 12.69 6.46
N SER A 664 -23.20 13.56 5.95
CA SER A 664 -21.79 13.24 5.73
C SER A 664 -21.01 13.14 7.04
N ILE A 665 -21.18 14.07 7.98
CA ILE A 665 -20.30 14.17 9.18
C ILE A 665 -20.81 13.43 10.43
N LEU A 666 -22.12 13.18 10.56
CA LEU A 666 -22.65 12.48 11.74
C LEU A 666 -22.48 10.96 11.56
N PRO A 667 -22.15 10.23 12.63
CA PRO A 667 -21.92 8.79 12.53
C PRO A 667 -23.23 7.99 12.54
N TYR A 668 -24.12 8.26 11.59
CA TYR A 668 -25.36 7.53 11.37
C TYR A 668 -25.51 7.17 9.90
N ALA A 669 -26.02 5.97 9.61
CA ALA A 669 -26.25 5.53 8.24
C ALA A 669 -27.42 6.28 7.59
N ASN A 670 -28.37 6.71 8.40
CA ASN A 670 -29.56 7.42 7.97
C ASN A 670 -29.81 8.59 8.94
N VAL A 671 -29.52 9.80 8.47
CA VAL A 671 -29.94 11.04 9.14
C VAL A 671 -31.16 11.55 8.39
N GLU A 672 -32.31 11.54 9.06
CA GLU A 672 -33.61 11.87 8.46
C GLU A 672 -34.02 13.30 8.83
N MET A 673 -34.64 13.99 7.87
CA MET A 673 -35.13 15.35 8.02
C MET A 673 -36.63 15.40 8.24
N GLY A 674 -37.08 16.17 9.23
CA GLY A 674 -38.45 16.68 9.31
C GLY A 674 -38.45 18.20 9.18
N LEU A 675 -39.30 18.77 8.32
CA LEU A 675 -39.46 20.22 8.22
C LEU A 675 -40.83 20.64 8.77
N PHE A 676 -40.82 21.42 9.85
CA PHE A 676 -42.01 21.94 10.50
C PHE A 676 -42.46 23.25 9.82
N SER A 677 -43.68 23.65 10.15
CA SER A 677 -44.22 24.93 9.71
C SER A 677 -43.40 26.09 10.31
N PRO A 678 -43.22 27.21 9.58
CA PRO A 678 -42.48 28.33 10.10
C PRO A 678 -43.04 28.89 11.42
N LEU A 679 -42.16 29.21 12.36
CA LEU A 679 -42.50 29.90 13.60
C LEU A 679 -42.21 31.41 13.45
N THR A 680 -43.21 32.27 13.64
CA THR A 680 -43.00 33.72 13.58
C THR A 680 -42.34 34.25 14.87
N TRP A 681 -41.13 34.79 14.75
CA TRP A 681 -40.41 35.41 15.87
C TRP A 681 -40.34 36.94 15.73
N LYS A 682 -40.84 37.69 16.73
CA LYS A 682 -41.00 39.16 16.66
C LYS A 682 -40.09 39.94 17.60
N LYS A 683 -39.50 39.26 18.59
CA LYS A 683 -38.56 39.88 19.53
C LYS A 683 -37.24 40.05 18.79
N GLN A 684 -36.61 41.21 18.89
CA GLN A 684 -35.24 41.37 18.40
C GLN A 684 -34.37 40.40 19.19
N MET A 685 -33.64 39.51 18.54
CA MET A 685 -32.73 38.60 19.25
C MET A 685 -31.58 39.40 19.85
N GLN A 686 -30.94 40.27 19.06
CA GLN A 686 -29.91 41.17 19.55
C GLN A 686 -30.44 42.18 20.60
N GLY A 687 -29.80 42.23 21.75
CA GLY A 687 -30.17 43.00 22.93
C GLY A 687 -29.45 44.34 23.03
N ALA A 688 -29.78 45.14 24.05
CA ALA A 688 -28.94 46.27 24.44
C ALA A 688 -27.71 45.82 25.27
N ASP A 689 -27.83 44.63 25.89
CA ASP A 689 -26.79 43.86 26.56
C ASP A 689 -27.01 42.36 26.28
N GLU A 690 -26.01 41.53 26.60
CA GLU A 690 -26.01 40.07 26.39
C GLU A 690 -27.12 39.35 27.19
N HIS A 691 -27.58 39.95 28.30
CA HIS A 691 -28.59 39.34 29.16
C HIS A 691 -29.98 39.27 28.50
N ASP A 692 -30.34 40.34 27.80
CA ASP A 692 -31.56 40.40 26.97
C ASP A 692 -31.55 39.34 25.86
N GLU A 693 -30.39 39.01 25.31
CA GLU A 693 -30.20 38.03 24.23
C GLU A 693 -30.45 36.61 24.75
N TRP A 694 -29.76 36.21 25.82
CA TRP A 694 -29.90 34.87 26.42
C TRP A 694 -31.32 34.58 26.92
N THR A 695 -32.00 35.59 27.46
CA THR A 695 -33.39 35.42 27.92
C THR A 695 -34.33 35.12 26.76
N ARG A 696 -34.12 35.78 25.61
CA ARG A 696 -34.92 35.57 24.39
C ARG A 696 -34.56 34.26 23.68
N GLY A 697 -33.28 33.90 23.68
CA GLY A 697 -32.76 32.61 23.18
C GLY A 697 -33.33 31.43 23.97
N GLY A 698 -33.24 31.49 25.30
CA GLY A 698 -33.82 30.49 26.20
C GLY A 698 -35.33 30.30 26.03
N GLU A 699 -36.07 31.39 25.80
CA GLU A 699 -37.50 31.32 25.50
C GLU A 699 -37.78 30.56 24.18
N LEU A 700 -36.99 30.83 23.14
CA LEU A 700 -37.10 30.11 21.86
C LEU A 700 -36.76 28.63 22.00
N LEU A 701 -35.65 28.28 22.68
CA LEU A 701 -35.27 26.90 22.96
C LEU A 701 -36.35 26.14 23.74
N ASN A 702 -37.01 26.80 24.70
CA ASN A 702 -38.14 26.22 25.44
C ASN A 702 -39.33 25.93 24.53
N ILE A 703 -39.67 26.86 23.63
CA ILE A 703 -40.76 26.67 22.65
C ILE A 703 -40.45 25.50 21.71
N LEU A 704 -39.22 25.43 21.18
CA LEU A 704 -38.79 24.34 20.30
C LEU A 704 -38.85 22.99 21.03
N SER A 705 -38.34 22.93 22.26
CA SER A 705 -38.42 21.73 23.12
C SER A 705 -39.87 21.24 23.29
N VAL A 706 -40.81 22.15 23.52
CA VAL A 706 -42.23 21.81 23.65
C VAL A 706 -42.81 21.27 22.34
N ILE A 707 -42.47 21.88 21.20
CA ILE A 707 -42.92 21.40 19.88
C ILE A 707 -42.45 19.96 19.67
N LEU A 708 -41.18 19.68 19.92
CA LEU A 708 -40.60 18.34 19.77
C LEU A 708 -41.26 17.32 20.69
N ILE A 709 -41.44 17.66 21.97
CA ILE A 709 -42.06 16.75 22.95
C ILE A 709 -43.51 16.47 22.57
N GLN A 710 -44.29 17.49 22.21
CA GLN A 710 -45.67 17.31 21.79
C GLN A 710 -45.78 16.46 20.52
N TRP A 711 -44.88 16.67 19.56
CA TRP A 711 -44.79 15.81 18.39
C TRP A 711 -44.54 14.36 18.81
N ASN A 712 -43.47 14.11 19.56
CA ASN A 712 -43.09 12.74 19.94
C ASN A 712 -44.13 12.01 20.80
N LEU A 713 -44.91 12.76 21.60
CA LEU A 713 -46.04 12.25 22.38
C LEU A 713 -47.24 11.82 21.54
N THR A 714 -47.44 12.47 20.40
CA THR A 714 -48.61 12.24 19.53
C THR A 714 -48.31 11.32 18.35
N HIS A 715 -47.05 10.89 18.20
CA HIS A 715 -46.58 10.07 17.09
C HIS A 715 -45.98 8.74 17.56
N PRO A 716 -46.09 7.66 16.75
CA PRO A 716 -45.49 6.37 17.06
C PRO A 716 -43.95 6.48 17.11
N PRO A 717 -43.25 5.58 17.82
CA PRO A 717 -41.79 5.64 17.98
C PRO A 717 -40.96 5.76 16.70
N ALA A 718 -41.47 5.26 15.57
CA ALA A 718 -40.80 5.33 14.27
C ALA A 718 -40.81 6.74 13.63
N GLU A 719 -41.69 7.64 14.08
CA GLU A 719 -41.88 8.99 13.54
C GLU A 719 -41.40 10.09 14.51
N ARG A 720 -40.73 9.69 15.60
CA ARG A 720 -40.24 10.60 16.64
C ARG A 720 -38.91 11.23 16.23
N PHE A 721 -38.75 12.51 16.46
CA PHE A 721 -37.49 13.23 16.23
C PHE A 721 -36.56 13.16 17.45
N ASP A 722 -35.26 13.10 17.21
CA ASP A 722 -34.20 13.07 18.23
C ASP A 722 -33.72 14.49 18.59
N GLN A 723 -33.76 15.41 17.61
CA GLN A 723 -33.36 16.81 17.77
C GLN A 723 -34.37 17.75 17.10
N ILE A 724 -34.47 18.98 17.58
CA ILE A 724 -35.19 20.08 16.93
C ILE A 724 -34.31 21.32 16.83
N ILE A 725 -34.30 21.97 15.67
CA ILE A 725 -33.53 23.19 15.43
C ILE A 725 -34.37 24.31 14.84
N GLY A 726 -34.36 25.48 15.49
CA GLY A 726 -34.94 26.71 14.97
C GLY A 726 -34.00 27.37 13.97
N VAL A 727 -34.44 27.57 12.72
CA VAL A 727 -33.56 28.09 11.67
C VAL A 727 -33.90 29.53 11.28
N PHE A 728 -33.02 30.47 11.59
CA PHE A 728 -33.13 31.87 11.18
C PHE A 728 -32.67 32.08 9.72
N PRO A 729 -33.19 33.11 9.01
CA PRO A 729 -32.74 33.45 7.68
C PRO A 729 -31.27 33.87 7.66
N GLY A 730 -30.47 33.36 6.71
CA GLY A 730 -29.04 33.68 6.60
C GLY A 730 -28.73 35.16 6.35
N SER A 731 -29.69 35.96 5.88
CA SER A 731 -29.55 37.42 5.78
C SER A 731 -29.71 38.15 7.12
N ALA A 732 -29.99 37.43 8.22
CA ALA A 732 -30.11 37.98 9.57
C ALA A 732 -28.80 37.89 10.37
N LEU A 733 -27.64 37.65 9.71
CA LEU A 733 -26.30 37.73 10.33
C LEU A 733 -26.02 39.10 10.99
N GLU A 734 -26.79 40.14 10.67
CA GLU A 734 -26.75 41.44 11.35
C GLU A 734 -27.73 41.56 12.54
N MET A 735 -28.43 40.47 12.94
CA MET A 735 -29.60 40.56 13.83
C MET A 735 -29.74 39.48 14.92
N ILE A 736 -28.99 38.37 14.85
CA ILE A 736 -28.78 37.39 15.94
C ILE A 736 -27.27 37.33 16.23
N SER A 737 -26.85 37.29 17.50
CA SER A 737 -25.44 37.39 17.91
C SER A 737 -24.66 36.06 17.79
N SER A 738 -25.33 34.92 18.02
CA SER A 738 -24.78 33.56 17.82
C SER A 738 -25.91 32.53 17.67
N GLY A 739 -25.57 31.29 17.29
CA GLY A 739 -26.40 30.13 17.56
C GLY A 739 -26.38 29.78 19.05
N GLU A 740 -27.36 29.00 19.50
CA GLU A 740 -27.36 28.42 20.84
C GLU A 740 -28.00 27.02 20.84
N ALA A 741 -27.50 26.17 21.74
CA ALA A 741 -28.07 24.88 22.09
C ALA A 741 -28.62 24.88 23.54
N ASP A 742 -29.67 24.10 23.83
CA ASP A 742 -30.03 23.75 25.22
C ASP A 742 -29.22 22.54 25.67
N SER A 743 -27.89 22.71 25.72
CA SER A 743 -26.98 21.66 26.12
C SER A 743 -27.27 21.21 27.56
N ARG A 744 -27.30 19.89 27.73
CA ARG A 744 -27.49 19.23 29.03
C ARG A 744 -26.43 18.15 29.13
N TRP A 745 -25.34 18.47 29.79
CA TRP A 745 -24.25 17.53 30.03
C TRP A 745 -24.52 16.78 31.33
N GLY A 746 -24.36 15.46 31.33
CA GLY A 746 -24.62 14.64 32.51
C GLY A 746 -23.71 14.98 33.70
N GLY A 747 -24.17 14.68 34.93
CA GLY A 747 -23.38 14.89 36.16
C GLY A 747 -22.32 13.81 36.41
N ASP A 748 -21.66 13.86 37.57
CA ASP A 748 -20.54 12.98 37.97
C ASP A 748 -20.77 11.47 37.78
N ASP A 749 -22.03 11.01 37.86
CA ASP A 749 -22.42 9.60 37.71
C ASP A 749 -22.69 9.17 36.25
N GLU A 750 -22.97 10.11 35.33
CA GLU A 750 -23.15 9.87 33.89
C GLU A 750 -22.52 10.99 33.02
N PRO A 751 -21.19 11.20 33.10
CA PRO A 751 -20.49 12.37 32.53
C PRO A 751 -20.44 12.42 30.98
N ASN A 752 -21.08 11.49 30.28
CA ASN A 752 -20.82 11.18 28.87
C ASN A 752 -22.03 11.32 27.94
N MET A 753 -23.16 11.89 28.39
CA MET A 753 -24.34 12.07 27.55
C MET A 753 -24.70 13.55 27.39
N GLY A 754 -24.74 14.02 26.14
CA GLY A 754 -25.54 15.18 25.81
C GLY A 754 -27.01 14.80 25.80
N LEU A 755 -27.80 15.53 26.57
CA LEU A 755 -29.24 15.34 26.76
C LEU A 755 -30.04 16.54 26.25
N GLY A 756 -29.39 17.40 25.44
CA GLY A 756 -30.04 18.54 24.82
C GLY A 756 -30.90 18.10 23.63
N ILE A 757 -31.96 18.87 23.35
CA ILE A 757 -32.90 18.55 22.26
C ILE A 757 -33.17 19.67 21.30
N ALA A 758 -33.00 20.89 21.77
CA ALA A 758 -33.36 22.07 21.05
C ALA A 758 -32.11 22.89 20.79
N SER A 759 -32.00 23.41 19.59
CA SER A 759 -31.01 24.42 19.23
C SER A 759 -31.66 25.47 18.33
N TYR A 760 -30.99 26.59 18.12
CA TYR A 760 -31.33 27.48 17.02
C TYR A 760 -30.07 28.05 16.38
N CYS A 761 -30.13 28.29 15.08
CA CYS A 761 -29.06 28.98 14.37
C CYS A 761 -29.51 29.53 13.00
N TRP A 762 -28.63 30.16 12.25
CA TRP A 762 -28.85 30.49 10.83
C TRP A 762 -28.77 29.24 9.95
N ALA A 763 -29.32 29.32 8.74
CA ALA A 763 -29.41 28.19 7.81
C ALA A 763 -28.04 27.80 7.20
N SER A 764 -27.19 27.12 7.96
CA SER A 764 -25.91 26.57 7.49
C SER A 764 -25.53 25.27 8.19
N GLY A 765 -24.79 24.40 7.49
CA GLY A 765 -24.45 23.06 7.97
C GLY A 765 -23.46 23.04 9.13
N ASP A 766 -22.46 23.93 9.10
CA ASP A 766 -21.49 24.15 10.18
C ASP A 766 -22.19 24.50 11.49
N CYS A 767 -23.14 25.44 11.47
CA CYS A 767 -23.85 25.79 12.68
C CYS A 767 -24.79 24.69 13.15
N PHE A 768 -25.50 24.00 12.24
CA PHE A 768 -26.31 22.87 12.63
C PHE A 768 -25.48 21.78 13.32
N ALA A 769 -24.28 21.51 12.80
CA ALA A 769 -23.36 20.53 13.36
C ALA A 769 -22.85 20.94 14.74
N HIS A 770 -22.46 22.21 14.90
CA HIS A 770 -21.97 22.77 16.15
C HIS A 770 -23.04 22.70 17.26
N GLU A 771 -24.23 23.23 17.00
CA GLU A 771 -25.29 23.30 18.02
C GLU A 771 -25.89 21.93 18.35
N ILE A 772 -26.03 21.04 17.35
CA ILE A 772 -26.45 19.65 17.61
C ILE A 772 -25.32 18.90 18.34
N GLY A 773 -24.06 19.19 18.01
CA GLY A 773 -22.89 18.64 18.72
C GLY A 773 -22.95 18.92 20.21
N HIS A 774 -23.24 20.16 20.61
CA HIS A 774 -23.46 20.54 22.01
C HIS A 774 -24.59 19.74 22.67
N ASN A 775 -25.72 19.59 21.99
CA ASN A 775 -26.84 18.76 22.47
C ASN A 775 -26.47 17.29 22.64
N LEU A 776 -25.51 16.79 21.87
CA LEU A 776 -24.97 15.42 21.92
C LEU A 776 -23.75 15.27 22.86
N GLY A 777 -23.33 16.34 23.53
CA GLY A 777 -22.31 16.31 24.59
C GLY A 777 -20.90 16.65 24.10
N LEU A 778 -20.77 17.23 22.91
CA LEU A 778 -19.50 17.76 22.45
C LEU A 778 -19.20 19.11 23.12
N HIS A 779 -17.92 19.36 23.39
CA HIS A 779 -17.41 20.60 23.99
C HIS A 779 -16.56 21.36 22.96
N HIS A 780 -16.30 22.65 23.18
CA HIS A 780 -15.45 23.41 22.27
C HIS A 780 -14.00 22.93 22.26
N THR A 781 -13.23 23.24 21.21
CA THR A 781 -11.83 22.82 21.12
C THR A 781 -10.87 23.55 22.10
N ASN A 782 -11.24 24.71 22.63
CA ASN A 782 -10.48 25.46 23.64
C ASN A 782 -8.97 25.67 23.34
N VAL A 783 -8.60 25.86 22.07
CA VAL A 783 -7.22 26.10 21.60
C VAL A 783 -7.13 27.18 20.54
N GLN A 784 -6.05 27.99 20.57
CA GLN A 784 -5.76 28.98 19.53
C GLN A 784 -5.03 28.32 18.36
N GLY A 785 -5.63 28.34 17.17
CA GLY A 785 -5.06 27.83 15.93
C GLY A 785 -5.22 28.83 14.78
N LYS A 786 -6.33 28.74 14.04
CA LYS A 786 -6.83 29.80 13.14
C LYS A 786 -7.62 30.84 13.96
N ASP A 787 -7.82 32.07 13.47
CA ASP A 787 -8.43 33.23 14.19
C ASP A 787 -9.91 33.06 14.65
N CYS A 788 -10.28 31.90 15.21
CA CYS A 788 -11.64 31.45 15.54
C CYS A 788 -11.62 30.58 16.82
N TYR A 789 -11.09 31.16 17.89
CA TYR A 789 -10.98 30.54 19.22
C TYR A 789 -12.36 30.39 19.87
N ALA A 790 -12.71 29.16 20.25
CA ALA A 790 -13.92 28.83 21.00
C ALA A 790 -13.53 28.39 22.44
N PRO A 791 -13.60 29.30 23.44
CA PRO A 791 -13.23 28.96 24.80
C PRO A 791 -14.22 27.98 25.44
N ASP A 792 -13.70 27.00 26.18
CA ASP A 792 -14.50 26.12 27.04
C ASP A 792 -13.59 25.52 28.13
N ILE A 793 -13.87 25.85 29.39
CA ILE A 793 -13.04 25.47 30.53
C ILE A 793 -13.07 23.96 30.85
N GLU A 794 -14.07 23.23 30.33
CA GLU A 794 -14.28 21.80 30.56
C GLU A 794 -13.93 20.94 29.32
N SER A 795 -13.29 21.56 28.32
CA SER A 795 -12.85 20.87 27.11
C SER A 795 -11.76 19.82 27.36
N TYR A 796 -11.98 18.63 26.83
CA TYR A 796 -11.00 17.53 26.74
C TYR A 796 -10.06 17.65 25.54
N TRP A 797 -10.31 18.59 24.63
CA TRP A 797 -9.54 18.75 23.39
C TRP A 797 -8.04 18.95 23.63
N LEU A 798 -7.68 19.78 24.61
CA LEU A 798 -6.29 20.05 25.02
C LEU A 798 -5.51 18.82 25.50
N GLN A 799 -6.21 17.73 25.85
CA GLN A 799 -5.58 16.48 26.26
C GLN A 799 -5.14 15.63 25.06
N HIS A 800 -5.70 15.90 23.87
CA HIS A 800 -5.46 15.13 22.65
C HIS A 800 -4.74 15.93 21.56
N TYR A 801 -5.11 17.20 21.36
CA TYR A 801 -4.68 18.00 20.22
C TYR A 801 -4.17 19.38 20.63
N SER A 802 -3.22 19.91 19.85
CA SER A 802 -2.56 21.20 20.12
C SER A 802 -3.20 22.39 19.41
N ASP A 803 -4.02 22.17 18.39
CA ASP A 803 -4.75 23.20 17.64
C ASP A 803 -6.19 22.74 17.32
N ASN A 804 -7.00 23.62 16.74
CA ASN A 804 -8.43 23.38 16.52
C ASN A 804 -8.73 22.68 15.18
N THR A 805 -7.75 22.04 14.55
CA THR A 805 -7.94 21.32 13.28
C THR A 805 -8.38 19.88 13.51
N ILE A 806 -8.94 19.23 12.49
CA ILE A 806 -9.40 17.84 12.57
C ILE A 806 -8.25 16.81 12.67
N GLN A 807 -6.99 17.25 12.54
CA GLN A 807 -5.75 16.46 12.69
C GLN A 807 -5.55 15.36 11.64
N ASN A 808 -6.62 14.92 10.98
CA ASN A 808 -6.57 13.85 10.00
C ASN A 808 -7.53 14.12 8.83
N PHE A 809 -7.28 13.54 7.67
CA PHE A 809 -8.08 13.76 6.47
C PHE A 809 -9.48 13.19 6.62
N GLY A 810 -10.49 14.03 6.37
CA GLY A 810 -11.88 13.58 6.19
C GLY A 810 -12.17 13.21 4.74
N TYR A 811 -13.33 12.61 4.49
CA TYR A 811 -13.83 12.35 3.15
C TYR A 811 -15.30 12.77 3.04
N TYR A 812 -15.58 13.59 2.04
CA TYR A 812 -16.90 14.12 1.76
C TYR A 812 -17.53 13.32 0.63
N ASP A 813 -18.23 12.26 1.01
CA ASP A 813 -18.96 11.32 0.13
C ASP A 813 -19.76 12.03 -0.98
N THR A 814 -20.57 13.03 -0.64
CA THR A 814 -21.41 13.75 -1.62
C THR A 814 -20.66 14.65 -2.61
N ARG A 815 -19.35 14.85 -2.43
CA ARG A 815 -18.51 15.56 -3.41
C ARG A 815 -17.40 14.68 -3.98
N ASN A 816 -17.21 13.49 -3.45
CA ASN A 816 -16.05 12.64 -3.72
C ASN A 816 -14.72 13.41 -3.53
N GLU A 817 -14.62 14.14 -2.42
CA GLU A 817 -13.50 15.04 -2.11
C GLU A 817 -12.89 14.70 -0.74
N LEU A 818 -11.56 14.85 -0.63
CA LEU A 818 -10.89 14.78 0.66
C LEU A 818 -10.98 16.13 1.39
N VAL A 819 -11.22 16.05 2.69
CA VAL A 819 -11.17 17.20 3.59
C VAL A 819 -9.78 17.25 4.23
N PRO A 820 -9.00 18.33 4.03
CA PRO A 820 -7.64 18.41 4.56
C PRO A 820 -7.57 18.25 6.08
N ALA A 821 -6.50 17.64 6.58
CA ALA A 821 -6.25 17.51 8.03
C ALA A 821 -6.18 18.86 8.77
N THR A 822 -5.91 19.95 8.06
CA THR A 822 -5.85 21.33 8.59
C THR A 822 -7.20 22.05 8.63
N THR A 823 -8.29 21.37 8.25
CA THR A 823 -9.65 21.89 8.35
C THR A 823 -10.04 22.03 9.82
N PRO A 824 -10.70 23.11 10.24
CA PRO A 824 -11.15 23.26 11.63
C PRO A 824 -12.17 22.20 12.04
N ASP A 825 -12.21 21.87 13.33
CA ASP A 825 -13.25 20.98 13.86
C ASP A 825 -14.60 21.68 14.02
N ILE A 826 -15.71 20.94 13.88
CA ILE A 826 -17.10 21.43 14.02
C ILE A 826 -17.42 22.10 15.35
N MET A 827 -16.63 21.87 16.41
CA MET A 827 -16.80 22.54 17.72
C MET A 827 -15.88 23.76 17.88
N SER A 828 -15.38 24.31 16.78
CA SER A 828 -14.67 25.59 16.73
C SER A 828 -15.55 26.67 16.09
N TYR A 829 -15.25 27.95 16.33
CA TYR A 829 -16.00 29.05 15.69
C TYR A 829 -15.56 29.33 14.24
N CYS A 830 -14.86 28.40 13.61
CA CYS A 830 -14.38 28.57 12.26
C CYS A 830 -15.45 28.14 11.24
N GLN A 831 -15.49 28.81 10.10
CA GLN A 831 -16.30 28.36 8.97
C GLN A 831 -15.63 27.19 8.24
N ASP A 832 -16.41 26.47 7.44
CA ASP A 832 -15.96 25.31 6.66
C ASP A 832 -15.36 24.19 7.53
N ALA A 833 -15.93 23.99 8.72
CA ALA A 833 -15.48 23.00 9.69
C ALA A 833 -15.86 21.55 9.31
N TRP A 834 -15.19 20.57 9.90
CA TRP A 834 -15.41 19.14 9.69
C TRP A 834 -15.26 18.34 11.00
N VAL A 835 -15.72 17.09 11.03
CA VAL A 835 -15.63 16.26 12.25
C VAL A 835 -14.21 15.68 12.41
N SER A 836 -13.62 15.82 13.60
CA SER A 836 -12.34 15.18 13.95
C SER A 836 -12.48 13.70 14.34
N PRO A 837 -11.39 12.90 14.30
CA PRO A 837 -11.37 11.54 14.86
C PRO A 837 -11.87 11.46 16.31
N LEU A 838 -11.56 12.46 17.14
CA LEU A 838 -12.00 12.53 18.53
C LEU A 838 -13.52 12.67 18.63
N HIS A 839 -14.10 13.69 18.00
CA HIS A 839 -15.54 13.92 18.04
C HIS A 839 -16.33 12.83 17.31
N TRP A 840 -15.78 12.21 16.27
CA TRP A 840 -16.37 11.03 15.63
C TRP A 840 -16.51 9.86 16.60
N LYS A 841 -15.43 9.54 17.35
CA LYS A 841 -15.46 8.48 18.38
C LYS A 841 -16.48 8.79 19.48
N MET A 842 -16.59 10.05 19.89
CA MET A 842 -17.55 10.46 20.92
C MET A 842 -18.99 10.32 20.44
N LEU A 843 -19.29 10.81 19.24
CA LEU A 843 -20.63 10.74 18.65
C LEU A 843 -21.07 9.29 18.39
N LEU A 844 -20.16 8.42 17.91
CA LEU A 844 -20.41 6.98 17.72
C LEU A 844 -20.80 6.27 19.01
N ASN A 845 -20.28 6.75 20.14
CA ASN A 845 -20.31 6.08 21.43
C ASN A 845 -21.09 6.85 22.50
N THR A 846 -22.07 7.67 22.10
CA THR A 846 -23.05 8.33 22.99
C THR A 846 -23.88 7.35 23.85
N ARG A 847 -23.57 6.04 23.81
CA ARG A 847 -24.02 4.99 24.74
C ARG A 847 -22.93 4.07 25.32
N GLY A 848 -21.62 4.30 25.12
CA GLY A 848 -20.64 3.28 25.50
C GLY A 848 -19.13 3.48 25.33
N VAL A 849 -18.53 4.67 25.30
CA VAL A 849 -17.07 4.80 25.54
C VAL A 849 -16.80 5.10 27.00
N PRO A 850 -16.07 4.22 27.72
CA PRO A 850 -15.46 4.58 28.99
C PRO A 850 -14.39 5.64 28.74
N GLN A 851 -14.37 6.70 29.55
CA GLN A 851 -13.22 7.57 29.70
C GLN A 851 -11.95 6.71 29.88
N PRO A 852 -10.79 7.06 29.28
CA PRO A 852 -9.53 6.57 29.84
C PRO A 852 -9.49 7.02 31.31
N PRO A 853 -9.13 6.13 32.25
CA PRO A 853 -9.21 6.45 33.67
C PRO A 853 -8.30 7.65 33.99
N TYR A 854 -8.80 8.56 34.82
CA TYR A 854 -7.93 9.43 35.61
C TYR A 854 -6.91 8.55 36.33
N GLU A 855 -5.63 8.97 36.40
CA GLU A 855 -4.54 8.14 36.97
C GLU A 855 -5.01 7.42 38.25
N GLY A 856 -5.28 6.11 38.14
CA GLY A 856 -5.66 5.26 39.27
C GLY A 856 -6.93 4.41 39.15
N GLU A 857 -7.76 4.52 38.11
CA GLU A 857 -8.99 3.71 38.01
C GLU A 857 -8.93 2.55 36.99
N VAL A 858 -9.71 1.49 37.25
CA VAL A 858 -9.77 0.27 36.42
C VAL A 858 -10.91 0.41 35.40
N PRO A 859 -10.70 0.12 34.10
CA PRO A 859 -11.73 0.25 33.06
C PRO A 859 -12.93 -0.67 33.31
N VAL A 860 -14.15 -0.13 33.19
CA VAL A 860 -15.39 -0.92 33.15
C VAL A 860 -15.59 -1.44 31.73
N THR A 861 -15.63 -2.76 31.57
CA THR A 861 -15.68 -3.49 30.30
C THR A 861 -17.02 -4.20 30.12
N ASP A 862 -18.14 -3.46 30.22
CA ASP A 862 -19.47 -4.07 30.05
C ASP A 862 -20.25 -3.47 28.87
N PRO A 863 -20.30 -4.16 27.72
CA PRO A 863 -21.12 -3.79 26.56
C PRO A 863 -22.64 -3.97 26.77
N SER A 864 -23.10 -4.47 27.92
CA SER A 864 -24.50 -4.86 28.13
C SER A 864 -25.46 -3.70 28.43
N LEU A 865 -25.00 -2.44 28.47
CA LEU A 865 -25.86 -1.29 28.75
C LEU A 865 -26.57 -0.71 27.50
N ALA A 866 -26.29 -1.21 26.30
CA ALA A 866 -26.93 -0.74 25.07
C ALA A 866 -28.36 -1.29 24.81
N ALA A 867 -28.89 -2.16 25.67
CA ALA A 867 -30.14 -2.89 25.39
C ALA A 867 -31.12 -2.94 26.56
N THR A 868 -31.68 -1.81 26.96
CA THR A 868 -32.92 -1.77 27.75
C THR A 868 -33.90 -0.74 27.19
N ARG A 869 -34.29 -0.90 25.91
CA ARG A 869 -35.71 -0.65 25.58
C ARG A 869 -36.50 -1.74 26.29
N SER A 870 -37.11 -1.40 27.42
CA SER A 870 -38.07 -2.27 28.05
C SER A 870 -39.19 -2.56 27.04
N THR A 871 -39.20 -3.76 26.48
CA THR A 871 -40.21 -4.25 25.54
C THR A 871 -41.49 -4.70 26.24
N THR A 872 -41.64 -4.41 27.54
CA THR A 872 -42.93 -4.54 28.21
C THR A 872 -43.78 -3.34 27.83
N ALA A 873 -44.95 -3.57 27.25
CA ALA A 873 -45.99 -2.55 27.09
C ALA A 873 -46.21 -1.86 28.44
N ALA A 874 -45.67 -0.65 28.60
CA ALA A 874 -45.84 0.11 29.82
C ALA A 874 -47.31 0.56 29.89
N ALA A 875 -47.86 0.55 31.11
CA ALA A 875 -49.19 1.05 31.35
C ALA A 875 -49.28 2.52 30.92
N GLU A 876 -50.39 2.88 30.29
CA GLU A 876 -50.69 4.26 29.91
C GLU A 876 -50.56 5.18 31.14
N THR A 877 -49.59 6.08 31.10
CA THR A 877 -49.23 6.97 32.22
C THR A 877 -49.47 8.41 31.80
N THR A 878 -50.18 9.17 32.65
CA THR A 878 -50.35 10.61 32.47
C THR A 878 -49.20 11.34 33.13
N TYR A 879 -48.56 12.24 32.40
CA TYR A 879 -47.52 13.14 32.86
C TYR A 879 -48.03 14.57 32.89
N LEU A 880 -47.62 15.32 33.90
CA LEU A 880 -47.74 16.76 33.95
C LEU A 880 -46.41 17.38 33.49
N LEU A 881 -46.44 18.09 32.37
CA LEU A 881 -45.30 18.83 31.84
C LEU A 881 -45.26 20.21 32.50
N VAL A 882 -44.53 20.31 33.60
CA VAL A 882 -44.34 21.55 34.35
C VAL A 882 -43.27 22.39 33.67
N ARG A 883 -43.63 23.62 33.35
CA ARG A 883 -42.78 24.59 32.64
C ARG A 883 -42.63 25.86 33.46
N GLY A 884 -41.57 26.60 33.18
CA GLY A 884 -41.28 27.83 33.89
C GLY A 884 -39.88 28.33 33.63
N TRP A 885 -39.45 29.26 34.48
CA TRP A 885 -38.06 29.67 34.59
C TRP A 885 -37.74 29.99 36.05
N THR A 886 -36.48 29.83 36.42
CA THR A 886 -35.95 30.26 37.72
C THR A 886 -34.78 31.22 37.49
N SER A 887 -34.59 32.20 38.38
CA SER A 887 -33.41 33.07 38.39
C SER A 887 -32.35 32.60 39.37
N ILE A 888 -31.12 33.10 39.22
CA ILE A 888 -30.00 32.85 40.15
C ILE A 888 -30.31 33.32 41.59
N GLU A 889 -31.21 34.31 41.71
CA GLU A 889 -31.74 34.85 42.96
C GLU A 889 -32.91 34.03 43.53
N GLY A 890 -33.36 32.98 42.82
CA GLY A 890 -34.45 32.11 43.24
C GLY A 890 -35.84 32.63 42.87
N VAL A 891 -35.97 33.65 42.02
CA VAL A 891 -37.27 34.06 41.49
C VAL A 891 -37.71 33.00 40.49
N THR A 892 -38.80 32.29 40.79
CA THR A 892 -39.33 31.24 39.93
C THR A 892 -40.73 31.58 39.49
N GLU A 893 -41.01 31.43 38.20
CA GLU A 893 -42.35 31.60 37.63
C GLU A 893 -42.74 30.37 36.82
N PHE A 894 -43.99 29.95 36.97
CA PHE A 894 -44.57 28.88 36.17
C PHE A 894 -45.08 29.42 34.83
N LEU A 895 -44.89 28.61 33.79
CA LEU A 895 -45.57 28.75 32.51
C LEU A 895 -46.71 27.73 32.45
N PRO A 896 -47.75 27.93 31.61
CA PRO A 896 -48.85 27.01 31.44
C PRO A 896 -48.42 25.55 31.31
N PHE A 897 -48.98 24.68 32.15
CA PHE A 897 -48.67 23.26 32.11
C PHE A 897 -49.49 22.55 31.04
N TRP A 898 -48.99 21.36 30.71
CA TRP A 898 -49.64 20.47 29.77
C TRP A 898 -49.76 19.10 30.43
N THR A 899 -50.86 18.41 30.16
CA THR A 899 -50.96 16.99 30.49
C THR A 899 -50.74 16.18 29.23
N ALA A 900 -50.03 15.06 29.36
CA ALA A 900 -49.74 14.16 28.27
C ALA A 900 -49.89 12.73 28.76
N THR A 901 -50.67 11.92 28.05
CA THR A 901 -50.88 10.52 28.38
C THR A 901 -50.22 9.65 27.33
N THR A 902 -49.31 8.76 27.73
CA THR A 902 -48.58 7.87 26.81
C THR A 902 -48.23 6.53 27.46
N THR A 903 -48.10 5.49 26.63
CA THR A 903 -47.65 4.14 27.03
C THR A 903 -46.13 3.96 26.91
N ASP A 904 -45.45 4.88 26.26
CA ASP A 904 -44.01 4.81 25.99
C ASP A 904 -43.48 6.25 25.92
N PHE A 905 -43.02 6.76 27.07
CA PHE A 905 -42.31 8.03 27.17
C PHE A 905 -40.81 7.73 27.25
N PRO A 906 -40.01 7.92 26.17
CA PRO A 906 -38.58 7.73 26.25
C PRO A 906 -37.86 9.01 26.70
N LEU A 907 -37.05 8.84 27.76
CA LEU A 907 -35.67 9.32 27.94
C LEU A 907 -35.33 10.80 28.18
N TRP A 908 -36.25 11.77 28.08
CA TRP A 908 -35.87 13.19 28.32
C TRP A 908 -35.73 13.62 29.79
N THR A 909 -35.52 12.70 30.74
CA THR A 909 -35.24 13.12 32.13
C THR A 909 -34.35 12.14 32.94
N PRO A 910 -33.02 12.32 32.92
CA PRO A 910 -32.24 12.12 34.13
C PRO A 910 -31.85 13.48 34.69
N ASP A 911 -32.86 14.31 34.99
CA ASP A 911 -32.69 15.26 36.09
C ASP A 911 -32.67 14.38 37.38
N ASN A 912 -31.45 13.98 37.75
CA ASN A 912 -31.05 13.51 39.09
C ASN A 912 -30.38 14.67 39.84
N GLY A 913 -30.69 15.90 39.44
CA GLY A 913 -30.11 17.06 40.04
C GLY A 913 -30.63 17.26 41.46
N THR A 914 -29.94 18.11 42.19
CA THR A 914 -30.22 18.39 43.59
C THR A 914 -30.60 19.84 43.82
N ASP A 915 -30.48 20.77 42.87
CA ASP A 915 -30.73 22.19 43.18
C ASP A 915 -32.21 22.57 43.32
N TYR A 916 -33.07 22.15 42.38
CA TYR A 916 -34.49 22.51 42.32
C TYR A 916 -35.37 21.28 42.10
N CYS A 917 -36.35 21.05 42.97
CA CYS A 917 -37.29 19.93 42.88
C CYS A 917 -38.70 20.41 42.57
N VAL A 918 -39.26 19.97 41.44
CA VAL A 918 -40.68 20.17 41.15
C VAL A 918 -41.47 19.09 41.88
N ARG A 919 -42.37 19.52 42.75
CA ARG A 919 -43.16 18.68 43.66
C ARG A 919 -44.64 18.82 43.37
N MET A 920 -45.31 17.68 43.33
CA MET A 920 -46.76 17.58 43.30
C MET A 920 -47.24 17.17 44.69
N LYS A 921 -48.17 17.92 45.29
CA LYS A 921 -48.69 17.66 46.64
C LYS A 921 -50.20 17.46 46.66
N ASP A 922 -50.65 16.57 47.55
CA ASP A 922 -52.07 16.36 47.82
C ASP A 922 -52.65 17.40 48.80
N GLY A 923 -53.96 17.32 49.07
CA GLY A 923 -54.67 18.24 49.98
C GLY A 923 -54.23 18.18 51.45
N ASP A 924 -53.48 17.15 51.85
CA ASP A 924 -52.87 17.03 53.17
C ASP A 924 -51.42 17.56 53.19
N GLY A 925 -50.90 17.98 52.03
CA GLY A 925 -49.53 18.49 51.84
C GLY A 925 -48.47 17.41 51.62
N ASN A 926 -48.85 16.14 51.42
CA ASN A 926 -47.90 15.07 51.13
C ASN A 926 -47.38 15.18 49.71
N ILE A 927 -46.08 14.97 49.50
CA ILE A 927 -45.47 14.90 48.17
C ILE A 927 -45.87 13.56 47.53
N ILE A 928 -46.60 13.61 46.42
CA ILE A 928 -47.11 12.43 45.70
C ILE A 928 -46.34 12.14 44.42
N ALA A 929 -45.63 13.13 43.88
CA ALA A 929 -44.62 12.98 42.83
C ALA A 929 -43.56 14.08 42.97
N GLU A 930 -42.30 13.75 42.71
CA GLU A 930 -41.18 14.69 42.75
C GLU A 930 -40.18 14.37 41.63
N LYS A 931 -39.61 15.42 41.04
CA LYS A 931 -38.48 15.31 40.12
C LYS A 931 -37.58 16.53 40.31
N CYS A 932 -36.28 16.29 40.47
CA CYS A 932 -35.30 17.32 40.82
C CYS A 932 -34.28 17.53 39.71
N MET A 933 -33.92 18.77 39.45
CA MET A 933 -32.97 19.23 38.43
C MET A 933 -31.87 20.09 39.05
N ASP A 934 -30.73 20.16 38.37
CA ASP A 934 -29.69 21.14 38.67
C ASP A 934 -29.95 22.40 37.84
N ALA A 935 -29.75 23.57 38.45
CA ALA A 935 -29.89 24.83 37.75
C ALA A 935 -28.51 25.46 37.63
N ILE A 936 -27.81 25.06 36.58
CA ILE A 936 -26.53 25.67 36.22
C ILE A 936 -26.84 27.04 35.59
N PHE A 937 -26.50 28.09 36.35
CA PHE A 937 -26.60 29.50 35.95
C PHE A 937 -25.32 29.99 35.26
N ALA A 938 -24.46 29.09 34.80
CA ALA A 938 -23.33 29.40 33.94
C ALA A 938 -23.69 29.04 32.50
N ASP A 939 -23.33 29.92 31.57
CA ASP A 939 -23.33 29.63 30.15
C ASP A 939 -22.15 28.70 29.87
N PRO A 940 -22.41 27.45 29.49
CA PRO A 940 -21.35 26.49 29.32
C PRO A 940 -20.42 26.83 28.14
N GLU A 941 -20.92 27.58 27.16
CA GLU A 941 -20.21 27.92 25.93
C GLU A 941 -19.37 29.21 26.03
N ALA A 942 -19.77 30.16 26.87
CA ALA A 942 -19.12 31.47 26.99
C ALA A 942 -18.44 31.72 28.34
N ASN A 943 -18.56 30.80 29.31
CA ASN A 943 -18.12 30.98 30.70
C ASN A 943 -18.69 32.28 31.31
N ALA A 944 -19.91 32.62 30.93
CA ALA A 944 -20.65 33.80 31.36
C ALA A 944 -21.76 33.41 32.35
N TRP A 945 -22.20 34.30 33.23
CA TRP A 945 -23.29 34.00 34.16
C TRP A 945 -24.65 34.27 33.52
N ARG A 946 -25.49 33.24 33.44
CA ARG A 946 -26.92 33.37 33.11
C ARG A 946 -27.69 33.78 34.37
N ILE A 947 -28.58 34.77 34.23
CA ILE A 947 -29.41 35.21 35.37
C ILE A 947 -30.66 34.34 35.52
N THR A 948 -31.11 33.68 34.44
CA THR A 948 -32.29 32.82 34.39
C THR A 948 -32.00 31.48 33.72
N LYS A 949 -32.70 30.42 34.15
CA LYS A 949 -32.70 29.08 33.54
C LYS A 949 -34.13 28.62 33.35
N HIS A 950 -34.47 28.14 32.16
CA HIS A 950 -35.78 27.58 31.86
C HIS A 950 -35.92 26.17 32.44
N MET A 951 -37.11 25.86 32.95
CA MET A 951 -37.45 24.55 33.49
C MET A 951 -38.50 23.88 32.60
N LEU A 952 -38.31 22.58 32.37
CA LEU A 952 -39.25 21.71 31.67
C LEU A 952 -39.15 20.31 32.30
N VAL A 953 -40.12 19.97 33.13
CA VAL A 953 -40.14 18.72 33.91
C VAL A 953 -41.38 17.92 33.59
N ALA A 954 -41.19 16.66 33.22
CA ALA A 954 -42.27 15.70 33.13
C ALA A 954 -42.46 14.98 34.47
N LEU A 955 -43.53 15.31 35.19
CA LEU A 955 -43.91 14.66 36.45
C LEU A 955 -44.96 13.57 36.21
N PRO A 956 -44.70 12.30 36.53
CA PRO A 956 -45.72 11.25 36.40
C PRO A 956 -46.84 11.47 37.42
N VAL A 957 -48.08 11.47 36.95
CA VAL A 957 -49.28 11.54 37.79
C VAL A 957 -49.58 10.11 38.28
N PRO A 958 -49.53 9.83 39.60
CA PRO A 958 -49.80 8.50 40.11
C PRO A 958 -51.24 8.05 39.78
N ALA A 959 -51.44 6.77 39.47
CA ALA A 959 -52.72 6.24 38.98
C ALA A 959 -53.96 6.63 39.82
N GLY A 960 -53.81 6.79 41.15
CA GLY A 960 -54.88 7.21 42.07
C GLY A 960 -55.28 8.69 42.00
N TYR A 961 -54.53 9.52 41.27
CA TYR A 961 -54.71 10.97 41.12
C TYR A 961 -55.00 11.38 39.67
N THR A 962 -55.35 10.41 38.81
CA THR A 962 -55.62 10.64 37.37
C THR A 962 -57.06 11.06 37.06
N ALA A 963 -57.98 10.91 38.01
CA ALA A 963 -59.37 11.32 37.84
C ALA A 963 -59.46 12.85 37.71
N GLN A 964 -60.23 13.36 36.75
CA GLN A 964 -60.46 14.81 36.63
C GLN A 964 -61.71 15.24 37.39
N ASN A 965 -61.64 16.37 38.08
CA ASN A 965 -62.80 17.09 38.61
C ASN A 965 -63.62 17.67 37.45
N ALA A 966 -64.83 18.18 37.75
CA ALA A 966 -65.71 18.77 36.74
C ALA A 966 -65.13 20.01 36.04
N ASP A 967 -64.11 20.63 36.65
CA ASP A 967 -63.33 21.77 36.15
C ASP A 967 -62.10 21.35 35.31
N GLY A 968 -61.84 20.04 35.15
CA GLY A 968 -60.70 19.52 34.40
C GLY A 968 -59.40 19.37 35.21
N THR A 969 -59.39 19.78 36.49
CA THR A 969 -58.23 19.57 37.38
C THR A 969 -58.05 18.10 37.72
N LEU A 970 -56.79 17.68 37.92
CA LEU A 970 -56.51 16.36 38.49
C LEU A 970 -57.00 16.33 39.95
N ALA A 971 -57.97 15.46 40.24
CA ALA A 971 -58.62 15.35 41.53
C ALA A 971 -57.61 14.98 42.63
N ASN A 972 -57.75 15.64 43.79
CA ASN A 972 -56.91 15.47 44.98
C ASN A 972 -55.46 15.97 44.85
N ILE A 973 -55.13 16.74 43.80
CA ILE A 973 -53.90 17.55 43.75
C ILE A 973 -54.24 18.95 44.26
N ALA A 974 -53.53 19.42 45.29
CA ALA A 974 -53.78 20.74 45.87
C ALA A 974 -52.70 21.76 45.49
N GLU A 975 -51.50 21.32 45.16
CA GLU A 975 -50.37 22.21 44.96
C GLU A 975 -49.31 21.60 44.04
N ILE A 976 -48.73 22.43 43.18
CA ILE A 976 -47.46 22.18 42.49
C ILE A 976 -46.47 23.23 42.99
N SER A 977 -45.30 22.80 43.49
CA SER A 977 -44.27 23.71 43.97
C SER A 977 -42.91 23.43 43.33
N VAL A 978 -42.07 24.47 43.24
CA VAL A 978 -40.65 24.32 42.97
C VAL A 978 -39.91 24.55 44.27
N PHE A 979 -39.30 23.52 44.82
CA PHE A 979 -38.47 23.58 46.01
C PHE A 979 -37.01 23.82 45.64
N SER A 980 -36.38 24.84 46.21
CA SER A 980 -34.93 25.05 46.04
C SER A 980 -34.17 24.47 47.22
N ASN A 981 -33.23 23.56 46.96
CA ASN A 981 -32.29 23.08 47.98
C ASN A 981 -31.27 24.15 48.38
N LYS A 982 -30.94 25.12 47.50
CA LYS A 982 -30.10 26.27 47.85
C LYS A 982 -30.75 27.16 48.92
N PHE A 983 -32.05 27.44 48.77
CA PHE A 983 -32.80 28.31 49.69
C PHE A 983 -33.57 27.55 50.78
N GLN A 984 -33.62 26.22 50.70
CA GLN A 984 -34.35 25.32 51.61
C GLN A 984 -35.84 25.69 51.76
N GLN A 985 -36.49 26.14 50.68
CA GLN A 985 -37.90 26.54 50.66
C GLN A 985 -38.54 26.35 49.28
N ASP A 986 -39.87 26.31 49.23
CA ASP A 986 -40.63 26.44 47.97
C ASP A 986 -40.46 27.89 47.45
N VAL A 987 -39.85 28.03 46.28
CA VAL A 987 -39.55 29.31 45.62
C VAL A 987 -40.63 29.73 44.61
N ALA A 988 -41.45 28.76 44.17
CA ALA A 988 -42.71 29.02 43.48
C ALA A 988 -43.75 27.99 43.93
N ILE A 989 -44.99 28.44 44.03
CA ILE A 989 -46.15 27.63 44.38
C ILE A 989 -47.26 27.99 43.40
N LEU A 990 -47.90 26.97 42.83
CA LEU A 990 -49.12 27.14 42.06
C LEU A 990 -50.21 26.22 42.61
N GLN A 991 -51.37 26.82 42.83
CA GLN A 991 -52.59 26.15 43.27
C GLN A 991 -53.62 26.16 42.13
N PRO A 992 -54.57 25.22 42.10
CA PRO A 992 -55.68 25.25 41.15
C PRO A 992 -56.46 26.58 41.24
N SER A 993 -56.81 27.17 40.10
CA SER A 993 -57.71 28.33 40.06
C SER A 993 -59.12 27.95 40.58
N GLU A 994 -59.90 28.93 41.07
CA GLU A 994 -61.26 28.66 41.54
C GLU A 994 -62.24 28.40 40.38
N HIS A 995 -61.95 28.94 39.19
CA HIS A 995 -62.77 28.77 37.99
C HIS A 995 -61.91 28.39 36.80
N GLN A 996 -62.45 27.54 35.92
CA GLN A 996 -61.81 27.24 34.64
C GLN A 996 -62.07 28.37 33.62
N PRO A 997 -61.14 28.58 32.67
CA PRO A 997 -61.37 29.50 31.57
C PRO A 997 -62.51 29.06 30.66
N THR A 998 -62.99 30.01 29.88
CA THR A 998 -63.83 29.77 28.71
C THR A 998 -63.09 30.21 27.45
N VAL A 999 -63.27 29.48 26.34
CA VAL A 999 -62.73 29.88 25.04
C VAL A 999 -63.71 29.55 23.92
N SER A 1000 -63.76 30.39 22.90
CA SER A 1000 -64.63 30.21 21.73
C SER A 1000 -63.97 30.73 20.46
N TRP A 1001 -64.08 29.94 19.39
CA TRP A 1001 -63.54 30.30 18.08
C TRP A 1001 -64.36 31.42 17.42
N VAL A 1002 -63.70 32.36 16.76
CA VAL A 1002 -64.37 33.48 16.05
C VAL A 1002 -64.07 33.48 14.54
N ASN A 1003 -62.80 33.38 14.13
CA ASN A 1003 -62.39 33.48 12.72
C ASN A 1003 -61.19 32.55 12.46
N PRO A 1004 -61.14 31.80 11.34
CA PRO A 1004 -61.96 31.89 10.14
C PRO A 1004 -63.31 31.18 10.26
N ALA A 1005 -64.28 31.56 9.42
CA ALA A 1005 -65.55 30.87 9.32
C ALA A 1005 -65.38 29.47 8.68
N PRO A 1006 -66.25 28.49 9.00
CA PRO A 1006 -66.25 27.19 8.34
C PRO A 1006 -66.34 27.33 6.81
N GLY A 1007 -65.54 26.57 6.07
CA GLY A 1007 -65.43 26.58 4.61
C GLY A 1007 -64.46 27.62 4.03
N THR A 1008 -63.73 28.37 4.86
CA THR A 1008 -62.78 29.39 4.38
C THR A 1008 -61.65 28.74 3.57
N VAL A 1009 -61.32 29.32 2.42
CA VAL A 1009 -60.14 28.97 1.60
C VAL A 1009 -59.03 29.96 1.89
N PHE A 1010 -57.88 29.49 2.36
CA PHE A 1010 -56.72 30.32 2.64
C PHE A 1010 -55.94 30.57 1.35
N THR A 1011 -55.98 31.80 0.82
CA THR A 1011 -55.20 32.21 -0.37
C THR A 1011 -54.17 33.30 -0.07
N GLN A 1012 -54.11 33.76 1.17
CA GLN A 1012 -53.22 34.81 1.67
C GLN A 1012 -53.11 34.73 3.20
N ASP A 1013 -52.18 35.48 3.79
CA ASP A 1013 -52.08 35.64 5.24
C ASP A 1013 -53.42 36.08 5.85
N THR A 1014 -53.83 35.40 6.91
CA THR A 1014 -55.14 35.56 7.52
C THR A 1014 -55.02 35.67 9.03
N GLU A 1015 -55.63 36.69 9.61
CA GLU A 1015 -55.71 36.81 11.07
C GLU A 1015 -56.83 35.93 11.63
N ILE A 1016 -56.44 34.90 12.39
CA ILE A 1016 -57.38 34.07 13.13
C ILE A 1016 -57.69 34.72 14.48
N ARG A 1017 -58.90 34.49 15.00
CA ARG A 1017 -59.39 35.14 16.22
C ARG A 1017 -60.24 34.21 17.07
N TRP A 1018 -60.17 34.42 18.37
CA TRP A 1018 -60.99 33.74 19.38
C TRP A 1018 -61.38 34.72 20.48
N THR A 1019 -62.25 34.29 21.38
CA THR A 1019 -62.55 34.97 22.64
C THR A 1019 -62.27 34.03 23.79
N GLY A 1020 -61.67 34.51 24.86
CA GLY A 1020 -61.61 33.79 26.11
C GLY A 1020 -61.83 34.72 27.31
N ALA A 1021 -62.31 34.14 28.41
CA ALA A 1021 -62.59 34.84 29.65
C ALA A 1021 -62.47 33.87 30.83
N ASP A 1022 -61.97 34.39 31.95
CA ASP A 1022 -62.01 33.72 33.24
C ASP A 1022 -63.00 34.43 34.18
N ALA A 1023 -63.70 33.68 35.03
CA ALA A 1023 -64.73 34.17 35.92
C ALA A 1023 -64.18 34.86 37.17
N ASP A 1024 -63.03 34.42 37.68
CA ASP A 1024 -62.31 35.08 38.79
C ASP A 1024 -61.27 36.11 38.32
N GLY A 1025 -61.03 36.17 37.01
CA GLY A 1025 -60.24 37.22 36.37
C GLY A 1025 -58.77 36.86 36.21
N ASP A 1026 -58.42 35.58 36.33
CA ASP A 1026 -57.07 35.10 36.07
C ASP A 1026 -56.58 35.45 34.65
N PRO A 1027 -55.31 35.86 34.49
CA PRO A 1027 -54.74 36.15 33.17
C PRO A 1027 -54.72 34.89 32.29
N LEU A 1028 -55.33 34.98 31.10
CA LEU A 1028 -55.34 33.86 30.16
C LEU A 1028 -54.19 33.93 29.15
N VAL A 1029 -53.58 32.78 28.93
CA VAL A 1029 -52.59 32.52 27.88
C VAL A 1029 -53.15 31.49 26.92
N TYR A 1030 -52.92 31.69 25.62
CA TYR A 1030 -53.50 30.89 24.56
C TYR A 1030 -52.43 30.20 23.73
N SER A 1031 -52.69 28.95 23.35
CA SER A 1031 -51.88 28.20 22.40
C SER A 1031 -52.74 27.77 21.22
N VAL A 1032 -52.25 27.97 20.00
CA VAL A 1032 -52.99 27.70 18.77
C VAL A 1032 -52.32 26.59 17.98
N PHE A 1033 -53.14 25.69 17.45
CA PHE A 1033 -52.75 24.57 16.61
C PHE A 1033 -53.51 24.56 15.30
N TYR A 1034 -52.95 23.88 14.30
CA TYR A 1034 -53.57 23.57 13.01
C TYR A 1034 -53.39 22.10 12.64
N ARG A 1035 -54.33 21.52 11.92
CA ARG A 1035 -54.18 20.20 11.28
C ARG A 1035 -54.77 20.25 9.88
N PRO A 1036 -54.17 19.59 8.87
CA PRO A 1036 -54.64 19.62 7.48
C PRO A 1036 -55.89 18.75 7.21
N ALA A 1037 -56.15 17.77 8.07
CA ALA A 1037 -57.32 16.88 8.02
C ALA A 1037 -57.79 16.52 9.43
N SER A 1038 -59.00 15.98 9.56
CA SER A 1038 -59.62 15.66 10.87
C SER A 1038 -58.91 14.54 11.65
N ASP A 1039 -58.22 13.67 10.95
CA ASP A 1039 -57.42 12.56 11.44
C ASP A 1039 -55.92 12.88 11.49
N ALA A 1040 -55.50 14.03 10.95
CA ALA A 1040 -54.13 14.49 11.02
C ALA A 1040 -53.77 15.01 12.43
N PRO A 1041 -52.49 14.87 12.85
CA PRO A 1041 -52.00 15.39 14.12
C PRO A 1041 -52.08 16.92 14.18
N TRP A 1042 -52.15 17.45 15.40
CA TRP A 1042 -52.15 18.89 15.66
C TRP A 1042 -50.73 19.46 15.58
N ILE A 1043 -50.55 20.50 14.78
CA ILE A 1043 -49.30 21.23 14.60
C ILE A 1043 -49.41 22.56 15.36
N PRO A 1044 -48.54 22.85 16.33
CA PRO A 1044 -48.55 24.14 17.04
C PRO A 1044 -48.15 25.28 16.09
N LEU A 1045 -48.92 26.37 16.10
CA LEU A 1045 -48.62 27.61 15.35
C LEU A 1045 -48.05 28.71 16.25
N ILE A 1046 -48.58 28.81 17.48
CA ILE A 1046 -48.07 29.70 18.52
C ILE A 1046 -48.42 29.10 19.88
N VAL A 1047 -47.52 29.26 20.86
CA VAL A 1047 -47.74 28.85 22.25
C VAL A 1047 -47.69 30.07 23.18
N ASP A 1048 -48.45 30.02 24.26
CA ASP A 1048 -48.41 30.96 25.39
C ASP A 1048 -48.59 32.45 25.01
N THR A 1049 -49.50 32.75 24.06
CA THR A 1049 -49.81 34.15 23.70
C THR A 1049 -50.92 34.73 24.57
N ALA A 1050 -50.73 35.93 25.14
CA ALA A 1050 -51.79 36.66 25.84
C ALA A 1050 -52.82 37.33 24.89
N LYS A 1051 -52.58 37.28 23.57
CA LYS A 1051 -53.48 37.88 22.57
C LYS A 1051 -54.60 36.91 22.24
N ASN A 1052 -55.77 37.45 21.90
CA ASN A 1052 -56.93 36.69 21.44
C ASN A 1052 -57.01 36.54 19.90
N SER A 1053 -55.87 36.75 19.24
CA SER A 1053 -55.75 36.72 17.78
C SER A 1053 -54.32 36.38 17.39
N TYR A 1054 -54.19 35.74 16.22
CA TYR A 1054 -52.89 35.38 15.66
C TYR A 1054 -52.90 35.58 14.13
N PRO A 1055 -51.93 36.31 13.55
CA PRO A 1055 -51.80 36.41 12.10
C PRO A 1055 -51.11 35.16 11.55
N VAL A 1056 -51.88 34.26 10.92
CA VAL A 1056 -51.38 33.05 10.28
C VAL A 1056 -50.92 33.39 8.87
N ALA A 1057 -49.64 33.18 8.57
CA ALA A 1057 -49.18 33.30 7.19
C ALA A 1057 -49.60 32.06 6.38
N LEU A 1058 -49.92 32.23 5.09
CA LEU A 1058 -50.32 31.08 4.25
C LEU A 1058 -49.24 29.98 4.24
N GLN A 1059 -47.98 30.38 4.37
CA GLN A 1059 -46.81 29.51 4.36
C GLN A 1059 -46.68 28.66 5.64
N GLU A 1060 -47.37 29.02 6.72
CA GLU A 1060 -47.40 28.32 8.02
C GLU A 1060 -48.38 27.13 8.03
N LEU A 1061 -49.17 26.92 6.98
CA LEU A 1061 -50.20 25.89 6.95
C LEU A 1061 -49.89 24.82 5.91
N PRO A 1062 -49.76 23.55 6.31
CA PRO A 1062 -49.82 22.43 5.40
C PRO A 1062 -51.14 22.43 4.61
N ALA A 1063 -51.06 22.09 3.33
CA ALA A 1063 -52.21 21.96 2.46
C ALA A 1063 -53.21 20.92 2.97
N GLY A 1064 -54.48 21.17 2.71
CA GLY A 1064 -55.54 20.27 3.15
C GLY A 1064 -56.90 20.80 2.74
N SER A 1065 -57.79 19.92 2.29
CA SER A 1065 -59.15 20.30 1.90
C SER A 1065 -60.12 20.41 3.08
N ALA A 1066 -59.72 19.96 4.28
CA ALA A 1066 -60.56 19.88 5.47
C ALA A 1066 -59.79 20.21 6.77
N GLY A 1067 -58.86 21.16 6.70
CA GLY A 1067 -58.02 21.55 7.83
C GLY A 1067 -58.82 22.21 8.96
N GLN A 1068 -58.29 22.19 10.19
CA GLN A 1068 -58.93 22.78 11.36
C GLN A 1068 -57.91 23.47 12.24
N PHE A 1069 -58.34 24.50 12.95
CA PHE A 1069 -57.57 25.14 14.01
C PHE A 1069 -58.10 24.75 15.39
N LYS A 1070 -57.22 24.76 16.38
CA LYS A 1070 -57.57 24.61 17.79
C LYS A 1070 -56.92 25.71 18.59
N VAL A 1071 -57.65 26.32 19.50
CA VAL A 1071 -57.09 27.21 20.51
C VAL A 1071 -57.29 26.58 21.89
N ALA A 1072 -56.20 26.43 22.64
CA ALA A 1072 -56.21 26.06 24.04
C ALA A 1072 -56.01 27.33 24.87
N ALA A 1073 -56.94 27.65 25.77
CA ALA A 1073 -56.83 28.74 26.74
C ALA A 1073 -56.45 28.18 28.10
N SER A 1074 -55.45 28.78 28.73
CA SER A 1074 -54.92 28.39 30.03
C SER A 1074 -54.92 29.57 30.99
N ASP A 1075 -55.36 29.36 32.22
CA ASP A 1075 -55.24 30.30 33.35
C ASP A 1075 -53.95 30.08 34.17
N GLY A 1076 -53.17 29.05 33.81
CA GLY A 1076 -51.94 28.64 34.49
C GLY A 1076 -52.05 27.23 35.09
N TYR A 1077 -53.28 26.75 35.32
CA TYR A 1077 -53.55 25.40 35.83
C TYR A 1077 -54.57 24.64 34.96
N HIS A 1078 -55.73 25.24 34.67
CA HIS A 1078 -56.75 24.69 33.79
C HIS A 1078 -56.43 24.98 32.32
N VAL A 1079 -56.81 24.04 31.45
CA VAL A 1079 -56.72 24.21 30.00
C VAL A 1079 -58.06 23.85 29.37
N VAL A 1080 -58.64 24.77 28.62
CA VAL A 1080 -59.87 24.54 27.83
C VAL A 1080 -59.61 24.77 26.35
N GLU A 1081 -60.27 23.99 25.50
CA GLU A 1081 -60.03 24.03 24.04
C GLU A 1081 -61.27 24.46 23.26
N ALA A 1082 -61.07 25.20 22.16
CA ALA A 1082 -62.06 25.41 21.12
C ALA A 1082 -61.48 25.07 19.74
N ILE A 1083 -62.26 24.38 18.92
CA ILE A 1083 -61.87 23.93 17.57
C ILE A 1083 -62.68 24.71 16.52
N SER A 1084 -62.04 25.12 15.42
CA SER A 1084 -62.68 25.78 14.29
C SER A 1084 -63.51 24.81 13.44
N GLY A 1085 -64.40 25.36 12.61
CA GLY A 1085 -64.91 24.60 11.46
C GLY A 1085 -63.80 24.28 10.45
N ALA A 1086 -64.09 23.39 9.49
CA ALA A 1086 -63.15 23.02 8.44
C ALA A 1086 -62.76 24.21 7.57
N VAL A 1087 -61.49 24.30 7.17
CA VAL A 1087 -60.91 25.27 6.24
C VAL A 1087 -60.19 24.52 5.13
N SER A 1088 -59.86 25.19 4.04
CA SER A 1088 -59.02 24.60 2.99
C SER A 1088 -57.79 25.47 2.72
N VAL A 1089 -56.65 24.80 2.56
CA VAL A 1089 -55.36 25.39 2.21
C VAL A 1089 -54.90 24.73 0.91
N PRO A 1090 -54.69 25.50 -0.18
CA PRO A 1090 -54.26 24.96 -1.46
C PRO A 1090 -52.89 24.28 -1.39
N GLU A 1091 -52.70 23.24 -2.21
CA GLU A 1091 -51.39 22.60 -2.39
C GLU A 1091 -50.35 23.56 -2.98
N ARG A 1092 -49.12 23.44 -2.49
CA ARG A 1092 -47.97 24.20 -2.99
C ARG A 1092 -47.19 23.37 -4.01
N SER A 1093 -46.33 24.00 -4.79
CA SER A 1093 -45.43 23.29 -5.69
C SER A 1093 -44.18 22.82 -4.95
N PRO A 1094 -43.59 21.67 -5.36
CA PRO A 1094 -42.30 21.27 -4.83
C PRO A 1094 -41.21 22.27 -5.22
N GLY A 1095 -40.14 22.33 -4.43
CA GLY A 1095 -38.84 22.84 -4.82
C GLY A 1095 -37.89 21.69 -5.15
N VAL A 1096 -36.91 21.95 -6.01
CA VAL A 1096 -35.74 21.08 -6.20
C VAL A 1096 -34.48 21.89 -6.08
N TYR A 1097 -33.44 21.25 -5.55
CA TYR A 1097 -32.22 21.91 -5.17
C TYR A 1097 -31.03 21.04 -5.59
N LEU A 1098 -30.12 21.66 -6.33
CA LEU A 1098 -28.88 21.06 -6.81
C LEU A 1098 -27.79 21.21 -5.74
N LEU A 1099 -27.09 20.12 -5.46
CA LEU A 1099 -25.92 20.09 -4.58
C LEU A 1099 -24.63 19.93 -5.38
N SER A 1100 -24.62 18.97 -6.30
CA SER A 1100 -23.56 18.72 -7.26
C SER A 1100 -24.18 18.49 -8.64
N PRO A 1101 -23.60 19.02 -9.73
CA PRO A 1101 -22.36 19.76 -9.76
C PRO A 1101 -22.54 21.24 -9.36
N VAL A 1102 -21.43 21.90 -9.03
CA VAL A 1102 -21.37 23.33 -8.69
C VAL A 1102 -21.35 24.16 -9.97
N THR A 1103 -22.01 25.33 -9.95
CA THR A 1103 -22.12 26.18 -11.13
C THR A 1103 -20.77 26.75 -11.54
N ASP A 1104 -20.56 26.83 -12.86
CA ASP A 1104 -19.41 27.42 -13.53
C ASP A 1104 -18.05 26.74 -13.22
N GLU A 1105 -18.08 25.56 -12.62
CA GLU A 1105 -16.90 24.72 -12.41
C GLU A 1105 -16.58 23.83 -13.61
N THR A 1106 -15.35 23.32 -13.61
CA THR A 1106 -14.83 22.44 -14.67
C THR A 1106 -14.64 21.03 -14.13
N TYR A 1107 -15.23 20.05 -14.82
CA TYR A 1107 -15.24 18.64 -14.44
C TYR A 1107 -14.56 17.76 -15.49
N THR A 1108 -14.17 16.55 -15.09
CA THR A 1108 -13.87 15.44 -16.00
C THR A 1108 -15.16 14.84 -16.60
N PRO A 1109 -15.09 13.98 -17.63
CA PRO A 1109 -16.28 13.32 -18.19
C PRO A 1109 -17.11 12.58 -17.15
N GLU A 1110 -16.50 11.94 -16.16
CA GLU A 1110 -17.23 11.38 -15.03
C GLU A 1110 -17.63 12.49 -14.04
N VAL A 1111 -18.95 12.69 -13.87
CA VAL A 1111 -19.53 13.75 -13.04
C VAL A 1111 -20.51 13.14 -12.04
N TYR A 1112 -20.32 13.46 -10.77
CA TYR A 1112 -21.24 13.12 -9.69
C TYR A 1112 -22.38 14.13 -9.61
N LEU A 1113 -23.61 13.66 -9.77
CA LEU A 1113 -24.84 14.46 -9.65
C LEU A 1113 -25.46 14.20 -8.29
N SER A 1114 -25.81 15.25 -7.57
CA SER A 1114 -26.55 15.12 -6.32
C SER A 1114 -27.50 16.29 -6.10
N GLY A 1115 -28.70 15.98 -5.61
CA GLY A 1115 -29.73 16.97 -5.34
C GLY A 1115 -30.98 16.32 -4.78
N TYR A 1116 -31.88 17.13 -4.25
CA TYR A 1116 -33.08 16.67 -3.58
C TYR A 1116 -34.29 17.48 -4.03
N GLY A 1117 -35.47 16.90 -3.82
CA GLY A 1117 -36.74 17.59 -3.95
C GLY A 1117 -37.41 17.72 -2.60
N TYR A 1118 -38.12 18.81 -2.40
CA TYR A 1118 -38.91 19.05 -1.22
C TYR A 1118 -40.28 19.59 -1.59
N HIS A 1119 -41.33 18.93 -1.12
CA HIS A 1119 -42.68 19.42 -1.19
C HIS A 1119 -43.09 20.07 0.14
N PRO A 1120 -43.53 21.33 0.16
CA PRO A 1120 -43.95 22.02 1.39
C PRO A 1120 -45.07 21.33 2.19
N ASP A 1121 -45.81 20.43 1.55
CA ASP A 1121 -46.94 19.69 2.14
C ASP A 1121 -46.66 18.19 2.36
N TYR A 1122 -45.67 17.61 1.65
CA TYR A 1122 -45.41 16.17 1.66
C TYR A 1122 -44.00 15.80 2.14
N GLY A 1123 -43.14 16.78 2.42
CA GLY A 1123 -41.77 16.54 2.86
C GLY A 1123 -40.80 16.30 1.70
N LEU A 1124 -39.73 15.55 1.94
CA LEU A 1124 -38.76 15.23 0.90
C LEU A 1124 -39.40 14.35 -0.19
N LEU A 1125 -39.05 14.63 -1.45
CA LEU A 1125 -39.46 13.80 -2.58
C LEU A 1125 -38.57 12.55 -2.62
N PRO A 1126 -39.14 11.35 -2.78
CA PRO A 1126 -38.33 10.15 -2.94
C PRO A 1126 -37.48 10.24 -4.21
N GLY A 1127 -36.28 9.65 -4.22
CA GLY A 1127 -35.35 9.73 -5.36
C GLY A 1127 -35.94 9.32 -6.72
N GLU A 1128 -36.92 8.42 -6.77
CA GLU A 1128 -37.63 8.05 -8.01
C GLU A 1128 -38.46 9.20 -8.62
N SER A 1129 -38.80 10.20 -7.81
CA SER A 1129 -39.49 11.44 -8.23
C SER A 1129 -38.52 12.52 -8.74
N LEU A 1130 -37.21 12.26 -8.70
CA LEU A 1130 -36.14 13.15 -9.14
C LEU A 1130 -35.53 12.62 -10.44
N THR A 1131 -35.51 13.47 -11.47
CA THR A 1131 -34.96 13.11 -12.79
C THR A 1131 -33.92 14.12 -13.24
N TRP A 1132 -32.86 13.63 -13.85
CA TRP A 1132 -31.70 14.38 -14.27
C TRP A 1132 -31.57 14.41 -15.78
N ASN A 1133 -31.22 15.58 -16.34
CA ASN A 1133 -31.08 15.76 -17.77
C ASN A 1133 -29.94 16.74 -18.10
N SER A 1134 -29.14 16.42 -19.11
CA SER A 1134 -28.23 17.35 -19.77
C SER A 1134 -28.86 17.91 -21.04
N ASN A 1135 -28.72 19.21 -21.29
CA ASN A 1135 -29.05 19.80 -22.60
C ASN A 1135 -28.30 19.19 -23.78
N ARG A 1136 -27.17 18.51 -23.53
CA ARG A 1136 -26.28 17.95 -24.54
C ARG A 1136 -26.40 16.43 -24.66
N ASP A 1137 -26.37 15.73 -23.53
CA ASP A 1137 -26.36 14.26 -23.50
C ASP A 1137 -27.74 13.65 -23.23
N GLY A 1138 -28.76 14.47 -22.98
CA GLY A 1138 -30.14 14.02 -22.75
C GLY A 1138 -30.36 13.50 -21.33
N VAL A 1139 -31.23 12.51 -21.17
CA VAL A 1139 -31.63 11.97 -19.86
C VAL A 1139 -30.45 11.24 -19.22
N LEU A 1140 -30.11 11.64 -17.99
CA LEU A 1140 -28.96 11.16 -17.25
C LEU A 1140 -29.34 10.06 -16.23
N GLY A 1141 -30.59 10.09 -15.73
CA GLY A 1141 -31.11 9.09 -14.80
C GLY A 1141 -32.12 9.67 -13.80
N SER A 1142 -32.41 8.90 -12.75
CA SER A 1142 -33.28 9.29 -11.64
C SER A 1142 -32.67 8.90 -10.30
N GLY A 1143 -32.88 9.70 -9.27
CA GLY A 1143 -32.30 9.48 -7.93
C GLY A 1143 -31.82 10.78 -7.27
N GLU A 1144 -31.58 10.70 -5.96
CA GLU A 1144 -30.98 11.80 -5.17
C GLU A 1144 -29.49 11.99 -5.47
N ALA A 1145 -28.83 10.92 -5.89
CA ALA A 1145 -27.45 10.93 -6.36
C ALA A 1145 -27.24 9.92 -7.49
N LEU A 1146 -26.36 10.24 -8.44
CA LEU A 1146 -25.87 9.33 -9.47
C LEU A 1146 -24.56 9.83 -10.10
N THR A 1147 -23.68 8.90 -10.45
CA THR A 1147 -22.48 9.17 -11.27
C THR A 1147 -22.81 8.96 -12.74
N VAL A 1148 -22.45 9.93 -13.58
CA VAL A 1148 -22.72 9.88 -15.03
C VAL A 1148 -21.50 10.26 -15.85
N THR A 1149 -21.42 9.75 -17.06
CA THR A 1149 -20.40 10.16 -18.03
C THR A 1149 -20.99 11.18 -19.00
N LEU A 1150 -20.43 12.39 -18.98
CA LEU A 1150 -20.81 13.52 -19.84
C LEU A 1150 -19.80 13.72 -20.97
N SER A 1151 -20.28 14.13 -22.14
CA SER A 1151 -19.43 14.43 -23.30
C SER A 1151 -18.66 15.76 -23.12
N PRO A 1152 -17.45 15.95 -23.68
CA PRO A 1152 -16.71 17.20 -23.45
C PRO A 1152 -17.41 18.45 -24.01
N GLY A 1153 -17.49 19.53 -23.22
CA GLY A 1153 -18.08 20.81 -23.57
C GLY A 1153 -18.89 21.46 -22.44
N GLU A 1154 -19.65 22.49 -22.76
CA GLU A 1154 -20.56 23.14 -21.79
C GLU A 1154 -21.88 22.37 -21.66
N HIS A 1155 -22.31 22.08 -20.44
CA HIS A 1155 -23.58 21.42 -20.11
C HIS A 1155 -24.46 22.31 -19.24
N LEU A 1156 -25.76 22.27 -19.51
CA LEU A 1156 -26.81 22.65 -18.57
C LEU A 1156 -27.37 21.37 -17.97
N ILE A 1157 -27.05 21.13 -16.70
CA ILE A 1157 -27.58 19.99 -15.95
C ILE A 1157 -28.86 20.44 -15.24
N THR A 1158 -29.95 19.76 -15.55
CA THR A 1158 -31.30 20.03 -15.05
C THR A 1158 -31.73 18.92 -14.11
N LEU A 1159 -32.07 19.27 -12.88
CA LEU A 1159 -32.78 18.40 -11.94
C LEU A 1159 -34.26 18.77 -11.96
N THR A 1160 -35.13 17.79 -12.13
CA THR A 1160 -36.59 17.93 -12.14
C THR A 1160 -37.21 17.09 -11.03
N GLY A 1161 -38.06 17.71 -10.21
CA GLY A 1161 -38.81 17.03 -9.15
C GLY A 1161 -40.30 17.04 -9.48
N SER A 1162 -40.95 15.89 -9.35
CA SER A 1162 -42.37 15.72 -9.65
C SER A 1162 -43.13 15.20 -8.42
N CYS A 1163 -44.27 15.80 -8.10
CA CYS A 1163 -45.13 15.36 -6.98
C CYS A 1163 -46.58 15.74 -7.26
N GLU A 1164 -47.52 14.80 -7.13
CA GLU A 1164 -48.98 15.02 -7.33
C GLU A 1164 -49.33 15.80 -8.62
N GLY A 1165 -48.61 15.52 -9.72
CA GLY A 1165 -48.82 16.18 -11.02
C GLY A 1165 -48.23 17.60 -11.13
N GLN A 1166 -47.59 18.12 -10.08
CA GLN A 1166 -46.78 19.34 -10.12
C GLN A 1166 -45.32 19.00 -10.40
N THR A 1167 -44.65 19.85 -11.19
CA THR A 1167 -43.23 19.67 -11.55
C THR A 1167 -42.46 20.96 -11.35
N THR A 1168 -41.26 20.86 -10.81
CA THR A 1168 -40.33 21.98 -10.63
C THR A 1168 -38.95 21.60 -11.14
N THR A 1169 -38.14 22.57 -11.54
CA THR A 1169 -36.81 22.32 -12.11
C THR A 1169 -35.78 23.30 -11.56
N THR A 1170 -34.55 22.84 -11.38
CA THR A 1170 -33.38 23.69 -11.16
C THR A 1170 -32.29 23.33 -12.17
N VAL A 1171 -31.43 24.28 -12.51
CA VAL A 1171 -30.42 24.15 -13.56
C VAL A 1171 -29.09 24.70 -13.08
N VAL A 1172 -28.01 24.00 -13.44
CA VAL A 1172 -26.62 24.43 -13.24
C VAL A 1172 -25.84 24.36 -14.55
N THR A 1173 -24.93 25.31 -14.75
CA THR A 1173 -24.02 25.32 -15.90
C THR A 1173 -22.68 24.74 -15.47
N ILE A 1174 -22.12 23.82 -16.24
CA ILE A 1174 -20.78 23.26 -16.02
C ILE A 1174 -19.99 23.15 -17.31
N THR A 1175 -18.67 23.07 -17.21
CA THR A 1175 -17.79 22.73 -18.34
C THR A 1175 -17.14 21.37 -18.10
N VAL A 1176 -17.27 20.45 -19.05
CA VAL A 1176 -16.63 19.13 -19.01
C VAL A 1176 -15.42 19.14 -19.93
N ASN A 1177 -14.23 18.93 -19.37
CA ASN A 1177 -13.00 18.82 -20.13
C ASN A 1177 -12.90 17.45 -20.81
N ALA A 1178 -12.18 17.41 -21.93
CA ALA A 1178 -11.76 16.13 -22.49
C ALA A 1178 -10.72 15.49 -21.57
N GLU A 1179 -10.78 14.16 -21.40
CA GLU A 1179 -9.76 13.43 -20.65
C GLU A 1179 -8.36 13.67 -21.23
N ALA A 1180 -7.39 13.78 -20.32
CA ALA A 1180 -6.00 13.75 -20.70
C ALA A 1180 -5.69 12.38 -21.33
N THR A 1181 -4.97 12.37 -22.44
CA THR A 1181 -4.45 11.15 -23.07
C THR A 1181 -2.95 11.14 -22.93
N ALA A 1182 -2.36 9.99 -22.59
CA ALA A 1182 -0.91 9.87 -22.49
C ALA A 1182 -0.22 10.25 -23.81
N ILE A 1183 0.96 10.85 -23.70
CA ILE A 1183 1.77 11.31 -24.82
C ILE A 1183 2.39 10.08 -25.50
N THR A 1184 2.10 9.88 -26.79
CA THR A 1184 2.72 8.83 -27.61
C THR A 1184 3.28 9.39 -28.91
N GLY A 1185 4.33 8.75 -29.43
CA GLY A 1185 4.95 9.09 -30.71
C GLY A 1185 5.52 10.51 -30.78
N LEU A 1186 6.09 11.02 -29.68
CA LEU A 1186 6.73 12.33 -29.65
C LEU A 1186 7.95 12.34 -30.58
N ALA A 1187 8.00 13.29 -31.51
CA ALA A 1187 9.12 13.48 -32.44
C ALA A 1187 9.35 14.96 -32.77
N ILE A 1188 10.61 15.30 -33.09
CA ILE A 1188 11.01 16.65 -33.53
C ILE A 1188 11.00 16.73 -35.05
N ILE A 1189 10.21 17.64 -35.61
CA ILE A 1189 10.18 18.00 -37.03
C ILE A 1189 11.02 19.25 -37.24
N GLY A 1190 11.95 19.19 -38.20
CA GLY A 1190 12.85 20.29 -38.55
C GLY A 1190 13.98 19.80 -39.46
N PRO A 1191 14.83 20.71 -39.97
CA PRO A 1191 15.95 20.33 -40.82
C PRO A 1191 17.06 19.62 -40.03
N ASP A 1192 17.76 18.70 -40.69
CA ASP A 1192 18.93 18.00 -40.12
C ASP A 1192 20.23 18.82 -40.31
N GLU A 1193 20.27 19.69 -41.33
CA GLU A 1193 21.39 20.59 -41.61
C GLU A 1193 20.93 22.04 -41.76
N VAL A 1194 21.66 22.97 -41.15
CA VAL A 1194 21.35 24.42 -41.17
C VAL A 1194 22.59 25.24 -41.46
N THR A 1195 22.48 26.29 -42.28
CA THR A 1195 23.59 27.22 -42.53
C THR A 1195 23.72 28.21 -41.39
N THR A 1196 24.97 28.46 -40.96
CA THR A 1196 25.29 29.39 -39.86
C THR A 1196 24.59 30.76 -39.95
N GLY A 1197 24.04 31.23 -38.83
CA GLY A 1197 23.38 32.54 -38.71
C GLY A 1197 21.95 32.65 -39.24
N ILE A 1198 21.33 31.54 -39.68
CA ILE A 1198 19.94 31.51 -40.15
C ILE A 1198 19.02 30.96 -39.03
N PRO A 1199 17.87 31.61 -38.75
CA PRO A 1199 16.86 31.06 -37.86
C PRO A 1199 16.26 29.78 -38.42
N VAL A 1200 16.25 28.72 -37.61
CA VAL A 1200 15.62 27.44 -37.89
C VAL A 1200 14.36 27.27 -37.07
N THR A 1201 13.31 26.75 -37.71
CA THR A 1201 12.06 26.40 -37.03
C THR A 1201 12.05 24.90 -36.72
N LEU A 1202 11.81 24.57 -35.45
CA LEU A 1202 11.68 23.22 -34.92
C LEU A 1202 10.27 23.06 -34.35
N GLN A 1203 9.63 21.93 -34.64
CA GLN A 1203 8.24 21.67 -34.28
C GLN A 1203 8.11 20.31 -33.59
N ALA A 1204 7.37 20.27 -32.51
CA ALA A 1204 6.98 19.05 -31.83
C ALA A 1204 5.81 18.39 -32.56
N SER A 1205 5.93 17.09 -32.78
CA SER A 1205 4.87 16.23 -33.30
C SER A 1205 4.60 15.09 -32.32
N LEU A 1206 3.35 14.65 -32.25
CA LEU A 1206 2.90 13.53 -31.42
C LEU A 1206 1.84 12.73 -32.16
N THR A 1207 1.71 11.45 -31.82
CA THR A 1207 0.66 10.55 -32.31
C THR A 1207 -0.60 10.64 -31.44
N SER A 1208 -0.43 10.70 -30.11
CA SER A 1208 -1.47 11.03 -29.13
C SER A 1208 -0.91 11.88 -27.99
N GLY A 1209 -1.79 12.56 -27.24
CA GLY A 1209 -1.41 13.45 -26.15
C GLY A 1209 -2.26 14.71 -26.15
N THR A 1210 -3.00 14.93 -25.07
CA THR A 1210 -3.79 16.15 -24.82
C THR A 1210 -3.20 16.93 -23.65
N ASP A 1211 -3.45 18.25 -23.62
CA ASP A 1211 -2.90 19.21 -22.64
C ASP A 1211 -1.38 19.13 -22.44
N VAL A 1212 -0.65 19.17 -23.55
CA VAL A 1212 0.79 18.93 -23.57
C VAL A 1212 1.56 20.25 -23.54
N SER A 1213 2.39 20.41 -22.51
CA SER A 1213 3.42 21.45 -22.44
C SER A 1213 4.71 20.99 -23.12
N TYR A 1214 5.43 21.89 -23.77
CA TYR A 1214 6.66 21.57 -24.51
C TYR A 1214 7.81 22.48 -24.08
N THR A 1215 8.94 21.87 -23.74
CA THR A 1215 10.20 22.57 -23.45
C THR A 1215 11.30 22.04 -24.36
N TRP A 1216 12.13 22.96 -24.85
CA TRP A 1216 13.21 22.68 -25.79
C TRP A 1216 14.54 23.04 -25.14
N ASN A 1217 15.53 22.19 -25.30
CA ASN A 1217 16.94 22.47 -25.04
C ASN A 1217 17.70 22.25 -26.35
N PHE A 1218 18.33 23.29 -26.88
CA PHE A 1218 18.98 23.22 -28.18
C PHE A 1218 20.39 22.62 -28.14
N GLY A 1219 20.91 22.27 -26.95
CA GLY A 1219 22.26 21.72 -26.78
C GLY A 1219 23.39 22.75 -26.87
N ASP A 1220 23.06 24.03 -27.06
CA ASP A 1220 24.00 25.16 -27.09
C ASP A 1220 23.97 26.02 -25.81
N GLY A 1221 23.26 25.54 -24.79
CA GLY A 1221 23.04 26.24 -23.51
C GLY A 1221 21.79 27.11 -23.47
N THR A 1222 21.01 27.21 -24.55
CA THR A 1222 19.75 27.94 -24.59
C THR A 1222 18.52 27.02 -24.63
N THR A 1223 17.38 27.54 -24.16
CA THR A 1223 16.11 26.81 -24.08
C THR A 1223 14.95 27.64 -24.63
N ALA A 1224 13.86 26.97 -25.00
CA ALA A 1224 12.61 27.62 -25.42
C ALA A 1224 11.39 26.80 -24.99
N THR A 1225 10.19 27.37 -25.08
CA THR A 1225 8.93 26.69 -24.78
C THR A 1225 7.93 26.86 -25.92
N GLY A 1226 7.00 25.91 -26.04
CA GLY A 1226 5.93 25.92 -27.03
C GLY A 1226 6.07 24.81 -28.09
N LYS A 1227 4.95 24.45 -28.74
CA LYS A 1227 4.89 23.35 -29.71
C LYS A 1227 5.75 23.59 -30.95
N THR A 1228 5.96 24.85 -31.34
CA THR A 1228 6.83 25.25 -32.44
C THR A 1228 7.71 26.40 -31.97
N VAL A 1229 9.02 26.28 -32.18
CA VAL A 1229 10.03 27.26 -31.76
C VAL A 1229 10.94 27.63 -32.91
N THR A 1230 11.48 28.85 -32.88
CA THR A 1230 12.51 29.31 -33.82
C THR A 1230 13.78 29.60 -33.06
N HIS A 1231 14.91 29.05 -33.51
CA HIS A 1231 16.21 29.19 -32.86
C HIS A 1231 17.31 29.57 -33.85
N ILE A 1232 18.33 30.29 -33.40
CA ILE A 1232 19.53 30.58 -34.21
C ILE A 1232 20.74 29.98 -33.49
N PHE A 1233 21.31 28.93 -34.08
CA PHE A 1233 22.52 28.30 -33.53
C PHE A 1233 23.74 29.22 -33.64
N PRO A 1234 24.64 29.23 -32.63
CA PRO A 1234 25.87 30.01 -32.65
C PRO A 1234 26.72 29.74 -33.89
N ILE A 1235 27.45 30.77 -34.34
CA ILE A 1235 28.35 30.66 -35.48
C ILE A 1235 29.51 29.73 -35.13
N ALA A 1236 29.61 28.59 -35.82
CA ALA A 1236 30.76 27.68 -35.76
C ALA A 1236 31.70 27.90 -36.95
N TRP A 1237 33.02 27.88 -36.69
CA TRP A 1237 34.08 28.02 -37.71
C TRP A 1237 34.46 26.69 -38.39
N TYR A 1238 33.77 25.61 -38.01
CA TYR A 1238 33.87 24.25 -38.52
C TYR A 1238 32.49 23.58 -38.37
N GLU A 1239 32.26 22.46 -39.06
CA GLU A 1239 31.00 21.71 -38.98
C GLU A 1239 30.79 21.21 -37.54
N HIS A 1240 29.63 21.54 -36.96
CA HIS A 1240 29.32 21.21 -35.56
C HIS A 1240 27.86 20.77 -35.43
N THR A 1241 27.63 19.70 -34.67
CA THR A 1241 26.30 19.12 -34.50
C THR A 1241 25.80 19.38 -33.08
N TYR A 1242 24.64 20.03 -32.98
CA TYR A 1242 23.93 20.25 -31.73
C TYR A 1242 22.89 19.15 -31.52
N ASN A 1243 22.82 18.61 -30.30
CA ASN A 1243 21.77 17.67 -29.91
C ASN A 1243 20.60 18.44 -29.30
N VAL A 1244 19.52 18.57 -30.05
CA VAL A 1244 18.30 19.22 -29.60
C VAL A 1244 17.44 18.21 -28.86
N GLN A 1245 17.09 18.52 -27.62
CA GLN A 1245 16.16 17.76 -26.78
C GLN A 1245 14.83 18.51 -26.71
N LEU A 1246 13.73 17.77 -26.91
CA LEU A 1246 12.36 18.21 -26.69
C LEU A 1246 11.78 17.38 -25.56
N THR A 1247 11.24 18.03 -24.54
CA THR A 1247 10.47 17.41 -23.47
C THR A 1247 9.02 17.83 -23.59
N ALA A 1248 8.11 16.86 -23.61
CA ALA A 1248 6.68 17.07 -23.62
C ALA A 1248 6.07 16.48 -22.35
N VAL A 1249 5.25 17.25 -21.62
CA VAL A 1249 4.65 16.85 -20.33
C VAL A 1249 3.16 17.15 -20.32
N ASN A 1250 2.38 16.21 -19.83
CA ASN A 1250 0.99 16.39 -19.41
C ASN A 1250 0.75 15.66 -18.08
N PRO A 1251 -0.45 15.78 -17.45
CA PRO A 1251 -0.72 15.17 -16.15
C PRO A 1251 -0.54 13.65 -16.09
N LEU A 1252 -0.55 12.95 -17.22
CA LEU A 1252 -0.46 11.48 -17.28
C LEU A 1252 0.92 10.95 -17.66
N SER A 1253 1.76 11.77 -18.30
CA SER A 1253 3.01 11.26 -18.88
C SER A 1253 3.98 12.37 -19.26
N GLN A 1254 5.27 12.03 -19.18
CA GLN A 1254 6.36 12.81 -19.74
C GLN A 1254 7.07 11.99 -20.83
N ARG A 1255 7.41 12.63 -21.95
CA ARG A 1255 8.19 12.03 -23.04
C ARG A 1255 9.28 12.98 -23.50
N MET A 1256 10.38 12.41 -23.96
CA MET A 1256 11.49 13.16 -24.55
C MET A 1256 11.75 12.67 -25.97
N ALA A 1257 12.14 13.60 -26.84
CA ALA A 1257 12.60 13.31 -28.19
C ALA A 1257 13.91 14.06 -28.45
N TYR A 1258 14.77 13.47 -29.26
CA TYR A 1258 16.09 14.02 -29.58
C TYR A 1258 16.25 14.18 -31.09
N LYS A 1259 16.95 15.23 -31.52
CA LYS A 1259 17.31 15.44 -32.92
C LYS A 1259 18.68 16.10 -33.01
N ASN A 1260 19.54 15.53 -33.85
CA ASN A 1260 20.82 16.14 -34.20
C ASN A 1260 20.61 17.20 -35.29
N VAL A 1261 21.13 18.41 -35.08
CA VAL A 1261 21.12 19.50 -36.06
C VAL A 1261 22.56 19.91 -36.35
N THR A 1262 23.01 19.70 -37.60
CA THR A 1262 24.39 19.99 -38.02
C THR A 1262 24.49 21.35 -38.69
N ILE A 1263 25.41 22.19 -38.22
CA ILE A 1263 25.65 23.53 -38.76
C ILE A 1263 26.74 23.51 -39.82
N THR A 1264 26.40 23.95 -41.03
CA THR A 1264 27.33 24.04 -42.18
C THR A 1264 27.69 25.50 -42.51
N MET A 1265 28.91 25.73 -42.98
CA MET A 1265 29.37 27.06 -43.39
C MET A 1265 28.92 27.43 -44.80
N ASN A 1266 28.53 28.68 -45.00
CA ASN A 1266 28.29 29.24 -46.33
C ASN A 1266 29.64 29.65 -46.96
N GLN A 1267 30.15 28.88 -47.93
CA GLN A 1267 31.39 29.25 -48.63
C GLN A 1267 31.13 30.40 -49.62
N VAL A 1268 31.58 31.62 -49.26
CA VAL A 1268 31.73 32.72 -50.23
C VAL A 1268 33.17 32.75 -50.73
N PHE A 1269 33.40 32.36 -51.99
CA PHE A 1269 34.68 32.57 -52.64
C PHE A 1269 34.83 34.04 -53.05
N LEU A 1270 35.73 34.78 -52.39
CA LEU A 1270 36.21 36.08 -52.89
C LEU A 1270 37.45 35.85 -53.77
N PRO A 1271 37.52 36.42 -54.99
CA PRO A 1271 38.70 36.31 -55.84
C PRO A 1271 39.87 37.10 -55.24
N VAL A 1272 41.02 36.44 -55.09
CA VAL A 1272 42.28 37.02 -54.65
C VAL A 1272 42.73 38.11 -55.65
N ILE A 1273 42.87 39.36 -55.17
CA ILE A 1273 43.66 40.38 -55.86
C ILE A 1273 45.05 40.39 -55.21
N VAL A 1274 46.04 39.89 -55.93
CA VAL A 1274 47.46 40.01 -55.57
C VAL A 1274 47.94 41.40 -55.96
N ARG A 1275 48.52 42.14 -55.01
CA ARG A 1275 49.60 43.10 -55.25
C ARG A 1275 50.61 43.05 -54.12
#